data_AF-Q7KLI1-F1
#
_entry.id   AF-Q7KLI1-F1
#
_cell.length_a   1.000
_cell.length_b   1.000
_cell.length_c   1.000
_cell.angle_alpha   90.00
_cell.angle_beta   90.00
_cell.angle_gamma   90.00
#
_symmetry.space_group_name_H-M   'P 1'
#
loop_
_entity.id
_entity.type
_entity.pdbx_description
1 polymer ?
#
loop_
_entity_poly.entity_id
_entity_poly.type
_entity_poly.pdbx_seq_one_letter_code
_entity_poly.pdbx_strand_id
1 'polypeptide(L)'
;MDFETGEHQYQYKDILSVFEDAFVDNFDCKDVQDMPKSILSKEEIDHIIMSKDAVSGTLRLFWTLLSKQEEMVQKFVEEVLRINYKFLMSPIKTEQRQPSMMTRMYIEQRDRLYNDNQVFAKYNVSRLQPYLKLRQALLELRPAKNVLIDGVLGSGKTWVALDVCLSYKVQCKMDFKIFWLNLKNCNSPETVLEMLQKLLYQIDPNWTSRSDHSSNIKLRIHSIQAELRRLLKSKPYENCLLVLLNVQNAKAWNAFNLSCKILLTTRFKQVTDFLSAATTTHISLDHHSMTLTPDEVKSLLLKYLDCRPQDLPREVLTTNPRRLSIIAESIRDGLATWDNWKHVNCDKLTTIIESSLNVLEPAEYRKMFDRLSVFPPSAHIPTILLSLIWFDVIKSDVMVVVNKLHKYSLVEKQPKESTISIPSIYLELKVKLENEYALHRSIVDHYNIPKTFDSDDLIPPYLDQYFYSHIGHHLKNIEHPERMTLFRMVFLDFRFLEQKIRHDSTAWNASGSILNTLQQLKFYKPYICDNDPKYERLVNAILDFLPKIEENLICSKYTDLLRIALMAEDEAIFEEAHKQVQRFDDRVWFTNHGRFHQHRQIINLGDNEGRHAVYLHNDFCLIALASGQILLTDVSLEGEDTYLLRDESDSSDILRMAVFNQQKHLITLHCNGSVKLWSLWPDCPGRRHSGGSKQQLVNSVVKRFIGSYANLKIVAFYLNEDAGLPEANIQLHVAFINGDVSILNWDEQDQEFKLSHVPVLKTMQSGIRCFVQVLKRYYVVCTSNCTLTVWDLTNGSSNTLELHVFNVENDTPLALDVFDERSKTATVLLIFKYSVWRLNFLPGLSVSLQSEAVQLPEGSFITCGKRSTDGRYLLLGTSEGLIVYDLKISDPVLRSNVSEHIECVDIYELFDPVYKYIVLCGAKGKQVVHVHTLRSVSGSNSHQNREIAWVHSADEISVMTKACLEPNVYLRSLMDMTRERTQLLAVDSKERIHLIKPAISRISEWSTITPTHAASNCKINAISAFNDEQIFVGYVDGVIIDVIHDTALPQQFIEEPIDYLKQVSPNILVASAHSAQKTVIFQLEKIDPLQPNDQWPLMMDVSTKYASLQEGQYIILFSDHGVCHLDIANPSAFVKPKDSEEYIVGFDLKNSLLFLAYENNIIDVFRLIFSCNQLRYEQICEEEIAQKAKISYLVATDDGTMLAMGFENGTLELFAVENRKVQLIYSIEEVHEHCIRQLLFSPCKLLLISCAEQLCFWNVTHMRNNQLEREQKRRRSRRHKQHSVTQEDAVDAAPIAADIDVDVTFVADEFHPVNRGTAELWRNKRGNAIRPELLACVKFVGNEARQFFTDAHFSHFYAIDDEGVYYHLQLLELSRLQPPPDPVTLDIANQYEDLKNLRILDSPLMQDSDSEGADVVGNLVLEKNGGVARATPILEEASS
;
A
#
# COMPACT_ATOMS: atom_id res chain seq x y z
N MET A 1 -53.10 19.33 59.02
CA MET A 1 -53.33 20.73 58.63
C MET A 1 -51.98 21.24 58.13
N ASP A 2 -51.93 21.65 56.87
CA ASP A 2 -50.78 22.10 56.06
C ASP A 2 -49.75 21.06 55.59
N PHE A 3 -50.17 20.20 54.64
CA PHE A 3 -49.28 19.47 53.71
C PHE A 3 -49.57 19.81 52.24
N GLU A 4 -50.37 20.85 51.93
CA GLU A 4 -50.84 21.14 50.55
C GLU A 4 -50.27 22.41 49.88
N THR A 5 -49.27 23.10 50.43
CA THR A 5 -48.74 24.35 49.84
C THR A 5 -47.22 24.44 49.73
N GLY A 6 -46.52 23.31 49.66
CA GLY A 6 -45.15 23.29 49.15
C GLY A 6 -45.18 23.17 47.63
N GLU A 7 -45.07 24.28 46.88
CA GLU A 7 -44.79 24.22 45.44
C GLU A 7 -43.45 23.47 45.24
N HIS A 8 -43.52 22.19 44.89
CA HIS A 8 -42.36 21.41 44.49
C HIS A 8 -41.78 22.04 43.22
N GLN A 9 -40.76 22.89 43.37
CA GLN A 9 -40.00 23.41 42.25
C GLN A 9 -39.18 22.26 41.65
N TYR A 10 -39.52 21.89 40.42
CA TYR A 10 -38.77 20.89 39.66
C TYR A 10 -37.49 21.53 39.10
N GLN A 11 -36.45 20.70 38.92
CA GLN A 11 -35.16 21.14 38.38
C GLN A 11 -35.20 21.21 36.85
N TYR A 12 -34.53 22.18 36.24
CA TYR A 12 -34.44 22.34 34.79
C TYR A 12 -33.90 21.08 34.10
N LYS A 13 -32.93 20.39 34.72
CA LYS A 13 -32.42 19.12 34.18
C LYS A 13 -33.52 18.07 34.01
N ASP A 14 -34.58 18.11 34.83
CA ASP A 14 -35.64 17.11 34.81
C ASP A 14 -36.66 17.36 33.69
N ILE A 15 -36.71 18.59 33.21
CA ILE A 15 -37.71 19.08 32.26
C ILE A 15 -37.15 19.21 30.85
N LEU A 16 -35.84 19.43 30.71
CA LEU A 16 -35.21 19.72 29.42
C LEU A 16 -35.55 18.67 28.34
N SER A 17 -35.56 17.40 28.73
CA SER A 17 -35.87 16.27 27.83
C SER A 17 -37.29 16.27 27.26
N VAL A 18 -38.22 17.04 27.85
CA VAL A 18 -39.61 17.20 27.36
C VAL A 18 -39.64 18.07 26.09
N PHE A 19 -38.69 18.99 25.94
CA PHE A 19 -38.65 19.99 24.87
C PHE A 19 -37.72 19.61 23.71
N GLU A 20 -37.35 18.33 23.57
CA GLU A 20 -36.42 17.85 22.54
C GLU A 20 -36.84 18.27 21.13
N ASP A 21 -38.09 18.03 20.72
CA ASP A 21 -38.56 18.33 19.36
C ASP A 21 -38.48 19.83 19.03
N ALA A 22 -38.77 20.70 20.02
CA ALA A 22 -38.69 22.14 19.83
C ALA A 22 -37.24 22.62 19.63
N PHE A 23 -36.27 21.99 20.30
CA PHE A 23 -34.86 22.21 20.06
C PHE A 23 -34.42 21.68 18.69
N VAL A 24 -34.77 20.45 18.34
CA VAL A 24 -34.40 19.85 17.04
C VAL A 24 -34.84 20.73 15.87
N ASP A 25 -36.05 21.31 15.93
CA ASP A 25 -36.59 22.11 14.83
C ASP A 25 -36.04 23.54 14.78
N ASN A 26 -35.70 24.14 15.93
CA ASN A 26 -35.50 25.59 16.03
C ASN A 26 -34.18 26.04 16.66
N PHE A 27 -33.31 25.09 17.06
CA PHE A 27 -32.02 25.38 17.68
C PHE A 27 -30.88 24.76 16.87
N ASP A 28 -29.90 25.57 16.48
CA ASP A 28 -28.62 25.10 15.96
C ASP A 28 -27.53 25.41 16.99
N CYS A 29 -26.79 24.37 17.41
CA CYS A 29 -25.70 24.53 18.35
C CYS A 29 -24.59 25.46 17.82
N LYS A 30 -24.47 25.58 16.49
CA LYS A 30 -23.52 26.48 15.82
C LYS A 30 -23.76 27.95 16.12
N ASP A 31 -25.01 28.36 16.32
CA ASP A 31 -25.38 29.76 16.57
C ASP A 31 -24.97 30.22 17.97
N VAL A 32 -24.54 29.30 18.83
CA VAL A 32 -24.27 29.52 20.25
C VAL A 32 -22.85 29.14 20.66
N GLN A 33 -21.99 28.80 19.69
CA GLN A 33 -20.62 28.35 19.94
C GLN A 33 -19.77 29.37 20.72
N ASP A 34 -20.09 30.67 20.61
CA ASP A 34 -19.25 31.77 21.11
C ASP A 34 -19.56 32.15 22.58
N MET A 35 -20.54 31.53 23.24
CA MET A 35 -20.99 31.88 24.59
C MET A 35 -21.52 30.66 25.38
N PRO A 36 -21.13 30.40 26.66
CA PRO A 36 -19.91 30.70 27.40
C PRO A 36 -19.14 29.41 27.78
N LYS A 37 -17.79 29.43 27.66
CA LYS A 37 -16.86 28.36 28.13
C LYS A 37 -17.06 27.91 29.59
N SER A 38 -17.87 28.65 30.37
CA SER A 38 -18.21 28.26 31.74
C SER A 38 -19.18 27.08 31.82
N ILE A 39 -19.99 26.79 30.80
CA ILE A 39 -21.04 25.76 30.85
C ILE A 39 -20.59 24.47 30.17
N LEU A 40 -20.12 24.58 28.92
CA LEU A 40 -19.64 23.46 28.12
C LEU A 40 -18.15 23.67 27.81
N SER A 41 -17.38 22.59 27.87
CA SER A 41 -15.99 22.63 27.42
C SER A 41 -15.93 22.78 25.90
N LYS A 42 -14.76 23.19 25.40
CA LYS A 42 -14.53 23.33 23.95
C LYS A 42 -14.67 21.98 23.24
N GLU A 43 -14.04 20.93 23.77
CA GLU A 43 -14.16 19.56 23.24
C GLU A 43 -15.62 19.08 23.17
N GLU A 44 -16.45 19.41 24.17
CA GLU A 44 -17.87 19.06 24.19
C GLU A 44 -18.65 19.74 23.05
N ILE A 45 -18.40 21.04 22.83
CA ILE A 45 -19.04 21.81 21.74
C ILE A 45 -18.61 21.25 20.38
N ASP A 46 -17.32 21.00 20.18
CA ASP A 46 -16.81 20.50 18.91
C ASP A 46 -17.39 19.11 18.60
N HIS A 47 -17.47 18.24 19.61
CA HIS A 47 -18.09 16.92 19.49
C HIS A 47 -19.59 16.98 19.14
N ILE A 48 -20.30 18.03 19.57
CA ILE A 48 -21.70 18.27 19.21
C ILE A 48 -21.79 18.78 17.76
N ILE A 49 -20.97 19.75 17.37
CA ILE A 49 -20.99 20.37 16.04
C ILE A 49 -20.57 19.40 14.93
N MET A 50 -19.69 18.45 15.24
CA MET A 50 -19.24 17.41 14.29
C MET A 50 -20.31 16.38 13.95
N SER A 51 -21.49 16.44 14.57
CA SER A 51 -22.61 15.56 14.21
C SER A 51 -23.21 15.93 12.85
N LYS A 52 -23.59 14.91 12.06
CA LYS A 52 -24.04 15.08 10.66
C LYS A 52 -25.43 15.71 10.54
N ASP A 53 -26.26 15.61 11.58
CA ASP A 53 -27.67 16.00 11.57
C ASP A 53 -28.09 16.70 12.88
N ALA A 54 -29.10 17.57 12.78
CA ALA A 54 -29.60 18.37 13.89
C ALA A 54 -30.13 17.52 15.06
N VAL A 55 -30.69 16.34 14.77
CA VAL A 55 -31.21 15.42 15.80
C VAL A 55 -30.05 14.88 16.64
N SER A 56 -28.99 14.41 15.99
CA SER A 56 -27.78 13.94 16.66
C SER A 56 -27.10 15.02 17.49
N GLY A 57 -26.96 16.24 16.95
CA GLY A 57 -26.38 17.36 17.67
C GLY A 57 -27.19 17.73 18.91
N THR A 58 -28.51 17.82 18.78
CA THR A 58 -29.42 18.13 19.90
C THR A 58 -29.36 17.05 20.99
N LEU A 59 -29.37 15.76 20.61
CA LEU A 59 -29.26 14.67 21.57
C LEU A 59 -27.94 14.70 22.34
N ARG A 60 -26.82 14.93 21.65
CA ARG A 60 -25.50 15.05 22.31
C ARG A 60 -25.45 16.24 23.25
N LEU A 61 -26.02 17.37 22.86
CA LEU A 61 -26.14 18.54 23.73
C LEU A 61 -26.92 18.19 25.00
N PHE A 62 -28.06 17.51 24.87
CA PHE A 62 -28.88 17.14 26.01
C PHE A 62 -28.16 16.16 26.93
N TRP A 63 -27.51 15.12 26.40
CA TRP A 63 -26.73 14.18 27.21
C TRP A 63 -25.58 14.87 27.96
N THR A 64 -24.93 15.84 27.31
CA THR A 64 -23.86 16.62 27.94
C THR A 64 -24.43 17.49 29.07
N LEU A 65 -25.51 18.24 28.82
CA LEU A 65 -26.16 19.08 29.83
C LEU A 65 -26.68 18.27 31.02
N LEU A 66 -27.26 17.09 30.78
CA LEU A 66 -27.76 16.19 31.82
C LEU A 66 -26.64 15.62 32.72
N SER A 67 -25.39 15.63 32.25
CA SER A 67 -24.23 15.23 33.04
C SER A 67 -23.66 16.36 33.92
N LYS A 68 -24.04 17.62 33.66
CA LYS A 68 -23.60 18.79 34.44
C LYS A 68 -24.46 18.99 35.70
N GLN A 69 -23.96 19.82 36.60
CA GLN A 69 -24.73 20.26 37.76
C GLN A 69 -25.89 21.17 37.36
N GLU A 70 -26.97 21.14 38.15
CA GLU A 70 -28.20 21.91 37.91
C GLU A 70 -27.95 23.41 37.71
N GLU A 71 -26.98 23.99 38.42
CA GLU A 71 -26.59 25.41 38.29
C GLU A 71 -26.16 25.75 36.84
N MET A 72 -25.37 24.87 36.21
CA MET A 72 -24.91 25.07 34.82
C MET A 72 -26.07 24.96 33.83
N VAL A 73 -26.98 24.02 34.05
CA VAL A 73 -28.18 23.84 33.22
C VAL A 73 -29.11 25.04 33.35
N GLN A 74 -29.30 25.54 34.57
CA GLN A 74 -30.09 26.74 34.80
C GLN A 74 -29.46 27.97 34.14
N LYS A 75 -28.13 28.11 34.21
CA LYS A 75 -27.41 29.17 33.50
C LYS A 75 -27.57 29.06 31.98
N PHE A 76 -27.54 27.85 31.43
CA PHE A 76 -27.81 27.61 30.02
C PHE A 76 -29.23 28.08 29.63
N VAL A 77 -30.25 27.68 30.38
CA VAL A 77 -31.64 28.06 30.06
C VAL A 77 -31.89 29.57 30.24
N GLU A 78 -31.35 30.17 31.29
CA GLU A 78 -31.64 31.58 31.65
C GLU A 78 -30.77 32.62 30.93
N GLU A 79 -29.51 32.31 30.64
CA GLU A 79 -28.61 33.24 29.93
C GLU A 79 -28.50 32.91 28.45
N VAL A 80 -28.21 31.64 28.12
CA VAL A 80 -27.80 31.27 26.76
C VAL A 80 -28.98 31.30 25.79
N LEU A 81 -30.10 30.65 26.14
CA LEU A 81 -31.30 30.70 25.31
C LEU A 81 -31.92 32.09 25.24
N ARG A 82 -31.66 32.97 26.20
CA ARG A 82 -32.31 34.28 26.27
C ARG A 82 -31.94 35.21 25.13
N ILE A 83 -30.74 35.07 24.54
CA ILE A 83 -30.22 35.99 23.52
C ILE A 83 -31.01 35.84 22.21
N ASN A 84 -30.95 34.65 21.60
CA ASN A 84 -31.56 34.39 20.28
C ASN A 84 -32.81 33.49 20.34
N TYR A 85 -33.01 32.75 21.45
CA TYR A 85 -34.00 31.67 21.55
C TYR A 85 -34.99 31.87 22.69
N LYS A 86 -35.34 33.12 23.01
CA LYS A 86 -36.26 33.44 24.11
C LYS A 86 -37.59 32.69 24.01
N PHE A 87 -38.05 32.40 22.78
CA PHE A 87 -39.27 31.63 22.53
C PHE A 87 -39.17 30.16 23.00
N LEU A 88 -37.99 29.54 23.00
CA LEU A 88 -37.74 28.21 23.59
C LEU A 88 -37.66 28.27 25.11
N MET A 89 -37.09 29.34 25.67
CA MET A 89 -36.94 29.54 27.12
C MET A 89 -38.30 29.66 27.83
N SER A 90 -39.25 30.44 27.29
CA SER A 90 -40.53 30.70 27.96
C SER A 90 -41.34 29.44 28.30
N PRO A 91 -41.56 28.48 27.37
CA PRO A 91 -42.21 27.22 27.67
C PRO A 91 -41.51 26.42 28.76
N ILE A 92 -40.17 26.30 28.69
CA ILE A 92 -39.37 25.52 29.65
C ILE A 92 -39.55 26.07 31.07
N LYS A 93 -39.46 27.39 31.22
CA LYS A 93 -39.61 28.06 32.53
C LYS A 93 -41.03 27.94 33.09
N THR A 94 -42.02 27.91 32.20
CA THR A 94 -43.44 27.72 32.60
C THR A 94 -43.65 26.29 33.07
N GLU A 95 -43.14 25.31 32.33
CA GLU A 95 -43.22 23.89 32.68
C GLU A 95 -42.45 23.57 33.98
N GLN A 96 -41.36 24.29 34.27
CA GLN A 96 -40.62 24.15 35.53
C GLN A 96 -41.42 24.57 36.75
N ARG A 97 -42.13 25.70 36.65
CA ARG A 97 -42.95 26.21 37.74
C ARG A 97 -44.23 25.42 37.90
N GLN A 98 -44.81 24.98 36.78
CA GLN A 98 -46.10 24.31 36.75
C GLN A 98 -46.07 23.15 35.74
N PRO A 99 -45.48 22.00 36.10
CA PRO A 99 -45.35 20.89 35.17
C PRO A 99 -46.71 20.29 34.85
N SER A 100 -46.91 20.01 33.56
CA SER A 100 -48.08 19.32 33.06
C SER A 100 -48.21 17.93 33.71
N MET A 101 -49.43 17.38 33.69
CA MET A 101 -49.68 16.03 34.20
C MET A 101 -48.78 14.99 33.51
N MET A 102 -48.53 15.18 32.21
CA MET A 102 -47.71 14.29 31.39
C MET A 102 -46.24 14.35 31.80
N THR A 103 -45.72 15.54 32.09
CA THR A 103 -44.35 15.76 32.59
C THR A 103 -44.16 15.17 33.99
N ARG A 104 -45.14 15.30 34.89
CA ARG A 104 -45.05 14.66 36.22
C ARG A 104 -44.99 13.14 36.11
N MET A 105 -45.83 12.55 35.26
CA MET A 105 -45.78 11.10 35.01
C MET A 105 -44.45 10.65 34.40
N TYR A 106 -43.87 11.47 33.51
CA TYR A 106 -42.55 11.21 32.96
C TYR A 106 -41.48 11.16 34.05
N ILE A 107 -41.39 12.22 34.88
CA ILE A 107 -40.37 12.36 35.91
C ILE A 107 -40.49 11.22 36.94
N GLU A 108 -41.71 10.93 37.40
CA GLU A 108 -41.96 9.82 38.34
C GLU A 108 -41.48 8.47 37.77
N GLN A 109 -41.82 8.20 36.51
CA GLN A 109 -41.48 6.93 35.87
C GLN A 109 -39.98 6.81 35.55
N ARG A 110 -39.34 7.92 35.19
CA ARG A 110 -37.90 8.03 34.97
C ARG A 110 -37.14 7.76 36.28
N ASP A 111 -37.56 8.40 37.37
CA ASP A 111 -36.93 8.25 38.68
C ASP A 111 -37.11 6.82 39.21
N ARG A 112 -38.28 6.21 39.01
CA ARG A 112 -38.51 4.79 39.31
C ARG A 112 -37.50 3.89 38.58
N LEU A 113 -37.30 4.13 37.28
CA LEU A 113 -36.40 3.31 36.47
C LEU A 113 -34.93 3.45 36.89
N TYR A 114 -34.50 4.66 37.27
CA TYR A 114 -33.17 4.90 37.83
C TYR A 114 -32.97 4.23 39.19
N ASN A 115 -33.98 4.30 40.07
CA ASN A 115 -33.94 3.65 41.37
C ASN A 115 -33.84 2.12 41.24
N ASP A 116 -34.56 1.53 40.28
CA ASP A 116 -34.48 0.11 39.98
C ASP A 116 -33.12 -0.30 39.37
N ASN A 117 -32.37 0.65 38.79
CA ASN A 117 -31.11 0.39 38.07
C ASN A 117 -29.98 1.38 38.44
N GLN A 118 -29.60 1.43 39.72
CA GLN A 118 -28.61 2.40 40.23
C GLN A 118 -27.25 2.36 39.50
N VAL A 119 -26.76 1.17 39.13
CA VAL A 119 -25.49 1.02 38.40
C VAL A 119 -25.56 1.67 37.02
N PHE A 120 -26.71 1.55 36.34
CA PHE A 120 -26.96 2.22 35.07
C PHE A 120 -27.00 3.73 35.25
N ALA A 121 -27.67 4.23 36.30
CA ALA A 121 -27.74 5.66 36.59
C ALA A 121 -26.35 6.30 36.72
N LYS A 122 -25.41 5.59 37.36
CA LYS A 122 -24.06 6.11 37.60
C LYS A 122 -23.14 6.00 36.38
N TYR A 123 -23.12 4.85 35.70
CA TYR A 123 -22.07 4.55 34.72
C TYR A 123 -22.55 4.48 33.26
N ASN A 124 -23.84 4.71 32.95
CA ASN A 124 -24.32 4.65 31.57
C ASN A 124 -23.65 5.70 30.69
N VAL A 125 -23.29 5.31 29.47
CA VAL A 125 -22.87 6.21 28.40
C VAL A 125 -23.79 5.97 27.21
N SER A 126 -24.52 7.02 26.82
CA SER A 126 -25.48 6.98 25.73
C SER A 126 -24.77 6.81 24.39
N ARG A 127 -25.27 5.89 23.58
CA ARG A 127 -24.67 5.52 22.28
C ARG A 127 -25.55 6.00 21.15
N LEU A 128 -25.04 6.92 20.34
CA LEU A 128 -25.87 7.65 19.38
C LEU A 128 -26.56 6.75 18.34
N GLN A 129 -25.78 5.94 17.62
CA GLN A 129 -26.31 5.12 16.53
C GLN A 129 -27.28 4.02 16.99
N PRO A 130 -26.95 3.22 18.04
CA PRO A 130 -27.90 2.26 18.61
C PRO A 130 -29.16 2.93 19.17
N TYR A 131 -29.01 4.08 19.83
CA TYR A 131 -30.13 4.83 20.42
C TYR A 131 -31.10 5.30 19.34
N LEU A 132 -30.61 5.94 18.27
CA LEU A 132 -31.45 6.49 17.20
C LEU A 132 -32.25 5.38 16.48
N LYS A 133 -31.58 4.28 16.09
CA LYS A 133 -32.26 3.16 15.42
C LYS A 133 -33.31 2.51 16.29
N LEU A 134 -33.01 2.30 17.57
CA LEU A 134 -33.95 1.68 18.50
C LEU A 134 -35.12 2.61 18.83
N ARG A 135 -34.84 3.91 19.01
CA ARG A 135 -35.89 4.91 19.23
C ARG A 135 -36.86 4.96 18.06
N GLN A 136 -36.35 4.99 16.83
CA GLN A 136 -37.18 4.98 15.62
C GLN A 136 -38.05 3.70 15.57
N ALA A 137 -37.43 2.54 15.76
CA ALA A 137 -38.14 1.26 15.74
C ALA A 137 -39.25 1.17 16.81
N LEU A 138 -39.03 1.73 18.00
CA LEU A 138 -40.02 1.75 19.08
C LEU A 138 -41.15 2.76 18.83
N LEU A 139 -40.86 3.92 18.23
CA LEU A 139 -41.86 4.94 17.90
C LEU A 139 -42.84 4.45 16.82
N GLU A 140 -42.36 3.68 15.85
CA GLU A 140 -43.15 3.08 14.78
C GLU A 140 -43.88 1.79 15.20
N LEU A 141 -43.61 1.29 16.41
CA LEU A 141 -44.08 0.00 16.88
C LEU A 141 -45.61 -0.03 17.07
N ARG A 142 -46.27 -0.84 16.25
CA ARG A 142 -47.71 -1.11 16.36
C ARG A 142 -47.98 -2.25 17.35
N PRO A 143 -49.19 -2.36 17.93
CA PRO A 143 -49.57 -3.51 18.75
C PRO A 143 -49.35 -4.83 18.00
N ALA A 144 -48.91 -5.87 18.72
CA ALA A 144 -48.53 -7.19 18.19
C ALA A 144 -47.31 -7.21 17.24
N LYS A 145 -46.50 -6.16 17.23
CA LYS A 145 -45.17 -6.13 16.59
C LYS A 145 -44.08 -6.07 17.66
N ASN A 146 -42.86 -6.46 17.27
CA ASN A 146 -41.75 -6.56 18.20
C ASN A 146 -40.48 -5.87 17.68
N VAL A 147 -39.62 -5.47 18.61
CA VAL A 147 -38.26 -4.99 18.32
C VAL A 147 -37.28 -5.92 19.02
N LEU A 148 -36.27 -6.38 18.30
CA LEU A 148 -35.22 -7.25 18.80
C LEU A 148 -33.90 -6.50 18.86
N ILE A 149 -33.23 -6.58 20.01
CA ILE A 149 -31.82 -6.19 20.16
C ILE A 149 -30.99 -7.46 20.35
N ASP A 150 -30.11 -7.75 19.41
CA ASP A 150 -29.15 -8.85 19.51
C ASP A 150 -27.70 -8.35 19.63
N GLY A 151 -26.85 -9.24 20.14
CA GLY A 151 -25.41 -9.00 20.23
C GLY A 151 -24.69 -9.93 21.19
N VAL A 152 -23.36 -9.93 21.13
CA VAL A 152 -22.47 -10.77 21.93
C VAL A 152 -22.59 -10.53 23.45
N LEU A 153 -21.98 -11.42 24.24
CA LEU A 153 -21.93 -11.27 25.69
C LEU A 153 -21.29 -9.92 26.06
N GLY A 154 -21.93 -9.18 26.97
CA GLY A 154 -21.39 -7.92 27.45
C GLY A 154 -21.55 -6.70 26.54
N SER A 155 -22.13 -6.84 25.34
CA SER A 155 -22.30 -5.73 24.37
C SER A 155 -23.18 -4.56 24.84
N GLY A 156 -23.86 -4.67 25.99
CA GLY A 156 -24.65 -3.59 26.59
C GLY A 156 -26.10 -3.46 26.11
N LYS A 157 -26.66 -4.53 25.52
CA LYS A 157 -28.07 -4.60 25.07
C LYS A 157 -29.09 -4.06 26.07
N THR A 158 -28.96 -4.46 27.34
CA THR A 158 -29.84 -4.04 28.42
C THR A 158 -29.76 -2.53 28.68
N TRP A 159 -28.56 -1.95 28.59
CA TRP A 159 -28.39 -0.51 28.84
C TRP A 159 -28.93 0.32 27.69
N VAL A 160 -28.71 -0.10 26.44
CA VAL A 160 -29.31 0.57 25.28
C VAL A 160 -30.85 0.52 25.33
N ALA A 161 -31.42 -0.62 25.76
CA ALA A 161 -32.86 -0.74 25.96
C ALA A 161 -33.39 0.21 27.04
N LEU A 162 -32.71 0.30 28.19
CA LEU A 162 -33.07 1.22 29.27
C LEU A 162 -32.98 2.68 28.82
N ASP A 163 -31.88 3.05 28.16
CA ASP A 163 -31.59 4.41 27.72
C ASP A 163 -32.66 4.94 26.73
N VAL A 164 -33.07 4.13 25.76
CA VAL A 164 -34.14 4.53 24.83
C VAL A 164 -35.51 4.58 25.51
N CYS A 165 -35.79 3.67 26.45
CA CYS A 165 -37.04 3.71 27.22
C CYS A 165 -37.11 4.92 28.18
N LEU A 166 -35.99 5.59 28.49
CA LEU A 166 -35.97 6.84 29.26
C LEU A 166 -36.34 8.07 28.43
N SER A 167 -36.37 7.96 27.09
CA SER A 167 -36.78 9.06 26.22
C SER A 167 -38.22 9.45 26.48
N TYR A 168 -38.47 10.75 26.71
CA TYR A 168 -39.80 11.30 26.90
C TYR A 168 -40.75 10.91 25.74
N LYS A 169 -40.28 10.96 24.50
CA LYS A 169 -41.05 10.64 23.30
C LYS A 169 -41.51 9.18 23.28
N VAL A 170 -40.64 8.26 23.69
CA VAL A 170 -40.97 6.83 23.80
C VAL A 170 -41.93 6.60 24.96
N GLN A 171 -41.69 7.21 26.12
CA GLN A 171 -42.54 7.04 27.30
C GLN A 171 -43.97 7.53 27.06
N CYS A 172 -44.11 8.69 26.42
CA CYS A 172 -45.37 9.26 25.98
C CYS A 172 -46.10 8.36 24.98
N LYS A 173 -45.38 7.82 23.98
CA LYS A 173 -45.95 6.91 22.96
C LYS A 173 -46.48 5.58 23.53
N MET A 174 -46.00 5.19 24.71
CA MET A 174 -46.38 3.96 25.42
C MET A 174 -47.29 4.23 26.63
N ASP A 175 -47.93 5.40 26.69
CA ASP A 175 -48.86 5.82 27.75
C ASP A 175 -48.28 5.67 29.17
N PHE A 176 -46.95 5.85 29.31
CA PHE A 176 -46.19 5.68 30.55
C PHE A 176 -46.25 4.27 31.17
N LYS A 177 -46.75 3.26 30.45
CA LYS A 177 -46.87 1.86 30.92
C LYS A 177 -45.82 0.97 30.27
N ILE A 178 -44.65 0.89 30.90
CA ILE A 178 -43.57 -0.01 30.50
C ILE A 178 -43.32 -1.04 31.62
N PHE A 179 -43.43 -2.32 31.25
CA PHE A 179 -43.25 -3.46 32.16
C PHE A 179 -41.95 -4.20 31.84
N TRP A 180 -41.16 -4.51 32.87
CA TRP A 180 -39.84 -5.13 32.72
C TRP A 180 -39.84 -6.54 33.31
N LEU A 181 -39.38 -7.51 32.52
CA LEU A 181 -39.19 -8.90 32.95
C LEU A 181 -37.80 -9.40 32.56
N ASN A 182 -37.15 -10.11 33.46
CA ASN A 182 -35.85 -10.73 33.18
C ASN A 182 -36.00 -12.25 33.04
N LEU A 183 -35.85 -12.72 31.80
CA LEU A 183 -36.04 -14.10 31.41
C LEU A 183 -34.76 -14.95 31.48
N LYS A 184 -33.70 -14.45 32.13
CA LYS A 184 -32.39 -15.14 32.25
C LYS A 184 -32.51 -16.60 32.72
N ASN A 185 -33.42 -16.89 33.65
CA ASN A 185 -33.59 -18.22 34.25
C ASN A 185 -34.79 -19.00 33.68
N CYS A 186 -35.46 -18.51 32.64
CA CYS A 186 -36.70 -19.10 32.10
C CYS A 186 -36.42 -20.30 31.18
N ASN A 187 -35.99 -21.41 31.79
CA ASN A 187 -35.59 -22.63 31.08
C ASN A 187 -36.63 -23.76 31.23
N SER A 188 -37.45 -23.73 32.28
CA SER A 188 -38.51 -24.71 32.57
C SER A 188 -39.90 -24.07 32.58
N PRO A 189 -40.99 -24.84 32.38
CA PRO A 189 -42.35 -24.30 32.42
C PRO A 189 -42.72 -23.71 33.78
N GLU A 190 -42.13 -24.18 34.87
CA GLU A 190 -42.35 -23.65 36.23
C GLU A 190 -41.83 -22.21 36.34
N THR A 191 -40.61 -21.94 35.87
CA THR A 191 -40.05 -20.58 35.90
C THR A 191 -40.79 -19.66 34.93
N VAL A 192 -41.30 -20.19 33.82
CA VAL A 192 -42.17 -19.44 32.90
C VAL A 192 -43.47 -19.04 33.61
N LEU A 193 -44.10 -19.96 34.35
CA LEU A 193 -45.29 -19.64 35.14
C LEU A 193 -45.00 -18.57 36.19
N GLU A 194 -43.93 -18.72 36.98
CA GLU A 194 -43.56 -17.73 38.01
C GLU A 194 -43.42 -16.33 37.41
N MET A 195 -42.75 -16.23 36.27
CA MET A 195 -42.50 -14.96 35.61
C MET A 195 -43.75 -14.37 34.94
N LEU A 196 -44.64 -15.21 34.40
CA LEU A 196 -45.97 -14.78 33.94
C LEU A 196 -46.84 -14.27 35.10
N GLN A 197 -46.78 -14.92 36.26
CA GLN A 197 -47.51 -14.48 37.44
C GLN A 197 -46.97 -13.14 37.97
N LYS A 198 -45.64 -12.94 37.97
CA LYS A 198 -45.03 -11.64 38.28
C LYS A 198 -45.57 -10.52 37.38
N LEU A 199 -45.66 -10.76 36.08
CA LEU A 199 -46.25 -9.80 35.14
C LEU A 199 -47.71 -9.51 35.48
N LEU A 200 -48.49 -10.55 35.79
CA LEU A 200 -49.89 -10.41 36.15
C LEU A 200 -50.07 -9.51 37.39
N TYR A 201 -49.28 -9.74 38.45
CA TYR A 201 -49.31 -8.91 39.67
C TYR A 201 -48.87 -7.46 39.43
N GLN A 202 -47.98 -7.20 38.47
CA GLN A 202 -47.61 -5.83 38.10
C GLN A 202 -48.75 -5.07 37.40
N ILE A 203 -49.62 -5.78 36.67
CA ILE A 203 -50.73 -5.20 35.91
C ILE A 203 -51.99 -5.08 36.78
N ASP A 204 -52.29 -6.12 37.56
CA ASP A 204 -53.43 -6.18 38.47
C ASP A 204 -53.02 -6.80 39.81
N PRO A 205 -52.71 -5.98 40.83
CA PRO A 205 -52.31 -6.47 42.15
C PRO A 205 -53.47 -7.15 42.91
N ASN A 206 -54.73 -6.99 42.45
CA ASN A 206 -55.91 -7.55 43.10
C ASN A 206 -56.30 -8.94 42.55
N TRP A 207 -55.44 -9.57 41.73
CA TRP A 207 -55.74 -10.87 41.16
C TRP A 207 -55.86 -11.96 42.24
N THR A 208 -57.10 -12.41 42.49
CA THR A 208 -57.40 -13.60 43.28
C THR A 208 -57.39 -14.83 42.36
N SER A 209 -56.68 -15.91 42.74
CA SER A 209 -56.58 -17.16 41.95
C SER A 209 -57.96 -17.77 41.63
N ARG A 210 -58.58 -17.33 40.52
CA ARG A 210 -59.87 -17.84 40.01
C ARG A 210 -59.70 -18.96 38.97
N SER A 211 -58.47 -19.27 38.54
CA SER A 211 -58.19 -20.42 37.67
C SER A 211 -57.88 -21.65 38.50
N ASP A 212 -58.61 -22.75 38.27
CA ASP A 212 -58.40 -24.04 38.94
C ASP A 212 -56.91 -24.37 39.12
N HIS A 213 -56.50 -24.67 40.36
CA HIS A 213 -55.19 -25.24 40.69
C HIS A 213 -55.05 -26.67 40.16
N SER A 214 -55.23 -26.84 38.85
CA SER A 214 -54.90 -28.06 38.15
C SER A 214 -53.41 -28.32 38.30
N SER A 215 -53.03 -29.56 38.62
CA SER A 215 -51.63 -29.99 38.73
C SER A 215 -50.85 -29.89 37.41
N ASN A 216 -51.54 -29.61 36.29
CA ASN A 216 -50.95 -29.47 34.98
C ASN A 216 -50.44 -28.05 34.72
N ILE A 217 -49.13 -27.86 34.88
CA ILE A 217 -48.43 -26.58 34.69
C ILE A 217 -48.68 -25.93 33.33
N LYS A 218 -48.81 -26.72 32.24
CA LYS A 218 -49.02 -26.18 30.89
C LYS A 218 -50.39 -25.52 30.74
N LEU A 219 -51.42 -26.14 31.32
CA LEU A 219 -52.78 -25.59 31.32
C LEU A 219 -52.82 -24.28 32.09
N ARG A 220 -52.16 -24.25 33.26
CA ARG A 220 -52.05 -23.04 34.09
C ARG A 220 -51.35 -21.89 33.36
N ILE A 221 -50.23 -22.16 32.67
CA ILE A 221 -49.55 -21.17 31.83
C ILE A 221 -50.51 -20.62 30.78
N HIS A 222 -51.27 -21.48 30.10
CA HIS A 222 -52.18 -21.05 29.05
C HIS A 222 -53.35 -20.21 29.59
N SER A 223 -53.91 -20.57 30.75
CA SER A 223 -54.95 -19.79 31.43
C SER A 223 -54.47 -18.39 31.78
N ILE A 224 -53.30 -18.28 32.41
CA ILE A 224 -52.68 -17.00 32.76
C ILE A 224 -52.36 -16.19 31.49
N GLN A 225 -51.88 -16.83 30.43
CA GLN A 225 -51.60 -16.18 29.14
C GLN A 225 -52.88 -15.61 28.50
N ALA A 226 -53.99 -16.35 28.56
CA ALA A 226 -55.28 -15.87 28.05
C ALA A 226 -55.80 -14.66 28.84
N GLU A 227 -55.65 -14.70 30.17
CA GLU A 227 -56.02 -13.59 31.05
C GLU A 227 -55.16 -12.35 30.82
N LEU A 228 -53.84 -12.50 30.74
CA LEU A 228 -52.91 -11.43 30.38
C LEU A 228 -53.24 -10.82 29.01
N ARG A 229 -53.51 -11.63 27.99
CA ARG A 229 -53.92 -11.12 26.66
C ARG A 229 -55.21 -10.29 26.73
N ARG A 230 -56.16 -10.69 27.58
CA ARG A 230 -57.41 -9.93 27.78
C ARG A 230 -57.13 -8.59 28.45
N LEU A 231 -56.30 -8.57 29.50
CA LEU A 231 -55.92 -7.34 30.22
C LEU A 231 -55.13 -6.37 29.34
N LEU A 232 -54.11 -6.87 28.63
CA LEU A 232 -53.22 -6.06 27.79
C LEU A 232 -53.93 -5.44 26.56
N LYS A 233 -55.01 -6.07 26.07
CA LYS A 233 -55.84 -5.50 24.99
C LYS A 233 -56.86 -4.47 25.49
N SER A 234 -57.14 -4.43 26.79
CA SER A 234 -58.12 -3.52 27.37
C SER A 234 -57.48 -2.19 27.79
N LYS A 235 -58.23 -1.09 27.73
CA LYS A 235 -57.79 0.20 28.29
C LYS A 235 -57.69 0.08 29.81
N PRO A 236 -56.62 0.60 30.46
CA PRO A 236 -55.65 1.56 29.93
C PRO A 236 -54.36 0.98 29.31
N TYR A 237 -54.26 -0.33 29.05
CA TYR A 237 -53.00 -0.97 28.67
C TYR A 237 -52.79 -1.18 27.16
N GLU A 238 -53.66 -0.63 26.31
CA GLU A 238 -53.66 -0.84 24.85
C GLU A 238 -52.31 -0.53 24.17
N ASN A 239 -51.61 0.52 24.62
CA ASN A 239 -50.31 0.94 24.08
C ASN A 239 -49.10 0.55 24.94
N CYS A 240 -49.27 -0.28 25.97
CA CYS A 240 -48.17 -0.63 26.86
C CYS A 240 -47.02 -1.35 26.12
N LEU A 241 -45.80 -1.17 26.64
CA LEU A 241 -44.61 -1.86 26.15
C LEU A 241 -44.17 -2.92 27.17
N LEU A 242 -44.03 -4.16 26.70
CA LEU A 242 -43.43 -5.24 27.47
C LEU A 242 -41.95 -5.37 27.09
N VAL A 243 -41.05 -5.20 28.04
CA VAL A 243 -39.60 -5.35 27.83
C VAL A 243 -39.12 -6.67 28.41
N LEU A 244 -38.69 -7.56 27.52
CA LEU A 244 -38.20 -8.90 27.83
C LEU A 244 -36.67 -8.91 27.79
N LEU A 245 -36.04 -8.93 28.96
CA LEU A 245 -34.60 -8.98 29.11
C LEU A 245 -34.07 -10.41 29.06
N ASN A 246 -32.97 -10.64 28.34
CA ASN A 246 -32.26 -11.92 28.29
C ASN A 246 -33.14 -13.12 27.88
N VAL A 247 -33.89 -13.00 26.79
CA VAL A 247 -34.69 -14.12 26.25
C VAL A 247 -33.76 -15.30 25.92
N GLN A 248 -34.00 -16.46 26.54
CA GLN A 248 -33.09 -17.61 26.42
C GLN A 248 -33.38 -18.51 25.20
N ASN A 249 -34.66 -18.73 24.89
CA ASN A 249 -35.06 -19.69 23.86
C ASN A 249 -36.43 -19.34 23.25
N ALA A 250 -36.76 -19.98 22.14
CA ALA A 250 -38.02 -19.76 21.43
C ALA A 250 -39.27 -20.17 22.24
N LYS A 251 -39.15 -21.12 23.19
CA LYS A 251 -40.27 -21.54 24.05
C LYS A 251 -40.64 -20.44 25.04
N ALA A 252 -39.65 -19.80 25.65
CA ALA A 252 -39.84 -18.64 26.51
C ALA A 252 -40.49 -17.51 25.71
N TRP A 253 -39.99 -17.20 24.51
CA TRP A 253 -40.63 -16.23 23.61
C TRP A 253 -42.11 -16.53 23.36
N ASN A 254 -42.47 -17.77 22.99
CA ASN A 254 -43.86 -18.14 22.71
C ASN A 254 -44.79 -17.98 23.93
N ALA A 255 -44.27 -18.18 25.15
CA ALA A 255 -45.05 -17.96 26.37
C ALA A 255 -45.38 -16.47 26.60
N PHE A 256 -44.43 -15.57 26.28
CA PHE A 256 -44.57 -14.13 26.46
C PHE A 256 -45.06 -13.37 25.22
N ASN A 257 -45.35 -14.07 24.11
CA ASN A 257 -46.03 -13.47 22.97
C ASN A 257 -47.51 -13.22 23.29
N LEU A 258 -47.79 -12.07 23.90
CA LEU A 258 -49.09 -11.67 24.42
C LEU A 258 -49.85 -10.69 23.49
N SER A 259 -49.43 -10.58 22.22
CA SER A 259 -50.03 -9.68 21.22
C SER A 259 -50.05 -8.19 21.61
N CYS A 260 -49.13 -7.75 22.48
CA CYS A 260 -48.86 -6.35 22.79
C CYS A 260 -47.59 -5.87 22.05
N LYS A 261 -47.14 -4.64 22.33
CA LYS A 261 -45.85 -4.15 21.84
C LYS A 261 -44.74 -4.78 22.69
N ILE A 262 -43.76 -5.42 22.06
CA ILE A 262 -42.67 -6.11 22.79
C ILE A 262 -41.30 -5.62 22.34
N LEU A 263 -40.45 -5.26 23.30
CA LEU A 263 -39.01 -5.09 23.11
C LEU A 263 -38.30 -6.28 23.74
N LEU A 264 -37.44 -6.96 23.00
CA LEU A 264 -36.69 -8.09 23.53
C LEU A 264 -35.19 -7.96 23.31
N THR A 265 -34.42 -8.41 24.30
CA THR A 265 -32.97 -8.54 24.21
C THR A 265 -32.59 -10.02 24.24
N THR A 266 -31.72 -10.44 23.33
CA THR A 266 -31.18 -11.80 23.30
C THR A 266 -29.69 -11.77 23.04
N ARG A 267 -28.97 -12.76 23.56
CA ARG A 267 -27.62 -13.07 23.09
C ARG A 267 -27.62 -14.13 22.01
N PHE A 268 -28.68 -14.93 21.90
CA PHE A 268 -28.68 -16.16 21.13
C PHE A 268 -29.25 -15.95 19.73
N LYS A 269 -28.45 -16.28 18.70
CA LYS A 269 -28.85 -16.17 17.30
C LYS A 269 -30.05 -17.04 16.95
N GLN A 270 -30.22 -18.19 17.61
CA GLN A 270 -31.42 -19.03 17.42
C GLN A 270 -32.75 -18.29 17.70
N VAL A 271 -32.73 -17.30 18.60
CA VAL A 271 -33.91 -16.48 18.89
C VAL A 271 -34.06 -15.46 17.76
N THR A 272 -32.98 -14.76 17.40
CA THR A 272 -32.98 -13.83 16.27
C THR A 272 -33.57 -14.46 15.00
N ASP A 273 -33.07 -15.62 14.60
CA ASP A 273 -33.46 -16.30 13.36
C ASP A 273 -34.90 -16.84 13.42
N PHE A 274 -35.39 -17.18 14.62
CA PHE A 274 -36.77 -17.63 14.81
C PHE A 274 -37.78 -16.50 14.59
N LEU A 275 -37.41 -15.24 14.85
CA LEU A 275 -38.30 -14.10 14.71
C LEU A 275 -38.24 -13.52 13.29
N SER A 276 -39.38 -13.52 12.61
CA SER A 276 -39.49 -13.05 11.22
C SER A 276 -39.38 -11.53 11.11
N ALA A 277 -38.53 -11.07 10.17
CA ALA A 277 -38.37 -9.66 9.80
C ALA A 277 -39.70 -8.96 9.41
N ALA A 278 -40.71 -9.70 8.95
CA ALA A 278 -42.04 -9.14 8.64
C ALA A 278 -42.82 -8.69 9.89
N THR A 279 -42.50 -9.28 11.05
CA THR A 279 -43.16 -9.01 12.33
C THR A 279 -42.25 -8.31 13.33
N THR A 280 -40.94 -8.36 13.11
CA THR A 280 -39.94 -7.86 14.05
C THR A 280 -38.86 -7.04 13.36
N THR A 281 -38.57 -5.86 13.89
CA THR A 281 -37.39 -5.08 13.50
C THR A 281 -36.19 -5.55 14.30
N HIS A 282 -35.04 -5.72 13.64
CA HIS A 282 -33.81 -6.25 14.24
C HIS A 282 -32.74 -5.17 14.35
N ILE A 283 -32.10 -5.09 15.51
CA ILE A 283 -31.01 -4.15 15.79
C ILE A 283 -29.85 -4.96 16.37
N SER A 284 -28.77 -5.06 15.59
CA SER A 284 -27.59 -5.82 15.99
C SER A 284 -26.47 -4.94 16.49
N LEU A 285 -26.00 -5.20 17.70
CA LEU A 285 -24.89 -4.47 18.32
C LEU A 285 -23.50 -5.01 17.92
N ASP A 286 -23.45 -6.07 17.12
CA ASP A 286 -22.19 -6.72 16.70
C ASP A 286 -21.58 -6.04 15.46
N HIS A 287 -22.37 -5.22 14.76
CA HIS A 287 -21.88 -4.47 13.60
C HIS A 287 -20.97 -3.30 14.04
N HIS A 288 -19.86 -3.06 13.34
CA HIS A 288 -18.84 -2.08 13.71
C HIS A 288 -19.36 -0.64 13.91
N SER A 289 -20.45 -0.25 13.26
CA SER A 289 -21.08 1.07 13.46
C SER A 289 -21.99 1.16 14.69
N MET A 290 -22.26 0.04 15.35
CA MET A 290 -23.13 -0.08 16.54
C MET A 290 -22.33 -0.41 17.81
N THR A 291 -21.05 -0.75 17.69
CA THR A 291 -20.10 -0.89 18.80
C THR A 291 -19.67 0.45 19.38
N LEU A 292 -19.06 0.46 20.57
CA LEU A 292 -18.63 1.70 21.21
C LEU A 292 -17.60 2.43 20.34
N THR A 293 -17.80 3.74 20.18
CA THR A 293 -16.77 4.61 19.61
C THR A 293 -15.64 4.86 20.63
N PRO A 294 -14.43 5.25 20.18
CA PRO A 294 -13.34 5.61 21.09
C PRO A 294 -13.74 6.70 22.11
N ASP A 295 -14.52 7.69 21.68
CA ASP A 295 -15.04 8.75 22.55
C ASP A 295 -16.01 8.21 23.62
N GLU A 296 -16.86 7.24 23.25
CA GLU A 296 -17.76 6.56 24.19
C GLU A 296 -16.97 5.68 25.18
N VAL A 297 -15.88 5.03 24.74
CA VAL A 297 -14.95 4.30 25.62
C VAL A 297 -14.30 5.23 26.63
N LYS A 298 -13.77 6.37 26.17
CA LYS A 298 -13.15 7.40 27.03
C LYS A 298 -14.15 7.90 28.08
N SER A 299 -15.36 8.24 27.63
CA SER A 299 -16.44 8.71 28.51
C SER A 299 -16.84 7.67 29.56
N LEU A 300 -16.87 6.38 29.19
CA LEU A 300 -17.21 5.31 30.13
C LEU A 300 -16.12 5.14 31.18
N LEU A 301 -14.85 5.13 30.77
CA LEU A 301 -13.72 5.02 31.70
C LEU A 301 -13.65 6.20 32.67
N LEU A 302 -13.88 7.44 32.18
CA LEU A 302 -13.92 8.65 33.00
C LEU A 302 -14.92 8.51 34.16
N LYS A 303 -16.12 7.97 33.88
CA LYS A 303 -17.16 7.78 34.92
C LYS A 303 -16.81 6.77 36.00
N TYR A 304 -15.89 5.84 35.74
CA TYR A 304 -15.44 4.87 36.74
C TYR A 304 -14.29 5.41 37.59
N LEU A 305 -13.38 6.17 36.98
CA LEU A 305 -12.11 6.55 37.58
C LEU A 305 -12.10 7.96 38.16
N ASP A 306 -13.06 8.80 37.76
CA ASP A 306 -13.17 10.21 38.18
C ASP A 306 -11.84 10.99 38.00
N CYS A 307 -11.09 10.67 36.95
CA CYS A 307 -9.81 11.27 36.60
C CYS A 307 -9.93 12.27 35.44
N ARG A 308 -8.84 12.99 35.10
CA ARG A 308 -8.85 13.88 33.95
C ARG A 308 -8.71 13.08 32.65
N PRO A 309 -9.18 13.59 31.49
CA PRO A 309 -9.09 12.91 30.19
C PRO A 309 -7.66 12.50 29.81
N GLN A 310 -6.68 13.28 30.27
CA GLN A 310 -5.25 13.11 30.05
C GLN A 310 -4.61 12.00 30.91
N ASP A 311 -5.26 11.59 32.00
CA ASP A 311 -4.79 10.52 32.90
C ASP A 311 -5.21 9.11 32.40
N LEU A 312 -5.98 9.06 31.30
CA LEU A 312 -6.49 7.82 30.73
C LEU A 312 -5.48 7.16 29.80
N PRO A 313 -5.54 5.81 29.69
CA PRO A 313 -4.76 5.10 28.71
C PRO A 313 -5.13 5.56 27.33
N ARG A 314 -4.07 5.67 26.56
CA ARG A 314 -4.05 6.14 25.20
C ARG A 314 -4.47 5.01 24.23
N GLU A 315 -4.38 3.74 24.66
CA GLU A 315 -4.85 2.55 23.95
C GLU A 315 -6.31 2.18 24.26
N VAL A 316 -7.12 1.93 23.22
CA VAL A 316 -8.47 1.37 23.37
C VAL A 316 -8.36 -0.12 23.68
N LEU A 317 -8.42 -0.48 24.96
CA LEU A 317 -8.20 -1.87 25.43
C LEU A 317 -9.23 -2.87 24.85
N THR A 318 -10.47 -2.42 24.67
CA THR A 318 -11.58 -3.20 24.14
C THR A 318 -12.79 -2.30 23.89
N THR A 319 -13.63 -2.66 22.91
CA THR A 319 -14.92 -2.01 22.66
C THR A 319 -16.08 -2.69 23.39
N ASN A 320 -15.83 -3.80 24.12
CA ASN A 320 -16.89 -4.49 24.86
C ASN A 320 -17.14 -3.81 26.22
N PRO A 321 -18.34 -3.24 26.47
CA PRO A 321 -18.64 -2.49 27.69
C PRO A 321 -18.43 -3.27 28.98
N ARG A 322 -18.70 -4.58 28.97
CA ARG A 322 -18.58 -5.41 30.17
C ARG A 322 -17.13 -5.60 30.55
N ARG A 323 -16.28 -5.97 29.59
CA ARG A 323 -14.84 -6.14 29.82
C ARG A 323 -14.23 -4.80 30.24
N LEU A 324 -14.61 -3.72 29.57
CA LEU A 324 -14.15 -2.37 29.88
C LEU A 324 -14.53 -1.91 31.31
N SER A 325 -15.78 -2.14 31.72
CA SER A 325 -16.26 -1.81 33.07
C SER A 325 -15.48 -2.56 34.15
N ILE A 326 -15.16 -3.83 33.90
CA ILE A 326 -14.40 -4.66 34.84
C ILE A 326 -12.94 -4.18 34.96
N ILE A 327 -12.32 -3.79 33.85
CA ILE A 327 -10.97 -3.21 33.85
C ILE A 327 -11.00 -1.91 34.67
N ALA A 328 -11.93 -1.01 34.37
CA ALA A 328 -12.04 0.26 35.07
C ALA A 328 -12.35 0.08 36.58
N GLU A 329 -13.21 -0.89 36.93
CA GLU A 329 -13.49 -1.26 38.32
C GLU A 329 -12.23 -1.79 39.03
N SER A 330 -11.45 -2.66 38.38
CA SER A 330 -10.23 -3.23 38.96
C SER A 330 -9.15 -2.18 39.21
N ILE A 331 -9.07 -1.17 38.36
CA ILE A 331 -8.12 -0.06 38.49
C ILE A 331 -8.57 0.90 39.58
N ARG A 332 -9.85 1.28 39.59
CA ARG A 332 -10.44 2.11 40.65
C ARG A 332 -10.23 1.48 42.03
N ASP A 333 -10.39 0.16 42.12
CA ASP A 333 -10.26 -0.59 43.37
C ASP A 333 -8.78 -0.93 43.71
N GLY A 334 -7.82 -0.52 42.87
CA GLY A 334 -6.38 -0.67 43.11
C GLY A 334 -5.81 -2.09 42.89
N LEU A 335 -6.59 -2.99 42.30
CA LEU A 335 -6.20 -4.38 42.02
C LEU A 335 -5.31 -4.53 40.77
N ALA A 336 -5.34 -3.53 39.89
CA ALA A 336 -4.53 -3.48 38.68
C ALA A 336 -4.03 -2.06 38.42
N THR A 337 -2.88 -1.95 37.77
CA THR A 337 -2.40 -0.70 37.16
C THR A 337 -2.63 -0.75 35.65
N TRP A 338 -2.51 0.40 34.98
CA TRP A 338 -2.60 0.49 33.52
C TRP A 338 -1.56 -0.36 32.78
N ASP A 339 -0.41 -0.64 33.39
CA ASP A 339 0.61 -1.49 32.77
C ASP A 339 0.35 -2.98 33.04
N ASN A 340 -0.27 -3.30 34.17
CA ASN A 340 -0.41 -4.67 34.66
C ASN A 340 -1.75 -5.33 34.32
N TRP A 341 -2.77 -4.57 33.90
CA TRP A 341 -4.13 -5.13 33.73
C TRP A 341 -4.18 -6.33 32.77
N LYS A 342 -3.28 -6.42 31.76
CA LYS A 342 -3.18 -7.57 30.83
C LYS A 342 -2.78 -8.88 31.54
N HIS A 343 -2.09 -8.78 32.67
CA HIS A 343 -1.65 -9.94 33.45
C HIS A 343 -2.61 -10.30 34.59
N VAL A 344 -3.46 -9.36 35.01
CA VAL A 344 -4.43 -9.58 36.08
C VAL A 344 -5.61 -10.39 35.55
N ASN A 345 -5.64 -11.67 35.89
CA ASN A 345 -6.75 -12.55 35.55
C ASN A 345 -8.00 -12.11 36.33
N CYS A 346 -9.01 -11.58 35.65
CA CYS A 346 -10.22 -11.12 36.31
C CYS A 346 -11.20 -12.28 36.55
N ASP A 347 -11.18 -12.78 37.79
CA ASP A 347 -12.09 -13.79 38.31
C ASP A 347 -13.59 -13.52 38.01
N LYS A 348 -14.03 -12.26 38.12
CA LYS A 348 -15.40 -11.82 37.81
C LYS A 348 -15.73 -12.08 36.34
N LEU A 349 -14.83 -11.72 35.42
CA LEU A 349 -15.05 -11.91 33.98
C LEU A 349 -15.03 -13.40 33.63
N THR A 350 -14.05 -14.14 34.15
CA THR A 350 -13.96 -15.60 33.99
C THR A 350 -15.26 -16.26 34.44
N THR A 351 -15.78 -15.93 35.63
CA THR A 351 -17.02 -16.51 36.18
C THR A 351 -18.25 -16.22 35.30
N ILE A 352 -18.33 -15.01 34.74
CA ILE A 352 -19.43 -14.62 33.83
C ILE A 352 -19.37 -15.39 32.51
N ILE A 353 -18.17 -15.54 31.95
CA ILE A 353 -17.93 -16.32 30.73
C ILE A 353 -18.25 -17.79 30.99
N GLU A 354 -17.74 -18.35 32.09
CA GLU A 354 -17.96 -19.73 32.51
C GLU A 354 -19.46 -20.05 32.64
N SER A 355 -20.19 -19.21 33.36
CA SER A 355 -21.65 -19.31 33.50
C SER A 355 -22.37 -19.21 32.15
N SER A 356 -21.78 -18.49 31.19
CA SER A 356 -22.35 -18.33 29.86
C SER A 356 -22.19 -19.59 29.00
N LEU A 357 -21.13 -20.37 29.23
CA LEU A 357 -20.81 -21.61 28.53
C LEU A 357 -21.62 -22.82 29.02
N ASN A 358 -22.27 -22.75 30.19
CA ASN A 358 -23.15 -23.81 30.73
C ASN A 358 -24.35 -24.19 29.83
N VAL A 359 -24.56 -23.50 28.71
CA VAL A 359 -25.58 -23.86 27.70
C VAL A 359 -25.10 -25.02 26.81
N LEU A 360 -23.81 -25.33 26.82
CA LEU A 360 -23.18 -26.37 26.02
C LEU A 360 -23.28 -27.74 26.71
N GLU A 361 -24.48 -28.34 26.66
CA GLU A 361 -24.73 -29.72 27.08
C GLU A 361 -24.97 -30.64 25.86
N PRO A 362 -24.39 -31.85 25.82
CA PRO A 362 -23.53 -32.46 26.84
C PRO A 362 -22.10 -31.90 26.86
N ALA A 363 -21.32 -32.28 27.88
CA ALA A 363 -19.95 -31.81 28.15
C ALA A 363 -18.98 -31.94 26.95
N GLU A 364 -19.27 -32.81 25.97
CA GLU A 364 -18.52 -32.89 24.71
C GLU A 364 -18.48 -31.55 23.95
N TYR A 365 -19.59 -30.79 23.88
CA TYR A 365 -19.59 -29.49 23.19
C TYR A 365 -18.73 -28.45 23.90
N ARG A 366 -18.61 -28.58 25.22
CA ARG A 366 -17.73 -27.72 26.01
C ARG A 366 -16.26 -27.99 25.66
N LYS A 367 -15.86 -29.27 25.64
CA LYS A 367 -14.51 -29.66 25.19
C LYS A 367 -14.20 -29.13 23.79
N MET A 368 -15.16 -29.21 22.86
CA MET A 368 -14.98 -28.67 21.51
C MET A 368 -14.75 -27.15 21.49
N PHE A 369 -15.47 -26.39 22.32
CA PHE A 369 -15.26 -24.95 22.43
C PHE A 369 -13.88 -24.63 23.01
N ASP A 370 -13.48 -25.35 24.06
CA ASP A 370 -12.17 -25.20 24.70
C ASP A 370 -11.02 -25.42 23.70
N ARG A 371 -11.16 -26.42 22.81
CA ARG A 371 -10.23 -26.74 21.72
C ARG A 371 -10.01 -25.60 20.71
N LEU A 372 -10.95 -24.66 20.59
CA LEU A 372 -10.79 -23.50 19.70
C LEU A 372 -9.68 -22.55 20.17
N SER A 373 -9.24 -22.65 21.43
CA SER A 373 -8.13 -21.84 21.97
C SER A 373 -6.76 -22.16 21.34
N VAL A 374 -6.64 -23.23 20.54
CA VAL A 374 -5.42 -23.53 19.76
C VAL A 374 -5.15 -22.46 18.69
N PHE A 375 -6.21 -21.82 18.19
CA PHE A 375 -6.10 -20.83 17.12
C PHE A 375 -5.70 -19.45 17.66
N PRO A 376 -4.95 -18.64 16.88
CA PRO A 376 -4.58 -17.28 17.27
C PRO A 376 -5.79 -16.37 17.50
N PRO A 377 -5.67 -15.36 18.40
CA PRO A 377 -6.68 -14.32 18.58
C PRO A 377 -7.07 -13.63 17.26
N SER A 378 -8.37 -13.39 17.07
CA SER A 378 -8.94 -12.66 15.91
C SER A 378 -8.74 -13.30 14.53
N ALA A 379 -8.24 -14.53 14.44
CA ALA A 379 -8.04 -15.22 13.17
C ALA A 379 -9.38 -15.65 12.52
N HIS A 380 -9.42 -15.64 11.18
CA HIS A 380 -10.51 -16.24 10.41
C HIS A 380 -10.21 -17.71 10.15
N ILE A 381 -10.86 -18.60 10.90
CA ILE A 381 -10.53 -20.03 10.95
C ILE A 381 -11.37 -20.79 9.91
N PRO A 382 -10.75 -21.45 8.91
CA PRO A 382 -11.45 -22.31 7.96
C PRO A 382 -12.18 -23.47 8.65
N THR A 383 -13.43 -23.72 8.26
CA THR A 383 -14.24 -24.79 8.87
C THR A 383 -13.65 -26.19 8.63
N ILE A 384 -12.83 -26.36 7.58
CA ILE A 384 -12.15 -27.63 7.29
C ILE A 384 -11.18 -28.03 8.42
N LEU A 385 -10.45 -27.06 9.00
CA LEU A 385 -9.49 -27.30 10.07
C LEU A 385 -10.15 -27.76 11.38
N LEU A 386 -11.39 -27.34 11.61
CA LEU A 386 -12.14 -27.74 12.79
C LEU A 386 -12.41 -29.25 12.84
N SER A 387 -12.50 -29.89 11.67
CA SER A 387 -12.64 -31.36 11.55
C SER A 387 -11.48 -32.11 12.18
N LEU A 388 -10.29 -31.52 12.13
CA LEU A 388 -9.05 -32.11 12.65
C LEU A 388 -9.01 -31.98 14.17
N ILE A 389 -9.37 -30.80 14.67
CA ILE A 389 -9.30 -30.45 16.09
C ILE A 389 -10.39 -31.14 16.92
N TRP A 390 -11.52 -31.49 16.30
CA TRP A 390 -12.62 -32.19 16.96
C TRP A 390 -12.71 -33.67 16.61
N PHE A 391 -11.75 -34.23 15.87
CA PHE A 391 -11.83 -35.58 15.33
C PHE A 391 -12.09 -36.66 16.39
N ASP A 392 -11.50 -36.50 17.58
CA ASP A 392 -11.68 -37.40 18.73
C ASP A 392 -13.03 -37.22 19.45
N VAL A 393 -13.70 -36.09 19.25
CA VAL A 393 -14.92 -35.70 19.97
C VAL A 393 -16.20 -35.93 19.15
N ILE A 394 -16.15 -35.90 17.82
CA ILE A 394 -17.35 -36.06 16.96
C ILE A 394 -17.24 -37.17 15.92
N LYS A 395 -18.36 -37.90 15.73
CA LYS A 395 -18.62 -38.74 14.54
C LYS A 395 -19.51 -38.05 13.50
N SER A 396 -19.99 -36.85 13.81
CA SER A 396 -21.00 -36.11 13.06
C SER A 396 -20.38 -34.94 12.29
N ASP A 397 -21.11 -34.40 11.30
CA ASP A 397 -20.64 -33.26 10.52
C ASP A 397 -20.25 -32.05 11.39
N VAL A 398 -19.03 -31.55 11.19
CA VAL A 398 -18.43 -30.37 11.85
C VAL A 398 -19.34 -29.15 11.76
N MET A 399 -20.03 -28.98 10.62
CA MET A 399 -20.97 -27.90 10.41
C MET A 399 -22.17 -27.94 11.36
N VAL A 400 -22.56 -29.10 11.89
CA VAL A 400 -23.61 -29.18 12.91
C VAL A 400 -23.14 -28.53 14.21
N VAL A 401 -21.89 -28.80 14.62
CA VAL A 401 -21.27 -28.19 15.81
C VAL A 401 -21.10 -26.69 15.61
N VAL A 402 -20.55 -26.26 14.47
CA VAL A 402 -20.38 -24.84 14.14
C VAL A 402 -21.73 -24.11 14.17
N ASN A 403 -22.75 -24.65 13.51
CA ASN A 403 -24.08 -24.05 13.51
C ASN A 403 -24.69 -24.03 14.92
N LYS A 404 -24.35 -24.99 15.79
CA LYS A 404 -24.80 -25.02 17.19
C LYS A 404 -24.10 -23.94 18.02
N LEU A 405 -22.78 -23.81 17.93
CA LEU A 405 -22.02 -22.76 18.60
C LEU A 405 -22.43 -21.36 18.11
N HIS A 406 -22.65 -21.22 16.80
CA HIS A 406 -23.12 -19.98 16.18
C HIS A 406 -24.52 -19.59 16.67
N LYS A 407 -25.44 -20.57 16.79
CA LYS A 407 -26.77 -20.35 17.40
C LYS A 407 -26.69 -19.78 18.81
N TYR A 408 -25.60 -20.05 19.53
CA TYR A 408 -25.35 -19.54 20.86
C TYR A 408 -24.51 -18.26 20.92
N SER A 409 -24.10 -17.71 19.76
CA SER A 409 -23.23 -16.54 19.62
C SER A 409 -21.91 -16.68 20.37
N LEU A 410 -21.37 -17.91 20.36
CA LEU A 410 -20.04 -18.23 20.86
C LEU A 410 -18.98 -18.16 19.76
N VAL A 411 -19.42 -18.33 18.50
CA VAL A 411 -18.60 -18.15 17.29
C VAL A 411 -19.40 -17.33 16.28
N GLU A 412 -18.70 -16.47 15.55
CA GLU A 412 -19.26 -15.75 14.41
C GLU A 412 -18.94 -16.53 13.14
N LYS A 413 -19.96 -16.77 12.30
CA LYS A 413 -19.79 -17.43 11.01
C LYS A 413 -19.83 -16.39 9.92
N GLN A 414 -18.78 -16.33 9.09
CA GLN A 414 -18.78 -15.41 7.96
C GLN A 414 -19.71 -15.90 6.83
N PRO A 415 -20.38 -14.99 6.11
CA PRO A 415 -21.37 -15.38 5.11
C PRO A 415 -20.77 -15.77 3.75
N LYS A 416 -19.63 -15.19 3.37
CA LYS A 416 -18.99 -15.37 2.05
C LYS A 416 -17.97 -16.50 2.04
N GLU A 417 -17.23 -16.64 3.14
CA GLU A 417 -16.17 -17.62 3.30
C GLU A 417 -16.63 -18.67 4.32
N SER A 418 -16.27 -19.94 4.11
CA SER A 418 -16.51 -21.01 5.07
C SER A 418 -15.52 -20.92 6.24
N THR A 419 -15.51 -19.77 6.91
CA THR A 419 -14.65 -19.44 8.04
C THR A 419 -15.47 -19.05 9.25
N ILE A 420 -14.88 -19.23 10.44
CA ILE A 420 -15.43 -18.77 11.72
C ILE A 420 -14.46 -17.83 12.42
N SER A 421 -14.97 -16.97 13.28
CA SER A 421 -14.18 -16.13 14.18
C SER A 421 -14.66 -16.28 15.63
N ILE A 422 -13.74 -16.13 16.57
CA ILE A 422 -14.01 -16.19 18.01
C ILE A 422 -14.17 -14.75 18.52
N PRO A 423 -15.35 -14.38 19.07
CA PRO A 423 -15.52 -13.06 19.66
C PRO A 423 -14.51 -12.81 20.78
N SER A 424 -13.85 -11.64 20.73
CA SER A 424 -12.69 -11.32 21.58
C SER A 424 -12.93 -11.42 23.09
N ILE A 425 -14.18 -11.28 23.57
CA ILE A 425 -14.50 -11.44 24.99
C ILE A 425 -14.23 -12.86 25.50
N TYR A 426 -14.36 -13.89 24.66
CA TYR A 426 -14.15 -15.28 25.07
C TYR A 426 -12.67 -15.66 25.11
N LEU A 427 -11.79 -14.92 24.41
CA LEU A 427 -10.34 -15.15 24.41
C LEU A 427 -9.68 -14.80 25.75
N GLU A 428 -10.39 -14.08 26.62
CA GLU A 428 -9.94 -13.82 28.00
C GLU A 428 -9.94 -15.06 28.88
N LEU A 429 -10.70 -16.09 28.49
CA LEU A 429 -10.72 -17.35 29.21
C LEU A 429 -9.42 -18.11 28.90
N LYS A 430 -8.48 -18.09 29.86
CA LYS A 430 -7.24 -18.87 29.79
C LYS A 430 -7.55 -20.36 30.01
N VAL A 431 -7.84 -21.07 28.93
CA VAL A 431 -8.11 -22.50 28.95
C VAL A 431 -6.78 -23.26 28.86
N LYS A 432 -6.55 -24.22 29.76
CA LYS A 432 -5.43 -25.17 29.63
C LYS A 432 -5.88 -26.31 28.73
N LEU A 433 -5.26 -26.44 27.57
CA LEU A 433 -5.57 -27.49 26.61
C LEU A 433 -4.82 -28.78 26.94
N GLU A 434 -5.54 -29.88 27.09
CA GLU A 434 -4.93 -31.22 27.12
C GLU A 434 -4.36 -31.54 25.72
N ASN A 435 -3.12 -32.04 25.63
CA ASN A 435 -2.48 -32.39 24.36
C ASN A 435 -2.40 -31.24 23.33
N GLU A 436 -2.13 -30.00 23.77
CA GLU A 436 -1.95 -28.83 22.89
C GLU A 436 -1.00 -29.12 21.71
N TYR A 437 0.15 -29.73 21.96
CA TYR A 437 1.10 -30.17 20.95
C TYR A 437 0.46 -31.04 19.84
N ALA A 438 -0.36 -32.03 20.20
CA ALA A 438 -0.97 -32.95 19.24
C ALA A 438 -2.00 -32.25 18.33
N LEU A 439 -2.66 -31.21 18.85
CA LEU A 439 -3.60 -30.41 18.08
C LEU A 439 -2.89 -29.52 17.06
N HIS A 440 -1.79 -28.86 17.48
CA HIS A 440 -0.94 -28.13 16.56
C HIS A 440 -0.38 -29.04 15.46
N ARG A 441 0.10 -30.23 15.85
CA ARG A 441 0.57 -31.25 14.91
C ARG A 441 -0.52 -31.67 13.92
N SER A 442 -1.75 -31.90 14.38
CA SER A 442 -2.88 -32.30 13.51
C SER A 442 -3.19 -31.25 12.43
N ILE A 443 -3.07 -29.95 12.76
CA ILE A 443 -3.23 -28.86 11.77
C ILE A 443 -2.09 -28.90 10.76
N VAL A 444 -0.85 -29.08 11.22
CA VAL A 444 0.33 -29.12 10.35
C VAL A 444 0.31 -30.33 9.42
N ASP A 445 -0.09 -31.50 9.95
CA ASP A 445 -0.23 -32.74 9.18
C ASP A 445 -1.30 -32.61 8.07
N HIS A 446 -2.37 -31.84 8.31
CA HIS A 446 -3.41 -31.62 7.30
C HIS A 446 -2.89 -30.87 6.07
N TYR A 447 -2.10 -29.83 6.29
CA TYR A 447 -1.47 -29.10 5.20
C TYR A 447 -0.37 -29.91 4.51
N ASN A 448 0.13 -30.98 5.15
CA ASN A 448 1.16 -31.86 4.65
C ASN A 448 2.30 -31.08 3.96
N ILE A 449 2.92 -30.21 4.74
CA ILE A 449 3.98 -29.31 4.29
C ILE A 449 5.05 -30.04 3.46
N PRO A 450 5.54 -31.24 3.85
CA PRO A 450 6.52 -31.94 3.02
C PRO A 450 6.01 -32.21 1.60
N LYS A 451 4.76 -32.65 1.46
CA LYS A 451 4.17 -32.98 0.15
C LYS A 451 3.87 -31.75 -0.70
N THR A 452 3.40 -30.65 -0.10
CA THR A 452 3.06 -29.43 -0.86
C THR A 452 4.30 -28.75 -1.40
N PHE A 453 5.39 -28.74 -0.62
CA PHE A 453 6.68 -28.20 -1.04
C PHE A 453 7.47 -29.17 -1.91
N ASP A 454 7.07 -30.45 -1.96
CA ASP A 454 7.59 -31.46 -2.87
C ASP A 454 7.02 -31.44 -4.29
N SER A 455 6.20 -30.45 -4.66
CA SER A 455 5.76 -30.32 -6.04
C SER A 455 6.92 -29.94 -6.98
N ASP A 456 6.91 -30.53 -8.18
CA ASP A 456 7.85 -30.20 -9.27
C ASP A 456 7.48 -28.89 -9.99
N ASP A 457 6.43 -28.19 -9.53
CA ASP A 457 6.03 -26.91 -10.10
C ASP A 457 6.60 -25.72 -9.33
N LEU A 458 6.76 -24.61 -10.06
CA LEU A 458 7.35 -23.37 -9.57
C LEU A 458 6.43 -22.64 -8.59
N ILE A 459 5.13 -22.82 -8.72
CA ILE A 459 4.13 -22.25 -7.82
C ILE A 459 3.64 -23.37 -6.89
N PRO A 460 3.78 -23.23 -5.56
CA PRO A 460 3.20 -24.17 -4.62
C PRO A 460 1.68 -24.20 -4.82
N PRO A 461 1.03 -25.37 -4.68
CA PRO A 461 -0.42 -25.44 -4.75
C PRO A 461 -1.03 -24.43 -3.78
N TYR A 462 -1.93 -23.58 -4.26
CA TYR A 462 -2.49 -22.49 -3.47
C TYR A 462 -3.10 -23.01 -2.17
N LEU A 463 -2.50 -22.62 -1.04
CA LEU A 463 -3.02 -22.87 0.30
C LEU A 463 -4.00 -21.76 0.70
N ASP A 464 -4.81 -22.00 1.73
CA ASP A 464 -5.75 -20.98 2.20
C ASP A 464 -5.05 -19.79 2.88
N GLN A 465 -5.72 -18.65 2.97
CA GLN A 465 -5.19 -17.44 3.60
C GLN A 465 -4.77 -17.66 5.08
N TYR A 466 -5.40 -18.64 5.73
CA TYR A 466 -5.07 -19.04 7.09
C TYR A 466 -3.63 -19.56 7.20
N PHE A 467 -3.20 -20.40 6.25
CA PHE A 467 -1.84 -20.94 6.21
C PHE A 467 -0.79 -19.82 6.16
N TYR A 468 -0.89 -18.89 5.18
CA TYR A 468 0.09 -17.81 5.03
C TYR A 468 0.16 -16.87 6.24
N SER A 469 -0.97 -16.67 6.93
CA SER A 469 -1.06 -15.76 8.06
C SER A 469 -0.54 -16.39 9.35
N HIS A 470 -0.84 -17.67 9.60
CA HIS A 470 -0.77 -18.25 10.93
C HIS A 470 -0.01 -19.58 11.05
N ILE A 471 0.53 -20.14 9.97
CA ILE A 471 1.25 -21.43 10.06
C ILE A 471 2.43 -21.38 11.05
N GLY A 472 3.15 -20.26 11.11
CA GLY A 472 4.26 -20.06 12.05
C GLY A 472 3.85 -20.18 13.52
N HIS A 473 2.61 -19.79 13.87
CA HIS A 473 2.07 -19.97 15.23
C HIS A 473 1.92 -21.45 15.57
N HIS A 474 1.44 -22.27 14.62
CA HIS A 474 1.30 -23.69 14.85
C HIS A 474 2.65 -24.41 14.88
N LEU A 475 3.57 -24.07 13.98
CA LEU A 475 4.92 -24.64 13.95
C LEU A 475 5.69 -24.37 15.25
N LYS A 476 5.56 -23.17 15.82
CA LYS A 476 6.23 -22.78 17.08
C LYS A 476 5.97 -23.77 18.22
N ASN A 477 4.77 -24.34 18.27
CA ASN A 477 4.30 -25.23 19.34
C ASN A 477 4.53 -26.73 19.04
N ILE A 478 5.28 -27.08 17.99
CA ILE A 478 5.70 -28.45 17.65
C ILE A 478 7.04 -28.78 18.34
N GLU A 479 7.36 -30.07 18.40
CA GLU A 479 8.56 -30.63 19.01
C GLU A 479 9.83 -30.24 18.24
N HIS A 480 10.94 -30.08 18.99
CA HIS A 480 12.12 -29.34 18.54
C HIS A 480 12.74 -29.83 17.21
N PRO A 481 12.91 -31.13 16.89
CA PRO A 481 13.56 -31.51 15.64
C PRO A 481 12.67 -31.24 14.42
N GLU A 482 11.41 -31.66 14.49
CA GLU A 482 10.43 -31.53 13.42
C GLU A 482 10.11 -30.06 13.12
N ARG A 483 10.01 -29.24 14.19
CA ARG A 483 9.81 -27.80 14.09
C ARG A 483 10.90 -27.12 13.26
N MET A 484 12.17 -27.44 13.48
CA MET A 484 13.28 -26.80 12.75
C MET A 484 13.21 -27.13 11.26
N THR A 485 13.02 -28.40 10.93
CA THR A 485 12.90 -28.83 9.53
C THR A 485 11.74 -28.13 8.83
N LEU A 486 10.56 -28.06 9.47
CA LEU A 486 9.39 -27.44 8.87
C LEU A 486 9.52 -25.91 8.75
N PHE A 487 10.05 -25.22 9.77
CA PHE A 487 10.32 -23.78 9.66
C PHE A 487 11.27 -23.46 8.51
N ARG A 488 12.34 -24.25 8.35
CA ARG A 488 13.31 -24.09 7.27
C ARG A 488 12.70 -24.41 5.90
N MET A 489 11.87 -25.44 5.79
CA MET A 489 11.17 -25.76 4.54
C MET A 489 10.21 -24.66 4.10
N VAL A 490 9.51 -24.03 5.05
CA VAL A 490 8.52 -22.99 4.74
C VAL A 490 9.18 -21.62 4.52
N PHE A 491 9.90 -21.11 5.51
CA PHE A 491 10.36 -19.70 5.52
C PHE A 491 11.69 -19.46 4.80
N LEU A 492 12.37 -20.51 4.32
CA LEU A 492 13.54 -20.37 3.43
C LEU A 492 13.24 -20.73 1.97
N ASP A 493 12.02 -21.21 1.64
CA ASP A 493 11.61 -21.42 0.25
C ASP A 493 11.18 -20.09 -0.38
N PHE A 494 11.89 -19.64 -1.41
CA PHE A 494 11.58 -18.39 -2.09
C PHE A 494 10.20 -18.43 -2.77
N ARG A 495 9.71 -19.60 -3.18
CA ARG A 495 8.37 -19.76 -3.76
C ARG A 495 7.28 -19.44 -2.75
N PHE A 496 7.44 -19.89 -1.50
CA PHE A 496 6.49 -19.56 -0.42
C PHE A 496 6.56 -18.09 -0.03
N LEU A 497 7.77 -17.54 0.10
CA LEU A 497 7.93 -16.12 0.43
C LEU A 497 7.26 -15.23 -0.61
N GLU A 498 7.44 -15.52 -1.90
CA GLU A 498 6.76 -14.81 -2.98
C GLU A 498 5.23 -14.87 -2.86
N GLN A 499 4.69 -16.08 -2.74
CA GLN A 499 3.24 -16.28 -2.68
C GLN A 499 2.64 -15.60 -1.45
N LYS A 500 3.34 -15.66 -0.32
CA LYS A 500 2.96 -14.94 0.90
C LYS A 500 2.94 -13.43 0.67
N ILE A 501 4.00 -12.85 0.10
CA ILE A 501 4.08 -11.40 -0.19
C ILE A 501 2.94 -10.96 -1.12
N ARG A 502 2.63 -11.75 -2.16
CA ARG A 502 1.54 -11.45 -3.10
C ARG A 502 0.14 -11.56 -2.47
N HIS A 503 -0.05 -12.40 -1.44
CA HIS A 503 -1.34 -12.57 -0.77
C HIS A 503 -1.54 -11.65 0.44
N ASP A 504 -0.49 -11.34 1.17
CA ASP A 504 -0.56 -10.48 2.34
C ASP A 504 -0.97 -9.07 1.90
N SER A 505 -2.04 -8.55 2.53
CA SER A 505 -2.53 -7.20 2.29
C SER A 505 -2.23 -6.31 3.49
N THR A 506 -1.82 -5.07 3.23
CA THR A 506 -1.62 -4.06 4.29
C THR A 506 -2.96 -3.53 4.81
N ALA A 507 -2.92 -2.71 5.87
CA ALA A 507 -4.11 -2.10 6.47
C ALA A 507 -4.90 -1.17 5.52
N TRP A 508 -4.29 -0.71 4.42
CA TRP A 508 -4.94 0.09 3.37
C TRP A 508 -5.18 -0.70 2.08
N ASN A 509 -5.21 -2.03 2.17
CA ASN A 509 -5.47 -2.99 1.08
C ASN A 509 -4.41 -3.02 -0.03
N ALA A 510 -3.15 -2.67 0.26
CA ALA A 510 -2.07 -2.88 -0.70
C ALA A 510 -1.59 -4.33 -0.66
N SER A 511 -1.64 -5.01 -1.81
CA SER A 511 -1.07 -6.37 -1.98
C SER A 511 0.37 -6.29 -2.47
N GLY A 512 1.19 -7.31 -2.18
CA GLY A 512 2.61 -7.33 -2.58
C GLY A 512 3.57 -6.64 -1.61
N SER A 513 3.11 -6.26 -0.40
CA SER A 513 4.00 -5.67 0.60
C SER A 513 4.76 -6.73 1.39
N ILE A 514 6.04 -6.46 1.66
CA ILE A 514 6.91 -7.38 2.40
C ILE A 514 6.78 -7.29 3.93
N LEU A 515 6.13 -6.26 4.46
CA LEU A 515 6.20 -5.89 5.87
C LEU A 515 5.79 -7.03 6.82
N ASN A 516 4.63 -7.66 6.56
CA ASN A 516 4.15 -8.79 7.35
C ASN A 516 5.12 -9.97 7.29
N THR A 517 5.72 -10.23 6.13
CA THR A 517 6.70 -11.29 5.92
C THR A 517 8.00 -11.01 6.68
N LEU A 518 8.52 -9.78 6.62
CA LEU A 518 9.69 -9.34 7.38
C LEU A 518 9.46 -9.47 8.88
N GLN A 519 8.31 -9.01 9.37
CA GLN A 519 7.95 -9.09 10.79
C GLN A 519 7.89 -10.54 11.27
N GLN A 520 7.26 -11.43 10.48
CA GLN A 520 7.23 -12.86 10.79
C GLN A 520 8.63 -13.48 10.75
N LEU A 521 9.46 -13.17 9.76
CA LEU A 521 10.84 -13.65 9.70
C LEU A 521 11.64 -13.21 10.93
N LYS A 522 11.50 -11.95 11.37
CA LYS A 522 12.14 -11.44 12.60
C LYS A 522 11.61 -12.16 13.84
N PHE A 523 10.29 -12.31 13.96
CA PHE A 523 9.67 -12.98 15.10
C PHE A 523 10.05 -14.47 15.19
N TYR A 524 10.15 -15.15 14.04
CA TYR A 524 10.47 -16.57 13.96
C TYR A 524 11.95 -16.87 13.79
N LYS A 525 12.81 -15.86 13.58
CA LYS A 525 14.28 -15.99 13.50
C LYS A 525 14.88 -16.96 14.54
N PRO A 526 14.56 -16.89 15.85
CA PRO A 526 15.11 -17.83 16.83
C PRO A 526 14.74 -19.30 16.55
N TYR A 527 13.55 -19.57 15.99
CA TYR A 527 13.09 -20.92 15.64
C TYR A 527 13.56 -21.38 14.25
N ILE A 528 14.01 -20.49 13.38
CA ILE A 528 14.57 -20.86 12.07
C ILE A 528 16.06 -21.21 12.23
N CYS A 529 16.79 -20.40 13.01
CA CYS A 529 18.24 -20.48 13.15
C CYS A 529 18.69 -21.53 14.18
N ASP A 530 18.04 -21.61 15.35
CA ASP A 530 18.43 -22.49 16.47
C ASP A 530 19.91 -22.36 16.89
N ASN A 531 20.43 -21.13 16.90
CA ASN A 531 21.84 -20.79 17.15
C ASN A 531 22.83 -21.33 16.09
N ASP A 532 22.38 -21.77 14.91
CA ASP A 532 23.24 -22.09 13.78
C ASP A 532 23.63 -20.79 13.03
N PRO A 533 24.93 -20.40 13.02
CA PRO A 533 25.39 -19.18 12.37
C PRO A 533 25.15 -19.16 10.87
N LYS A 534 25.07 -20.33 10.20
CA LYS A 534 24.84 -20.41 8.75
C LYS A 534 23.44 -19.91 8.41
N TYR A 535 22.42 -20.40 9.11
CA TYR A 535 21.04 -19.98 8.90
C TYR A 535 20.79 -18.57 9.43
N GLU A 536 21.48 -18.15 10.49
CA GLU A 536 21.38 -16.76 10.94
C GLU A 536 21.89 -15.78 9.89
N ARG A 537 23.02 -16.07 9.24
CA ARG A 537 23.51 -15.26 8.10
C ARG A 537 22.52 -15.28 6.94
N LEU A 538 21.96 -16.42 6.59
CA LEU A 538 20.97 -16.53 5.51
C LEU A 538 19.71 -15.72 5.82
N VAL A 539 19.16 -15.84 7.03
CA VAL A 539 17.95 -15.09 7.44
C VAL A 539 18.20 -13.60 7.45
N ASN A 540 19.36 -13.14 7.95
CA ASN A 540 19.72 -11.73 7.89
C ASN A 540 19.85 -11.25 6.43
N ALA A 541 20.50 -12.04 5.57
CA ALA A 541 20.59 -11.72 4.15
C ALA A 541 19.21 -11.64 3.49
N ILE A 542 18.27 -12.55 3.81
CA ILE A 542 16.88 -12.48 3.33
C ILE A 542 16.20 -11.19 3.82
N LEU A 543 16.37 -10.81 5.08
CA LEU A 543 15.80 -9.57 5.64
C LEU A 543 16.31 -8.33 4.92
N ASP A 544 17.57 -8.33 4.46
CA ASP A 544 18.17 -7.23 3.71
C ASP A 544 17.84 -7.27 2.21
N PHE A 545 17.56 -8.46 1.67
CA PHE A 545 17.25 -8.69 0.26
C PHE A 545 15.81 -8.36 -0.11
N LEU A 546 14.83 -8.78 0.70
CA LEU A 546 13.41 -8.56 0.38
C LEU A 546 13.06 -7.08 0.14
N PRO A 547 13.56 -6.10 0.93
CA PRO A 547 13.34 -4.68 0.65
C PRO A 547 13.92 -4.20 -0.68
N LYS A 548 15.05 -4.77 -1.14
CA LYS A 548 15.69 -4.37 -2.39
C LYS A 548 14.89 -4.80 -3.62
N ILE A 549 14.06 -5.84 -3.50
CA ILE A 549 13.35 -6.47 -4.62
C ILE A 549 11.84 -6.21 -4.60
N GLU A 550 11.33 -5.52 -3.58
CA GLU A 550 9.90 -5.31 -3.37
C GLU A 550 9.23 -4.64 -4.58
N GLU A 551 9.89 -3.63 -5.16
CA GLU A 551 9.37 -2.90 -6.33
C GLU A 551 9.17 -3.84 -7.53
N ASN A 552 10.13 -4.74 -7.79
CA ASN A 552 10.05 -5.68 -8.90
C ASN A 552 8.88 -6.66 -8.74
N LEU A 553 8.59 -7.10 -7.50
CA LEU A 553 7.48 -7.99 -7.21
C LEU A 553 6.11 -7.29 -7.35
N ILE A 554 6.03 -6.01 -6.99
CA ILE A 554 4.81 -5.20 -7.12
C ILE A 554 4.56 -4.87 -8.60
N CYS A 555 5.57 -4.37 -9.31
CA CYS A 555 5.44 -3.93 -10.69
C CYS A 555 5.28 -5.07 -11.70
N SER A 556 5.66 -6.31 -11.35
CA SER A 556 5.49 -7.45 -12.25
C SER A 556 4.84 -8.65 -11.55
N LYS A 557 3.68 -9.04 -12.08
CA LYS A 557 2.95 -10.24 -11.66
C LYS A 557 3.66 -11.55 -12.04
N TYR A 558 4.60 -11.49 -12.99
CA TYR A 558 5.23 -12.66 -13.61
C TYR A 558 6.72 -12.81 -13.27
N THR A 559 7.27 -11.93 -12.43
CA THR A 559 8.66 -12.04 -12.00
C THR A 559 8.76 -12.92 -10.76
N ASP A 560 9.57 -13.97 -10.84
CA ASP A 560 9.73 -14.95 -9.77
C ASP A 560 10.79 -14.53 -8.76
N LEU A 561 10.49 -14.61 -7.46
CA LEU A 561 11.45 -14.27 -6.39
C LEU A 561 12.68 -15.17 -6.43
N LEU A 562 12.49 -16.45 -6.74
CA LEU A 562 13.59 -17.43 -6.85
C LEU A 562 14.57 -17.05 -7.97
N ARG A 563 14.07 -16.51 -9.09
CA ARG A 563 14.93 -16.03 -10.18
C ARG A 563 15.75 -14.82 -9.73
N ILE A 564 15.11 -13.86 -9.07
CA ILE A 564 15.80 -12.67 -8.57
C ILE A 564 16.87 -13.07 -7.54
N ALA A 565 16.54 -14.03 -6.65
CA ALA A 565 17.47 -14.56 -5.66
C ALA A 565 18.66 -15.28 -6.29
N LEU A 566 18.47 -16.01 -7.40
CA LEU A 566 19.56 -16.64 -8.16
C LEU A 566 20.50 -15.62 -8.81
N MET A 567 20.04 -14.38 -8.98
CA MET A 567 20.84 -13.29 -9.52
C MET A 567 21.37 -12.35 -8.40
N ALA A 568 21.17 -12.66 -7.12
CA ALA A 568 21.62 -11.83 -6.01
C ALA A 568 23.15 -11.85 -5.84
N GLU A 569 23.74 -10.71 -5.46
CA GLU A 569 25.18 -10.60 -5.18
C GLU A 569 25.58 -11.27 -3.85
N ASP A 570 24.65 -11.32 -2.89
CA ASP A 570 24.87 -11.96 -1.59
C ASP A 570 25.01 -13.48 -1.73
N GLU A 571 26.21 -13.99 -1.43
CA GLU A 571 26.55 -15.42 -1.57
C GLU A 571 25.56 -16.35 -0.86
N ALA A 572 25.09 -15.96 0.34
CA ALA A 572 24.16 -16.80 1.10
C ALA A 572 22.82 -17.01 0.36
N ILE A 573 22.32 -15.97 -0.29
CA ILE A 573 21.05 -16.01 -1.03
C ILE A 573 21.23 -16.79 -2.31
N PHE A 574 22.29 -16.48 -3.06
CA PHE A 574 22.64 -17.17 -4.29
C PHE A 574 22.76 -18.68 -4.07
N GLU A 575 23.50 -19.11 -3.05
CA GLU A 575 23.72 -20.54 -2.79
C GLU A 575 22.41 -21.28 -2.43
N GLU A 576 21.53 -20.67 -1.64
CA GLU A 576 20.24 -21.29 -1.32
C GLU A 576 19.30 -21.29 -2.53
N ALA A 577 19.28 -20.23 -3.33
CA ALA A 577 18.50 -20.16 -4.57
C ALA A 577 19.00 -21.18 -5.61
N HIS A 578 20.31 -21.28 -5.80
CA HIS A 578 20.94 -22.25 -6.71
C HIS A 578 20.60 -23.69 -6.31
N LYS A 579 20.60 -23.99 -5.01
CA LYS A 579 20.17 -25.30 -4.49
C LYS A 579 18.68 -25.59 -4.79
N GLN A 580 17.80 -24.60 -4.64
CA GLN A 580 16.37 -24.79 -4.93
C GLN A 580 16.10 -24.95 -6.44
N VAL A 581 16.81 -24.19 -7.27
CA VAL A 581 16.68 -24.20 -8.73
C VAL A 581 17.07 -25.54 -9.36
N GLN A 582 18.00 -26.29 -8.75
CA GLN A 582 18.38 -27.63 -9.21
C GLN A 582 17.21 -28.62 -9.30
N ARG A 583 16.13 -28.39 -8.56
CA ARG A 583 14.91 -29.20 -8.62
C ARG A 583 14.13 -29.02 -9.93
N PHE A 584 14.31 -27.88 -10.61
CA PHE A 584 13.48 -27.44 -11.75
C PHE A 584 14.32 -27.29 -13.03
N ASP A 585 14.91 -28.38 -13.52
CA ASP A 585 15.75 -28.36 -14.74
C ASP A 585 14.94 -28.13 -16.03
N ASP A 586 13.65 -28.37 -16.00
CA ASP A 586 12.72 -28.06 -17.08
C ASP A 586 12.36 -26.55 -17.16
N ARG A 587 12.75 -25.75 -16.18
CA ARG A 587 12.57 -24.29 -16.18
C ARG A 587 13.81 -23.58 -16.74
N VAL A 588 13.60 -22.37 -17.23
CA VAL A 588 14.68 -21.47 -17.65
C VAL A 588 15.20 -20.75 -16.42
N TRP A 589 16.51 -20.55 -16.30
CA TRP A 589 17.13 -19.87 -15.16
C TRP A 589 18.28 -18.99 -15.62
N PHE A 590 18.43 -17.82 -14.98
CA PHE A 590 19.53 -16.89 -15.24
C PHE A 590 20.30 -16.59 -13.95
N THR A 591 21.62 -16.53 -14.02
CA THR A 591 22.50 -16.37 -12.84
C THR A 591 23.14 -15.00 -12.69
N ASN A 592 23.07 -14.14 -13.71
CA ASN A 592 23.92 -12.95 -13.75
C ASN A 592 23.07 -11.67 -13.86
N HIS A 593 23.48 -10.61 -13.15
CA HIS A 593 22.63 -9.48 -12.78
C HIS A 593 23.14 -8.14 -13.36
N GLY A 594 22.21 -7.19 -13.40
CA GLY A 594 22.45 -5.75 -13.36
C GLY A 594 23.53 -5.34 -12.36
N ARG A 595 24.67 -4.76 -12.77
CA ARG A 595 25.75 -4.35 -11.84
C ARG A 595 25.46 -3.09 -10.99
N PHE A 596 24.36 -2.40 -11.26
CA PHE A 596 24.07 -1.09 -10.66
C PHE A 596 22.62 -1.08 -10.17
N HIS A 597 22.38 -1.46 -8.92
CA HIS A 597 21.09 -1.24 -8.29
C HIS A 597 21.24 -0.10 -7.28
N GLN A 598 20.47 0.98 -7.44
CA GLN A 598 20.33 1.95 -6.36
C GLN A 598 19.48 1.30 -5.27
N HIS A 599 19.88 1.40 -4.00
CA HIS A 599 19.00 0.92 -2.94
C HIS A 599 17.76 1.81 -2.88
N ARG A 600 16.59 1.22 -3.13
CA ARG A 600 15.30 1.91 -3.08
C ARG A 600 14.46 1.23 -2.03
N GLN A 601 14.29 1.92 -0.90
CA GLN A 601 13.24 1.54 0.02
C GLN A 601 11.93 2.14 -0.52
N ILE A 602 10.85 1.38 -0.51
CA ILE A 602 9.58 1.82 -1.08
C ILE A 602 8.45 1.70 -0.08
N ILE A 603 7.40 2.50 -0.30
CA ILE A 603 6.14 2.42 0.42
C ILE A 603 5.07 2.05 -0.61
N ASN A 604 4.51 0.85 -0.48
CA ASN A 604 3.46 0.35 -1.37
C ASN A 604 2.12 1.06 -1.07
N LEU A 605 1.57 1.77 -2.05
CA LEU A 605 0.31 2.50 -1.93
C LEU A 605 -0.92 1.70 -2.40
N GLY A 606 -0.74 0.46 -2.86
CA GLY A 606 -1.80 -0.36 -3.43
C GLY A 606 -2.30 0.25 -4.72
N ASP A 607 -3.60 0.43 -4.90
CA ASP A 607 -4.13 0.95 -6.17
C ASP A 607 -4.10 2.49 -6.29
N ASN A 608 -3.46 3.19 -5.33
CA ASN A 608 -3.44 4.65 -5.28
C ASN A 608 -2.07 5.24 -5.65
N GLU A 609 -2.07 6.49 -6.11
CA GLU A 609 -0.87 7.27 -6.39
C GLU A 609 -0.62 8.31 -5.28
N GLY A 610 0.65 8.62 -5.00
CA GLY A 610 1.05 9.64 -4.04
C GLY A 610 1.17 11.03 -4.67
N ARG A 611 0.35 11.99 -4.22
CA ARG A 611 0.36 13.38 -4.73
C ARG A 611 1.17 14.35 -3.89
N HIS A 612 1.24 14.12 -2.60
CA HIS A 612 2.12 14.85 -1.70
C HIS A 612 2.67 13.88 -0.67
N ALA A 613 3.94 14.02 -0.34
CA ALA A 613 4.57 13.24 0.70
C ALA A 613 5.34 14.18 1.63
N VAL A 614 5.38 13.87 2.92
CA VAL A 614 6.13 14.61 3.93
C VAL A 614 6.77 13.60 4.88
N TYR A 615 8.07 13.75 5.12
CA TYR A 615 8.77 13.02 6.17
C TYR A 615 8.57 13.67 7.54
N LEU A 616 8.30 12.85 8.55
CA LEU A 616 8.19 13.25 9.95
C LEU A 616 9.36 12.70 10.76
N HIS A 617 9.54 13.27 11.96
CA HIS A 617 10.45 12.73 12.96
C HIS A 617 10.00 11.33 13.41
N ASN A 618 10.95 10.50 13.84
CA ASN A 618 10.74 9.09 14.23
C ASN A 618 10.32 8.16 13.08
N ASP A 619 10.84 8.39 11.88
CA ASP A 619 10.69 7.52 10.69
C ASP A 619 9.23 7.31 10.21
N PHE A 620 8.35 8.30 10.45
CA PHE A 620 7.00 8.29 9.89
C PHE A 620 6.89 9.13 8.61
N CYS A 621 5.98 8.73 7.72
CA CYS A 621 5.67 9.42 6.48
C CYS A 621 4.20 9.71 6.32
N LEU A 622 3.88 10.96 6.01
CA LEU A 622 2.54 11.43 5.69
C LEU A 622 2.39 11.57 4.17
N ILE A 623 1.46 10.84 3.58
CA ILE A 623 1.26 10.76 2.14
C ILE A 623 -0.20 11.10 1.81
N ALA A 624 -0.42 12.14 1.03
CA ALA A 624 -1.72 12.46 0.45
C ALA A 624 -1.91 11.64 -0.84
N LEU A 625 -2.92 10.78 -0.84
CA LEU A 625 -3.25 9.90 -1.96
C LEU A 625 -4.15 10.62 -2.97
N ALA A 626 -4.09 10.18 -4.23
CA ALA A 626 -4.99 10.66 -5.29
C ALA A 626 -6.49 10.46 -4.97
N SER A 627 -6.84 9.52 -4.08
CA SER A 627 -8.21 9.30 -3.60
C SER A 627 -8.71 10.34 -2.57
N GLY A 628 -7.90 11.35 -2.23
CA GLY A 628 -8.22 12.38 -1.23
C GLY A 628 -8.03 11.93 0.22
N GLN A 629 -7.43 10.75 0.42
CA GLN A 629 -7.10 10.19 1.73
C GLN A 629 -5.67 10.56 2.11
N ILE A 630 -5.39 10.60 3.41
CA ILE A 630 -4.04 10.87 3.93
C ILE A 630 -3.58 9.62 4.67
N LEU A 631 -2.55 8.97 4.13
CA LEU A 631 -1.89 7.83 4.74
C LEU A 631 -0.78 8.34 5.66
N LEU A 632 -0.73 7.88 6.89
CA LEU A 632 0.43 8.06 7.74
C LEU A 632 0.95 6.69 8.13
N THR A 633 2.18 6.40 7.70
CA THR A 633 2.79 5.10 7.84
C THR A 633 4.17 5.22 8.44
N ASP A 634 4.53 4.26 9.28
CA ASP A 634 5.92 4.03 9.64
C ASP A 634 6.68 3.57 8.39
N VAL A 635 7.82 4.21 8.11
CA VAL A 635 8.71 3.88 7.00
C VAL A 635 9.76 2.85 7.45
N SER A 636 10.00 2.72 8.75
CA SER A 636 10.93 1.73 9.26
C SER A 636 10.53 0.31 8.84
N LEU A 637 11.51 -0.52 8.51
CA LEU A 637 11.32 -1.96 8.24
C LEU A 637 10.91 -2.76 9.51
N GLU A 638 10.73 -2.06 10.64
CA GLU A 638 10.19 -2.55 11.91
C GLU A 638 8.76 -2.03 12.17
N GLY A 639 8.23 -1.19 11.27
CA GLY A 639 7.04 -0.41 11.51
C GLY A 639 5.77 -1.25 11.55
N GLU A 640 5.02 -1.13 12.64
CA GLU A 640 3.74 -1.84 12.84
C GLU A 640 2.53 -0.93 12.61
N ASP A 641 2.76 0.38 12.58
CA ASP A 641 1.73 1.39 12.69
C ASP A 641 1.52 2.11 11.37
N THR A 642 0.35 1.85 10.79
CA THR A 642 -0.15 2.61 9.66
C THR A 642 -1.60 2.99 9.91
N TYR A 643 -1.91 4.23 9.57
CA TYR A 643 -3.23 4.81 9.75
C TYR A 643 -3.66 5.55 8.51
N LEU A 644 -4.95 5.41 8.21
CA LEU A 644 -5.59 6.05 7.09
C LEU A 644 -6.53 7.13 7.62
N LEU A 645 -6.16 8.38 7.38
CA LEU A 645 -6.96 9.55 7.69
C LEU A 645 -7.84 9.86 6.49
N ARG A 646 -9.15 10.00 6.74
CA ARG A 646 -10.12 10.35 5.71
C ARG A 646 -11.21 11.24 6.29
N ASP A 647 -11.52 12.31 5.58
CA ASP A 647 -12.76 13.04 5.82
C ASP A 647 -13.88 12.36 5.01
N GLU A 648 -14.88 11.81 5.69
CA GLU A 648 -16.05 11.22 5.01
C GLU A 648 -16.92 12.27 4.32
N SER A 649 -16.76 13.55 4.67
CA SER A 649 -17.63 14.64 4.25
C SER A 649 -17.20 15.27 2.93
N ASP A 650 -15.93 15.08 2.55
CA ASP A 650 -15.31 15.84 1.46
C ASP A 650 -14.19 15.01 0.82
N SER A 651 -14.38 14.69 -0.45
CA SER A 651 -13.47 13.90 -1.28
C SER A 651 -12.68 14.78 -2.25
N SER A 652 -12.49 16.05 -1.93
CA SER A 652 -11.73 16.97 -2.77
C SER A 652 -10.23 16.67 -2.69
N ASP A 653 -9.56 16.93 -3.82
CA ASP A 653 -8.11 16.76 -3.94
C ASP A 653 -7.37 17.73 -3.03
N ILE A 654 -6.36 17.22 -2.34
CA ILE A 654 -5.45 18.01 -1.52
C ILE A 654 -4.45 18.69 -2.47
N LEU A 655 -4.37 20.03 -2.38
CA LEU A 655 -3.46 20.86 -3.17
C LEU A 655 -2.14 21.14 -2.45
N ARG A 656 -2.17 21.17 -1.12
CA ARG A 656 -1.00 21.47 -0.29
C ARG A 656 -1.15 20.92 1.12
N MET A 657 -0.04 20.44 1.68
CA MET A 657 0.11 20.06 3.09
C MET A 657 1.25 20.83 3.75
N ALA A 658 1.11 21.06 5.06
CA ALA A 658 2.21 21.49 5.92
C ALA A 658 2.01 20.96 7.35
N VAL A 659 3.10 20.58 8.01
CA VAL A 659 3.11 20.17 9.41
C VAL A 659 3.69 21.28 10.28
N PHE A 660 3.19 21.41 11.51
CA PHE A 660 3.60 22.47 12.44
C PHE A 660 3.43 22.05 13.91
N ASN A 661 3.89 22.90 14.83
CA ASN A 661 3.86 22.68 16.28
C ASN A 661 4.54 21.36 16.65
N GLN A 662 5.83 21.25 16.33
CA GLN A 662 6.63 20.04 16.55
C GLN A 662 5.99 18.78 15.93
N GLN A 663 5.39 18.95 14.74
CA GLN A 663 4.71 17.88 13.98
C GLN A 663 3.50 17.24 14.66
N LYS A 664 2.86 17.91 15.62
CA LYS A 664 1.60 17.44 16.22
C LYS A 664 0.38 17.67 15.34
N HIS A 665 0.45 18.71 14.52
CA HIS A 665 -0.68 19.14 13.70
C HIS A 665 -0.30 19.16 12.22
N LEU A 666 -1.27 18.82 11.39
CA LEU A 666 -1.20 18.90 9.94
C LEU A 666 -2.28 19.85 9.44
N ILE A 667 -1.90 20.77 8.56
CA ILE A 667 -2.83 21.60 7.82
C ILE A 667 -2.89 21.16 6.36
N THR A 668 -4.10 21.11 5.80
CA THR A 668 -4.35 20.71 4.40
C THR A 668 -5.20 21.76 3.70
N LEU A 669 -4.82 22.11 2.47
CA LEU A 669 -5.63 22.93 1.56
C LEU A 669 -6.24 22.04 0.48
N HIS A 670 -7.54 22.15 0.29
CA HIS A 670 -8.31 21.33 -0.63
C HIS A 670 -8.74 22.13 -1.87
N CYS A 671 -9.00 21.47 -3.00
CA CYS A 671 -9.36 22.13 -4.26
C CYS A 671 -10.70 22.89 -4.21
N ASN A 672 -11.56 22.57 -3.23
CA ASN A 672 -12.78 23.33 -2.95
C ASN A 672 -12.52 24.67 -2.22
N GLY A 673 -11.27 24.95 -1.85
CA GLY A 673 -10.85 26.16 -1.12
C GLY A 673 -11.00 26.05 0.40
N SER A 674 -11.18 24.85 0.93
CA SER A 674 -11.22 24.60 2.38
C SER A 674 -9.83 24.34 2.94
N VAL A 675 -9.61 24.84 4.16
CA VAL A 675 -8.42 24.56 4.95
C VAL A 675 -8.85 23.74 6.16
N LYS A 676 -8.19 22.58 6.35
CA LYS A 676 -8.52 21.63 7.41
C LYS A 676 -7.32 21.36 8.29
N LEU A 677 -7.59 21.24 9.59
CA LEU A 677 -6.64 20.90 10.63
C LEU A 677 -6.83 19.46 11.08
N TRP A 678 -5.72 18.74 11.15
CA TRP A 678 -5.61 17.36 11.62
C TRP A 678 -4.65 17.29 12.80
N SER A 679 -4.94 16.42 13.76
CA SER A 679 -3.98 16.00 14.78
C SER A 679 -3.39 14.67 14.34
N LEU A 680 -2.05 14.62 14.22
CA LEU A 680 -1.31 13.44 13.75
C LEU A 680 -1.05 12.46 14.90
N TRP A 681 -0.60 13.04 16.00
CA TRP A 681 -0.40 12.33 17.25
C TRP A 681 -1.58 12.70 18.13
N PRO A 682 -2.65 11.88 18.22
CA PRO A 682 -3.45 11.91 19.43
C PRO A 682 -2.45 11.79 20.59
N ASP A 683 -2.64 12.52 21.68
CA ASP A 683 -1.74 12.51 22.84
C ASP A 683 -1.41 11.07 23.27
N CYS A 684 -0.46 10.37 22.63
CA CYS A 684 -0.30 8.92 22.65
C CYS A 684 1.16 8.51 22.28
N PRO A 685 2.22 8.87 23.04
CA PRO A 685 3.51 8.24 22.91
C PRO A 685 3.44 6.86 23.60
N GLY A 686 3.30 5.80 22.80
CA GLY A 686 3.49 4.42 23.23
C GLY A 686 2.49 3.42 22.63
N ARG A 687 3.02 2.52 21.77
CA ARG A 687 2.40 1.40 21.01
C ARG A 687 1.64 1.78 19.73
N ARG A 688 2.01 1.25 18.55
CA ARG A 688 2.37 -0.11 18.05
C ARG A 688 1.24 -1.12 18.18
N HIS A 689 0.22 -1.04 17.31
CA HIS A 689 -0.54 -2.16 16.72
C HIS A 689 -1.81 -1.68 15.96
N SER A 690 -1.77 -1.89 14.64
CA SER A 690 -2.84 -2.36 13.72
C SER A 690 -4.29 -2.33 14.24
N GLY A 691 -5.00 -1.23 13.97
CA GLY A 691 -6.42 -1.16 14.28
C GLY A 691 -7.13 0.09 13.79
N GLY A 692 -6.94 0.49 12.52
CA GLY A 692 -7.87 1.31 11.72
C GLY A 692 -8.61 2.45 12.45
N SER A 693 -7.95 3.11 13.40
CA SER A 693 -8.57 4.15 14.22
C SER A 693 -8.63 5.42 13.38
N LYS A 694 -9.81 5.74 12.85
CA LYS A 694 -10.11 7.02 12.20
C LYS A 694 -9.80 8.15 13.18
N GLN A 695 -8.65 8.82 13.03
CA GLN A 695 -8.30 9.96 13.88
C GLN A 695 -9.12 11.20 13.50
N GLN A 696 -9.36 12.05 14.50
CA GLN A 696 -10.25 13.19 14.44
C GLN A 696 -9.69 14.32 13.56
N LEU A 697 -10.49 14.73 12.58
CA LEU A 697 -10.44 16.10 12.04
C LEU A 697 -10.69 17.05 13.22
N VAL A 698 -9.66 17.81 13.62
CA VAL A 698 -9.76 18.68 14.79
C VAL A 698 -10.67 19.86 14.47
N ASN A 699 -10.53 20.45 13.26
CA ASN A 699 -11.31 21.61 12.89
C ASN A 699 -11.33 21.90 11.37
N SER A 700 -12.49 22.32 10.85
CA SER A 700 -12.67 22.92 9.50
C SER A 700 -12.82 24.46 9.55
N VAL A 701 -12.29 25.08 10.60
CA VAL A 701 -12.76 26.37 11.15
C VAL A 701 -12.09 27.62 10.57
N VAL A 702 -11.42 27.56 9.41
CA VAL A 702 -11.05 28.83 8.74
C VAL A 702 -12.27 29.56 8.15
N LYS A 703 -13.45 28.90 8.08
CA LYS A 703 -14.68 29.48 7.50
C LYS A 703 -15.34 30.59 8.32
N ARG A 704 -15.10 30.70 9.64
CA ARG A 704 -15.99 31.49 10.53
C ARG A 704 -15.53 32.90 10.87
N PHE A 705 -14.23 33.19 10.90
CA PHE A 705 -13.77 34.41 11.56
C PHE A 705 -13.73 35.67 10.67
N ILE A 706 -13.83 35.55 9.33
CA ILE A 706 -13.85 36.73 8.45
C ILE A 706 -15.29 37.24 8.29
N GLY A 707 -15.73 38.06 9.25
CA GLY A 707 -17.10 38.61 9.41
C GLY A 707 -17.72 39.43 8.28
N SER A 708 -17.28 39.28 7.02
CA SER A 708 -17.93 39.84 5.83
C SER A 708 -17.82 38.98 4.56
N TYR A 709 -17.15 37.82 4.61
CA TYR A 709 -16.72 37.09 3.39
C TYR A 709 -16.98 35.58 3.44
N ALA A 710 -18.13 35.15 3.99
CA ALA A 710 -18.45 33.76 4.31
C ALA A 710 -18.42 32.72 3.16
N ASN A 711 -17.98 33.06 1.93
CA ASN A 711 -17.85 32.15 0.79
C ASN A 711 -16.55 32.28 -0.03
N LEU A 712 -15.57 33.06 0.42
CA LEU A 712 -14.33 33.21 -0.36
C LEU A 712 -13.40 32.01 -0.20
N LYS A 713 -13.13 31.34 -1.32
CA LYS A 713 -12.23 30.20 -1.40
C LYS A 713 -10.79 30.64 -1.09
N ILE A 714 -10.12 29.85 -0.27
CA ILE A 714 -8.68 30.00 -0.02
C ILE A 714 -7.93 29.40 -1.21
N VAL A 715 -6.94 30.13 -1.72
CA VAL A 715 -6.15 29.71 -2.89
C VAL A 715 -4.73 29.30 -2.50
N ALA A 716 -4.17 29.94 -1.47
CA ALA A 716 -2.85 29.63 -0.95
C ALA A 716 -2.74 29.97 0.54
N PHE A 717 -1.81 29.32 1.24
CA PHE A 717 -1.43 29.68 2.61
C PHE A 717 0.09 29.65 2.78
N TYR A 718 0.59 30.35 3.79
CA TYR A 718 1.98 30.30 4.24
C TYR A 718 1.99 30.17 5.76
N LEU A 719 2.78 29.25 6.30
CA LEU A 719 2.83 28.95 7.73
C LEU A 719 4.20 29.38 8.25
N ASN A 720 4.20 30.22 9.28
CA ASN A 720 5.40 30.74 9.92
C ASN A 720 5.47 30.23 11.36
N GLU A 721 6.55 29.53 11.71
CA GLU A 721 6.77 28.95 13.03
C GLU A 721 8.13 29.43 13.58
N ASP A 722 8.09 30.33 14.56
CA ASP A 722 9.29 30.86 15.20
C ASP A 722 9.81 29.88 16.28
N ALA A 723 10.65 28.94 15.88
CA ALA A 723 11.18 27.87 16.75
C ALA A 723 12.12 28.34 17.90
N GLY A 724 12.36 29.65 18.05
CA GLY A 724 13.36 30.21 18.99
C GLY A 724 12.82 30.81 20.29
N LEU A 725 11.51 30.91 20.49
CA LEU A 725 10.90 31.49 21.70
C LEU A 725 10.19 30.42 22.54
N PRO A 726 10.16 30.57 23.88
CA PRO A 726 9.55 29.58 24.78
C PRO A 726 8.05 29.36 24.55
N GLU A 727 7.37 30.32 23.91
CA GLU A 727 6.04 30.13 23.31
C GLU A 727 6.23 30.23 21.79
N ALA A 728 6.06 29.10 21.08
CA ALA A 728 6.19 29.05 19.63
C ALA A 728 5.09 29.92 19.00
N ASN A 729 5.45 31.11 18.53
CA ASN A 729 4.50 32.00 17.89
C ASN A 729 4.24 31.49 16.48
N ILE A 730 3.15 30.74 16.31
CA ILE A 730 2.75 30.14 15.04
C ILE A 730 1.74 31.06 14.37
N GLN A 731 2.02 31.49 13.14
CA GLN A 731 1.13 32.31 12.32
C GLN A 731 0.82 31.63 11.00
N LEU A 732 -0.47 31.58 10.66
CA LEU A 732 -0.96 31.12 9.37
C LEU A 732 -1.43 32.33 8.55
N HIS A 733 -0.73 32.57 7.44
CA HIS A 733 -1.07 33.59 6.46
C HIS A 733 -1.90 32.95 5.36
N VAL A 734 -3.01 33.55 4.96
CA VAL A 734 -3.98 32.96 4.03
C VAL A 734 -4.34 33.97 2.95
N ALA A 735 -4.30 33.54 1.68
CA ALA A 735 -4.70 34.32 0.53
C ALA A 735 -6.02 33.80 -0.06
N PHE A 736 -6.94 34.73 -0.36
CA PHE A 736 -8.26 34.44 -0.91
C PHE A 736 -8.34 34.69 -2.41
N ILE A 737 -9.39 34.17 -3.06
CA ILE A 737 -9.57 34.28 -4.53
C ILE A 737 -9.68 35.73 -5.04
N ASN A 738 -10.06 36.68 -4.18
CA ASN A 738 -10.12 38.11 -4.50
C ASN A 738 -8.78 38.84 -4.35
N GLY A 739 -7.73 38.16 -3.90
CA GLY A 739 -6.41 38.73 -3.66
C GLY A 739 -6.17 39.24 -2.23
N ASP A 740 -7.15 39.20 -1.35
CA ASP A 740 -6.96 39.63 0.03
C ASP A 740 -6.09 38.62 0.80
N VAL A 741 -5.20 39.12 1.66
CA VAL A 741 -4.33 38.30 2.53
C VAL A 741 -4.64 38.60 3.99
N SER A 742 -4.96 37.56 4.75
CA SER A 742 -5.25 37.63 6.19
C SER A 742 -4.25 36.81 7.00
N ILE A 743 -4.07 37.20 8.27
CA ILE A 743 -3.16 36.54 9.21
C ILE A 743 -4.00 35.94 10.34
N LEU A 744 -3.75 34.68 10.64
CA LEU A 744 -4.34 33.94 11.75
C LEU A 744 -3.22 33.57 12.73
N ASN A 745 -3.41 33.87 14.01
CA ASN A 745 -2.50 33.43 15.06
C ASN A 745 -2.98 32.10 15.62
N TRP A 746 -2.06 31.18 15.89
CA TRP A 746 -2.35 29.96 16.60
C TRP A 746 -2.55 30.24 18.09
N ASP A 747 -3.62 29.70 18.66
CA ASP A 747 -3.83 29.68 20.10
C ASP A 747 -3.52 28.28 20.63
N GLU A 748 -2.38 28.13 21.31
CA GLU A 748 -1.92 26.86 21.87
C GLU A 748 -2.90 26.29 22.91
N GLN A 749 -3.63 27.13 23.64
CA GLN A 749 -4.57 26.68 24.67
C GLN A 749 -5.85 26.08 24.09
N ASP A 750 -6.34 26.68 22.99
CA ASP A 750 -7.57 26.26 22.32
C ASP A 750 -7.31 25.32 21.13
N GLN A 751 -6.06 25.13 20.73
CA GLN A 751 -5.63 24.42 19.52
C GLN A 751 -6.38 24.89 18.25
N GLU A 752 -6.59 26.20 18.13
CA GLU A 752 -7.28 26.80 17.00
C GLU A 752 -6.57 28.05 16.46
N PHE A 753 -6.82 28.34 15.19
CA PHE A 753 -6.41 29.58 14.55
C PHE A 753 -7.42 30.69 14.81
N LYS A 754 -6.97 31.77 15.45
CA LYS A 754 -7.75 32.98 15.70
C LYS A 754 -7.31 34.10 14.78
N LEU A 755 -8.26 34.95 14.38
CA LEU A 755 -7.95 36.09 13.52
C LEU A 755 -7.03 37.05 14.26
N SER A 756 -5.89 37.37 13.64
CA SER A 756 -4.94 38.29 14.22
C SER A 756 -5.50 39.72 14.22
N HIS A 757 -5.05 40.56 15.14
CA HIS A 757 -5.48 41.97 15.20
C HIS A 757 -4.93 42.82 14.04
N VAL A 758 -4.04 42.25 13.20
CA VAL A 758 -3.50 42.94 12.03
C VAL A 758 -4.58 43.07 10.94
N PRO A 759 -4.76 44.25 10.35
CA PRO A 759 -5.73 44.45 9.27
C PRO A 759 -5.45 43.55 8.06
N VAL A 760 -6.51 43.15 7.35
CA VAL A 760 -6.42 42.41 6.08
C VAL A 760 -5.69 43.25 5.04
N LEU A 761 -4.65 42.68 4.42
CA LEU A 761 -3.93 43.32 3.33
C LEU A 761 -4.70 43.12 2.02
N LYS A 762 -5.14 44.21 1.40
CA LYS A 762 -5.84 44.17 0.10
C LYS A 762 -4.86 44.33 -1.04
N THR A 763 -4.48 43.22 -1.69
CA THR A 763 -3.51 43.30 -2.79
C THR A 763 -4.13 43.72 -4.13
N MET A 764 -5.45 43.58 -4.28
CA MET A 764 -6.17 43.76 -5.56
C MET A 764 -5.67 42.86 -6.69
N GLN A 765 -4.81 41.87 -6.42
CA GLN A 765 -4.31 40.91 -7.39
C GLN A 765 -5.14 39.64 -7.38
N SER A 766 -5.92 39.42 -8.45
CA SER A 766 -6.65 38.18 -8.65
C SER A 766 -5.73 37.06 -9.16
N GLY A 767 -6.03 35.81 -8.78
CA GLY A 767 -5.28 34.64 -9.25
C GLY A 767 -3.93 34.43 -8.56
N ILE A 768 -3.82 34.74 -7.26
CA ILE A 768 -2.62 34.41 -6.48
C ILE A 768 -2.40 32.90 -6.51
N ARG A 769 -1.23 32.46 -6.98
CA ARG A 769 -0.83 31.05 -7.05
C ARG A 769 -0.07 30.64 -5.79
N CYS A 770 0.90 31.45 -5.41
CA CYS A 770 1.75 31.25 -4.24
C CYS A 770 2.22 32.60 -3.70
N PHE A 771 2.47 32.66 -2.40
CA PHE A 771 3.06 33.81 -1.74
C PHE A 771 3.81 33.37 -0.50
N VAL A 772 4.75 34.22 -0.06
CA VAL A 772 5.64 33.94 1.07
C VAL A 772 5.95 35.22 1.83
N GLN A 773 6.28 35.06 3.10
CA GLN A 773 6.80 36.14 3.93
C GLN A 773 8.32 36.10 3.93
N VAL A 774 8.95 37.27 3.74
CA VAL A 774 10.41 37.42 3.67
C VAL A 774 10.85 38.46 4.69
N LEU A 775 11.90 38.15 5.45
CA LEU A 775 12.47 39.03 6.50
C LEU A 775 11.41 39.54 7.51
N LYS A 776 10.32 38.81 7.69
CA LYS A 776 9.13 39.20 8.50
C LYS A 776 8.49 40.54 8.14
N ARG A 777 8.85 41.15 7.00
CA ARG A 777 8.40 42.50 6.60
C ARG A 777 7.77 42.56 5.22
N TYR A 778 8.22 41.73 4.30
CA TYR A 778 7.76 41.79 2.91
C TYR A 778 6.92 40.55 2.59
N TYR A 779 5.85 40.72 1.82
CA TYR A 779 5.25 39.62 1.09
C TYR A 779 5.73 39.64 -0.35
N VAL A 780 6.16 38.48 -0.83
CA VAL A 780 6.37 38.24 -2.24
C VAL A 780 5.18 37.44 -2.74
N VAL A 781 4.45 38.00 -3.70
CA VAL A 781 3.23 37.40 -4.26
C VAL A 781 3.48 37.07 -5.73
N CYS A 782 3.14 35.85 -6.13
CA CYS A 782 3.18 35.42 -7.51
C CYS A 782 1.78 35.04 -8.00
N THR A 783 1.36 35.65 -9.10
CA THR A 783 0.05 35.36 -9.74
C THR A 783 0.18 34.22 -10.77
N SER A 784 -0.96 33.68 -11.19
CA SER A 784 -1.04 32.71 -12.29
C SER A 784 -0.54 33.26 -13.64
N ASN A 785 -0.51 34.59 -13.79
CA ASN A 785 -0.04 35.28 -14.99
C ASN A 785 1.44 35.65 -14.88
N CYS A 786 2.21 34.92 -14.07
CA CYS A 786 3.65 35.11 -13.88
C CYS A 786 4.06 36.51 -13.41
N THR A 787 3.16 37.25 -12.75
CA THR A 787 3.45 38.59 -12.25
C THR A 787 3.95 38.50 -10.82
N LEU A 788 5.20 38.93 -10.58
CA LEU A 788 5.81 38.97 -9.25
C LEU A 788 5.68 40.36 -8.64
N THR A 789 5.10 40.45 -7.45
CA THR A 789 4.99 41.72 -6.70
C THR A 789 5.53 41.59 -5.29
N VAL A 790 6.07 42.70 -4.80
CA VAL A 790 6.54 42.83 -3.42
C VAL A 790 5.65 43.82 -2.69
N TRP A 791 5.16 43.42 -1.52
CA TRP A 791 4.34 44.24 -0.65
C TRP A 791 5.06 44.48 0.66
N ASP A 792 5.26 45.75 1.03
CA ASP A 792 5.79 46.10 2.35
C ASP A 792 4.66 46.16 3.37
N LEU A 793 4.69 45.26 4.37
CA LEU A 793 3.68 45.18 5.42
C LEU A 793 3.59 46.46 6.27
N THR A 794 4.68 47.23 6.38
CA THR A 794 4.66 48.47 7.19
C THR A 794 3.96 49.62 6.49
N ASN A 795 4.06 49.67 5.16
CA ASN A 795 3.62 50.84 4.38
C ASN A 795 2.34 50.56 3.57
N GLY A 796 1.92 49.29 3.45
CA GLY A 796 0.78 48.87 2.62
C GLY A 796 0.96 49.15 1.13
N SER A 797 2.20 49.46 0.71
CA SER A 797 2.57 49.82 -0.65
C SER A 797 3.10 48.60 -1.37
N SER A 798 2.62 48.40 -2.59
CA SER A 798 3.19 47.44 -3.54
C SER A 798 4.24 48.10 -4.40
N ASN A 799 5.36 47.42 -4.57
CA ASN A 799 6.27 47.66 -5.67
C ASN A 799 6.00 46.55 -6.70
N THR A 800 5.36 46.91 -7.81
CA THR A 800 5.33 46.07 -9.01
C THR A 800 6.71 46.10 -9.63
N LEU A 801 7.41 44.98 -9.59
CA LEU A 801 8.73 44.85 -10.19
C LEU A 801 8.53 44.38 -11.63
N GLU A 802 8.56 45.34 -12.54
CA GLU A 802 8.63 45.09 -13.97
C GLU A 802 10.09 44.71 -14.29
N LEU A 803 10.45 43.47 -13.94
CA LEU A 803 11.73 42.88 -14.30
C LEU A 803 11.70 42.62 -15.80
N HIS A 804 12.19 43.59 -16.59
CA HIS A 804 12.22 43.61 -18.07
C HIS A 804 12.91 42.41 -18.76
N VAL A 805 13.33 41.40 -18.01
CA VAL A 805 13.96 40.16 -18.49
C VAL A 805 13.03 38.93 -18.40
N PHE A 806 11.83 39.08 -17.86
CA PHE A 806 10.84 37.99 -17.78
C PHE A 806 10.17 37.74 -19.14
N ASN A 807 10.77 36.88 -19.97
CA ASN A 807 10.06 36.27 -21.10
C ASN A 807 9.42 34.95 -20.64
N VAL A 808 8.38 35.03 -19.81
CA VAL A 808 7.65 33.87 -19.24
C VAL A 808 6.21 33.77 -19.75
N GLU A 809 5.88 34.42 -20.87
CA GLU A 809 4.53 34.32 -21.49
C GLU A 809 4.10 32.86 -21.73
N ASN A 810 5.05 31.92 -21.84
CA ASN A 810 4.79 30.49 -22.08
C ASN A 810 5.13 29.56 -20.90
N ASP A 811 5.62 30.06 -19.76
CA ASP A 811 6.01 29.23 -18.61
C ASP A 811 5.04 29.44 -17.44
N THR A 812 4.69 28.37 -16.71
CA THR A 812 3.70 28.41 -15.63
C THR A 812 4.38 28.34 -14.25
N PRO A 813 4.01 29.21 -13.30
CA PRO A 813 4.61 29.20 -11.97
C PRO A 813 4.03 28.03 -11.14
N LEU A 814 4.93 27.23 -10.57
CA LEU A 814 4.58 26.04 -9.79
C LEU A 814 4.60 26.34 -8.30
N ALA A 815 5.75 26.80 -7.80
CA ALA A 815 6.00 26.98 -6.38
C ALA A 815 6.95 28.15 -6.13
N LEU A 816 6.97 28.60 -4.88
CA LEU A 816 7.84 29.67 -4.41
C LEU A 816 8.34 29.28 -3.01
N ASP A 817 9.66 29.14 -2.88
CA ASP A 817 10.37 28.77 -1.65
C ASP A 817 11.22 29.94 -1.14
N VAL A 818 11.45 30.03 0.17
CA VAL A 818 12.24 31.10 0.81
C VAL A 818 13.25 30.52 1.78
N PHE A 819 14.42 31.15 1.82
CA PHE A 819 15.41 30.94 2.87
C PHE A 819 15.93 32.28 3.39
N ASP A 820 15.75 32.52 4.69
CA ASP A 820 16.25 33.72 5.36
C ASP A 820 17.66 33.47 5.93
N GLU A 821 18.69 34.08 5.35
CA GLU A 821 20.04 34.04 5.93
C GLU A 821 20.17 35.06 7.06
N ARG A 822 20.09 34.56 8.31
CA ARG A 822 20.42 35.27 9.56
C ARG A 822 20.06 36.77 9.51
N SER A 823 18.81 37.07 9.13
CA SER A 823 18.17 38.40 9.14
C SER A 823 18.73 39.50 8.22
N LYS A 824 19.77 39.27 7.41
CA LYS A 824 20.38 40.31 6.57
C LYS A 824 20.06 40.20 5.09
N THR A 825 19.88 38.99 4.60
CA THR A 825 19.64 38.69 3.20
C THR A 825 18.70 37.51 3.14
N ALA A 826 17.74 37.55 2.22
CA ALA A 826 16.86 36.42 2.01
C ALA A 826 17.00 35.97 0.56
N THR A 827 17.07 34.67 0.34
CA THR A 827 17.07 34.11 -1.00
C THR A 827 15.70 33.50 -1.24
N VAL A 828 14.97 34.10 -2.16
CA VAL A 828 13.70 33.59 -2.67
C VAL A 828 13.98 32.77 -3.90
N LEU A 829 13.34 31.62 -4.00
CA LEU A 829 13.50 30.70 -5.10
C LEU A 829 12.14 30.55 -5.78
N LEU A 830 12.08 30.92 -7.05
CA LEU A 830 10.88 30.87 -7.85
C LEU A 830 11.01 29.73 -8.86
N ILE A 831 10.11 28.75 -8.74
CA ILE A 831 10.15 27.51 -9.52
C ILE A 831 9.06 27.59 -10.58
N PHE A 832 9.48 27.63 -11.84
CA PHE A 832 8.62 27.52 -13.02
C PHE A 832 8.74 26.14 -13.64
N LYS A 833 7.96 25.89 -14.68
CA LYS A 833 7.91 24.59 -15.36
C LYS A 833 9.20 24.31 -16.13
N TYR A 834 9.89 25.31 -16.69
CA TYR A 834 11.13 25.10 -17.45
C TYR A 834 12.35 25.82 -16.86
N SER A 835 12.20 26.52 -15.73
CA SER A 835 13.30 27.30 -15.17
C SER A 835 13.16 27.51 -13.66
N VAL A 836 14.31 27.66 -12.99
CA VAL A 836 14.38 28.03 -11.58
C VAL A 836 15.14 29.33 -11.44
N TRP A 837 14.56 30.27 -10.71
CA TRP A 837 15.11 31.61 -10.54
C TRP A 837 15.45 31.83 -9.08
N ARG A 838 16.70 32.15 -8.81
CA ARG A 838 17.15 32.62 -7.50
C ARG A 838 17.08 34.13 -7.46
N LEU A 839 16.35 34.66 -6.49
CA LEU A 839 16.26 36.10 -6.22
C LEU A 839 16.83 36.39 -4.84
N ASN A 840 17.88 37.20 -4.78
CA ASN A 840 18.44 37.66 -3.52
C ASN A 840 17.79 38.99 -3.10
N PHE A 841 17.15 39.01 -1.93
CA PHE A 841 16.60 40.19 -1.28
C PHE A 841 17.64 40.85 -0.40
N LEU A 842 17.91 42.12 -0.68
CA LEU A 842 18.68 43.03 0.16
C LEU A 842 17.74 44.03 0.85
N PRO A 843 17.79 44.19 2.18
CA PRO A 843 16.99 45.19 2.90
C PRO A 843 17.43 46.61 2.50
N GLY A 844 16.51 47.42 1.95
CA GLY A 844 16.77 48.80 1.52
C GLY A 844 15.51 49.55 1.09
N LEU A 845 15.63 50.87 0.83
CA LEU A 845 14.54 51.74 0.38
C LEU A 845 13.94 51.31 -0.98
N SER A 846 14.75 50.63 -1.80
CA SER A 846 14.34 49.92 -3.00
C SER A 846 14.84 48.47 -2.90
N VAL A 847 13.92 47.51 -2.83
CA VAL A 847 14.23 46.09 -2.86
C VAL A 847 14.99 45.78 -4.16
N SER A 848 16.26 45.41 -4.03
CA SER A 848 17.12 45.04 -5.16
C SER A 848 17.18 43.53 -5.25
N LEU A 849 16.66 42.97 -6.34
CA LEU A 849 16.67 41.53 -6.62
C LEU A 849 17.75 41.24 -7.65
N GLN A 850 18.69 40.36 -7.30
CA GLN A 850 19.65 39.80 -8.25
C GLN A 850 19.15 38.42 -8.66
N SER A 851 18.90 38.25 -9.96
CA SER A 851 18.43 37.01 -10.57
C SER A 851 19.60 36.18 -11.09
N GLU A 852 19.62 34.90 -10.74
CA GLU A 852 20.35 33.89 -11.52
C GLU A 852 19.39 32.78 -11.93
N ALA A 853 19.48 32.36 -13.19
CA ALA A 853 18.71 31.25 -13.71
C ALA A 853 19.52 29.97 -13.56
N VAL A 854 18.93 28.94 -12.97
CA VAL A 854 19.51 27.60 -12.94
C VAL A 854 19.02 26.87 -14.19
N GLN A 855 19.96 26.36 -15.01
CA GLN A 855 19.64 25.69 -16.27
C GLN A 855 19.17 24.24 -16.03
N LEU A 856 18.02 23.89 -16.62
CA LEU A 856 17.52 22.52 -16.72
C LEU A 856 18.07 21.82 -17.98
N PRO A 857 18.13 20.48 -18.00
CA PRO A 857 18.34 19.73 -19.24
C PRO A 857 17.23 20.02 -20.28
N GLU A 858 17.62 20.08 -21.56
CA GLU A 858 16.71 20.40 -22.67
C GLU A 858 15.56 19.39 -22.78
N GLY A 859 14.32 19.88 -22.87
CA GLY A 859 13.12 19.07 -23.08
C GLY A 859 12.40 18.62 -21.80
N SER A 860 13.10 18.61 -20.66
CA SER A 860 12.50 18.22 -19.38
C SER A 860 11.75 19.39 -18.72
N PHE A 861 10.71 19.07 -17.95
CA PHE A 861 9.99 20.08 -17.17
C PHE A 861 9.87 19.72 -15.70
N ILE A 862 9.87 20.74 -14.85
CA ILE A 862 9.69 20.64 -13.40
C ILE A 862 8.20 20.44 -13.10
N THR A 863 7.91 19.58 -12.13
CA THR A 863 6.57 19.34 -11.59
C THR A 863 6.45 19.86 -10.17
N CYS A 864 7.49 19.64 -9.36
CA CYS A 864 7.57 20.02 -7.96
C CYS A 864 9.02 20.33 -7.58
N GLY A 865 9.21 21.04 -6.47
CA GLY A 865 10.53 21.26 -5.91
C GLY A 865 10.49 21.59 -4.44
N LYS A 866 11.60 21.31 -3.76
CA LYS A 866 11.75 21.49 -2.32
C LYS A 866 13.19 21.81 -1.98
N ARG A 867 13.39 22.86 -1.18
CA ARG A 867 14.70 23.22 -0.65
C ARG A 867 15.02 22.47 0.65
N SER A 868 16.30 22.14 0.87
CA SER A 868 16.79 21.59 2.14
C SER A 868 16.69 22.60 3.29
N THR A 869 16.58 22.12 4.53
CA THR A 869 16.51 22.96 5.75
C THR A 869 17.73 23.84 5.97
N ASP A 870 18.93 23.36 5.60
CA ASP A 870 20.17 24.14 5.65
C ASP A 870 20.30 25.15 4.50
N GLY A 871 19.34 25.16 3.56
CA GLY A 871 19.29 26.09 2.44
C GLY A 871 20.31 25.84 1.34
N ARG A 872 21.13 24.79 1.42
CA ARG A 872 22.21 24.52 0.46
C ARG A 872 21.74 23.80 -0.80
N TYR A 873 20.82 22.84 -0.66
CA TYR A 873 20.39 21.99 -1.77
C TYR A 873 18.96 22.28 -2.17
N LEU A 874 18.70 22.16 -3.47
CA LEU A 874 17.36 22.23 -4.05
C LEU A 874 17.06 20.93 -4.78
N LEU A 875 15.99 20.24 -4.38
CA LEU A 875 15.48 19.10 -5.12
C LEU A 875 14.37 19.53 -6.05
N LEU A 876 14.45 19.04 -7.28
CA LEU A 876 13.47 19.25 -8.33
C LEU A 876 12.97 17.88 -8.79
N GLY A 877 11.66 17.66 -8.65
CA GLY A 877 10.98 16.60 -9.36
C GLY A 877 10.70 17.07 -10.78
N THR A 878 11.06 16.26 -11.77
CA THR A 878 10.91 16.58 -13.18
C THR A 878 10.19 15.46 -13.91
N SER A 879 9.87 15.70 -15.18
CA SER A 879 9.30 14.70 -16.08
C SER A 879 10.19 13.51 -16.38
N GLU A 880 11.50 13.65 -16.13
CA GLU A 880 12.53 12.63 -16.39
C GLU A 880 13.22 12.15 -15.11
N GLY A 881 12.71 12.52 -13.93
CA GLY A 881 13.28 12.10 -12.66
C GLY A 881 13.55 13.19 -11.65
N LEU A 882 14.42 12.87 -10.69
CA LEU A 882 14.78 13.75 -9.59
C LEU A 882 16.17 14.37 -9.81
N ILE A 883 16.27 15.69 -9.65
CA ILE A 883 17.53 16.44 -9.79
C ILE A 883 17.82 17.19 -8.49
N VAL A 884 19.04 17.07 -7.96
CA VAL A 884 19.53 17.81 -6.79
C VAL A 884 20.54 18.85 -7.27
N TYR A 885 20.26 20.12 -7.02
CA TYR A 885 21.15 21.25 -7.26
C TYR A 885 21.86 21.67 -5.99
N ASP A 886 23.18 21.92 -6.07
CA ASP A 886 23.89 22.67 -5.03
C ASP A 886 23.75 24.16 -5.36
N LEU A 887 22.94 24.87 -4.59
CA LEU A 887 22.70 26.31 -4.78
C LEU A 887 23.96 27.14 -4.50
N LYS A 888 25.01 26.61 -3.88
CA LYS A 888 26.25 27.36 -3.72
C LYS A 888 27.06 27.40 -5.03
N ILE A 889 27.03 26.30 -5.79
CA ILE A 889 27.80 26.11 -7.03
C ILE A 889 26.94 26.46 -8.26
N SER A 890 25.61 26.42 -8.10
CA SER A 890 24.61 26.60 -9.16
C SER A 890 24.63 25.51 -10.24
N ASP A 891 25.17 24.34 -9.88
CA ASP A 891 25.26 23.15 -10.74
C ASP A 891 24.45 21.98 -10.17
N PRO A 892 23.94 21.08 -11.03
CA PRO A 892 23.30 19.84 -10.59
C PRO A 892 24.37 18.90 -10.01
N VAL A 893 24.34 18.68 -8.70
CA VAL A 893 25.32 17.82 -8.00
C VAL A 893 24.95 16.35 -8.09
N LEU A 894 23.64 16.05 -8.16
CA LEU A 894 23.11 14.70 -8.18
C LEU A 894 21.95 14.64 -9.16
N ARG A 895 21.95 13.66 -10.06
CA ARG A 895 20.75 13.25 -10.79
C ARG A 895 20.40 11.87 -10.28
N SER A 896 19.13 11.70 -9.89
CA SER A 896 18.61 10.37 -9.62
C SER A 896 18.55 9.61 -10.94
N ASN A 897 18.76 8.29 -10.87
CA ASN A 897 18.55 7.43 -12.02
C ASN A 897 17.06 7.14 -12.23
N VAL A 898 16.16 7.67 -11.39
CA VAL A 898 14.72 7.46 -11.52
C VAL A 898 14.22 8.13 -12.81
N SER A 899 13.96 7.36 -13.86
CA SER A 899 13.45 7.87 -15.16
C SER A 899 11.96 8.25 -15.13
N GLU A 900 11.41 8.40 -13.93
CA GLU A 900 9.98 8.50 -13.70
C GLU A 900 9.50 9.96 -13.66
N HIS A 901 8.24 10.15 -14.04
CA HIS A 901 7.56 11.41 -13.91
C HIS A 901 7.25 11.69 -12.43
N ILE A 902 8.16 12.35 -11.71
CA ILE A 902 8.01 12.65 -10.29
C ILE A 902 6.89 13.68 -10.12
N GLU A 903 5.90 13.40 -9.27
CA GLU A 903 4.77 14.31 -9.00
C GLU A 903 4.95 15.03 -7.67
N CYS A 904 5.62 14.41 -6.69
CA CYS A 904 5.95 15.04 -5.41
C CYS A 904 7.33 14.69 -4.90
N VAL A 905 7.93 15.62 -4.16
CA VAL A 905 9.23 15.46 -3.51
C VAL A 905 9.22 16.09 -2.12
N ASP A 906 9.91 15.46 -1.17
CA ASP A 906 10.26 16.08 0.11
C ASP A 906 11.70 15.73 0.50
N ILE A 907 12.32 16.58 1.31
CA ILE A 907 13.67 16.35 1.84
C ILE A 907 13.69 16.61 3.34
N TYR A 908 14.27 15.66 4.06
CA TYR A 908 14.41 15.66 5.49
C TYR A 908 15.89 15.55 5.88
N GLU A 909 16.34 16.40 6.79
CA GLU A 909 17.72 16.43 7.28
C GLU A 909 17.90 15.53 8.51
N LEU A 910 18.86 14.62 8.43
CA LEU A 910 19.26 13.72 9.50
C LEU A 910 20.39 14.35 10.31
N PHE A 911 20.40 14.06 11.61
CA PHE A 911 21.51 14.43 12.52
C PHE A 911 22.68 13.43 12.47
N ASP A 912 22.65 12.45 11.56
CA ASP A 912 23.72 11.49 11.37
C ASP A 912 24.84 12.10 10.50
N PRO A 913 26.12 11.97 10.90
CA PRO A 913 27.24 12.57 10.17
C PRO A 913 27.56 11.91 8.82
N VAL A 914 27.11 10.67 8.61
CA VAL A 914 27.28 9.87 7.39
C VAL A 914 26.06 10.03 6.50
N TYR A 915 24.88 9.71 7.01
CA TYR A 915 23.61 9.80 6.29
C TYR A 915 22.98 11.15 6.59
N LYS A 916 23.11 12.10 5.66
CA LYS A 916 22.76 13.50 5.91
C LYS A 916 21.30 13.82 5.59
N TYR A 917 20.70 13.18 4.59
CA TYR A 917 19.31 13.45 4.21
C TYR A 917 18.55 12.18 3.86
N ILE A 918 17.22 12.26 4.04
CA ILE A 918 16.26 11.34 3.44
C ILE A 918 15.40 12.14 2.45
N VAL A 919 15.12 11.57 1.29
CA VAL A 919 14.27 12.13 0.25
C VAL A 919 13.08 11.21 0.01
N LEU A 920 11.89 11.80 -0.10
CA LEU A 920 10.71 11.14 -0.64
C LEU A 920 10.54 11.57 -2.08
N CYS A 921 10.19 10.63 -2.94
CA CYS A 921 9.56 10.99 -4.20
C CYS A 921 8.41 10.04 -4.53
N GLY A 922 7.28 10.63 -4.93
CA GLY A 922 6.15 9.90 -5.51
C GLY A 922 6.13 10.16 -7.01
N ALA A 923 6.00 9.09 -7.80
CA ALA A 923 5.93 9.17 -9.25
C ALA A 923 4.53 8.92 -9.78
N LYS A 924 4.23 9.52 -10.93
CA LYS A 924 2.94 9.39 -11.61
C LYS A 924 2.83 8.04 -12.30
N GLY A 925 1.66 7.40 -12.20
CA GLY A 925 1.43 6.05 -12.72
C GLY A 925 2.07 4.94 -11.87
N LYS A 926 2.94 5.28 -10.92
CA LYS A 926 3.48 4.33 -9.95
C LYS A 926 2.68 4.36 -8.66
N GLN A 927 2.35 3.15 -8.21
CA GLN A 927 1.61 2.85 -6.99
C GLN A 927 2.52 2.78 -5.75
N VAL A 928 3.66 3.49 -5.78
CA VAL A 928 4.70 3.45 -4.74
C VAL A 928 5.24 4.85 -4.46
N VAL A 929 5.78 5.05 -3.26
CA VAL A 929 6.62 6.20 -2.92
C VAL A 929 8.02 5.70 -2.61
N HIS A 930 9.02 6.27 -3.26
CA HIS A 930 10.42 5.93 -3.03
C HIS A 930 11.00 6.73 -1.87
N VAL A 931 11.80 6.03 -1.09
CA VAL A 931 12.54 6.50 0.07
C VAL A 931 14.02 6.36 -0.23
N HIS A 932 14.67 7.51 -0.20
CA HIS A 932 16.01 7.68 -0.74
C HIS A 932 16.91 8.26 0.34
N THR A 933 18.00 7.56 0.67
CA THR A 933 18.97 8.07 1.64
C THR A 933 20.18 8.66 0.94
N LEU A 934 20.57 9.86 1.36
CA LEU A 934 21.69 10.60 0.79
C LEU A 934 22.83 10.68 1.80
N ARG A 935 24.00 10.28 1.33
CA ARG A 935 25.23 10.23 2.13
C ARG A 935 26.10 11.45 1.85
N SER A 936 26.73 11.98 2.89
CA SER A 936 27.78 12.97 2.71
C SER A 936 29.10 12.31 2.33
N VAL A 937 29.67 12.72 1.20
CA VAL A 937 30.99 12.29 0.72
C VAL A 937 31.96 13.47 0.81
N SER A 938 33.18 13.20 1.28
CA SER A 938 34.26 14.17 1.27
C SER A 938 34.83 14.26 -0.15
N GLY A 939 34.65 15.40 -0.81
CA GLY A 939 35.33 15.70 -2.06
C GLY A 939 36.86 15.71 -1.89
N SER A 940 37.59 15.54 -2.98
CA SER A 940 39.06 15.46 -3.00
C SER A 940 39.79 16.70 -2.44
N ASN A 941 39.10 17.83 -2.26
CA ASN A 941 39.70 19.09 -1.83
C ASN A 941 39.05 19.68 -0.56
N SER A 942 39.68 19.43 0.60
CA SER A 942 39.51 20.13 1.90
C SER A 942 38.09 20.15 2.52
N HIS A 943 38.02 20.26 3.84
CA HIS A 943 36.80 20.12 4.68
C HIS A 943 35.62 21.06 4.36
N GLN A 944 35.70 21.93 3.35
CA GLN A 944 34.67 22.92 3.01
C GLN A 944 33.71 22.50 1.90
N ASN A 945 34.06 21.50 1.07
CA ASN A 945 33.20 20.99 0.00
C ASN A 945 32.84 19.52 0.28
N ARG A 946 31.98 19.30 1.28
CA ARG A 946 31.26 18.02 1.40
C ARG A 946 30.21 17.99 0.29
N GLU A 947 30.32 16.97 -0.56
CA GLU A 947 29.37 16.63 -1.61
C GLU A 947 28.39 15.58 -1.08
N ILE A 948 27.37 15.27 -1.88
CA ILE A 948 26.36 14.27 -1.56
C ILE A 948 26.40 13.19 -2.63
N ALA A 949 26.18 11.95 -2.22
CA ALA A 949 26.00 10.81 -3.11
C ALA A 949 24.79 9.96 -2.70
N TRP A 950 24.27 9.21 -3.66
CA TRP A 950 23.28 8.15 -3.44
C TRP A 950 23.89 7.00 -2.64
N VAL A 951 23.09 6.37 -1.77
CA VAL A 951 23.46 5.10 -1.13
C VAL A 951 23.07 3.97 -2.09
N HIS A 952 24.06 3.24 -2.64
CA HIS A 952 23.79 2.14 -3.56
C HIS A 952 23.62 0.81 -2.81
N SER A 953 24.22 0.68 -1.62
CA SER A 953 24.14 -0.52 -0.79
C SER A 953 24.22 -0.19 0.71
N ALA A 954 23.66 -1.08 1.56
CA ALA A 954 23.77 -0.95 3.02
C ALA A 954 25.23 -1.10 3.51
N ASP A 955 26.05 -1.88 2.80
CA ASP A 955 27.44 -2.20 3.15
C ASP A 955 28.46 -1.69 2.11
N GLU A 956 28.44 -0.39 1.85
CA GLU A 956 29.24 0.22 0.77
C GLU A 956 30.78 0.17 0.97
N ILE A 957 31.27 -0.27 2.14
CA ILE A 957 32.73 -0.37 2.40
C ILE A 957 33.37 -1.44 1.49
N SER A 958 32.62 -2.45 1.05
CA SER A 958 33.10 -3.51 0.17
C SER A 958 33.21 -3.06 -1.31
N VAL A 959 32.24 -2.27 -1.78
CA VAL A 959 32.10 -1.90 -3.22
C VAL A 959 33.22 -1.00 -3.72
N MET A 960 33.78 -0.13 -2.87
CA MET A 960 34.89 0.78 -3.24
C MET A 960 36.18 0.06 -3.69
N THR A 961 36.31 -1.25 -3.49
CA THR A 961 37.50 -2.03 -3.88
C THR A 961 37.36 -2.76 -5.22
N LYS A 962 36.15 -2.82 -5.80
CA LYS A 962 35.88 -3.48 -7.08
C LYS A 962 35.75 -2.42 -8.18
N ALA A 963 35.97 -2.78 -9.45
CA ALA A 963 35.87 -1.87 -10.59
C ALA A 963 34.42 -1.40 -10.81
N CYS A 964 33.98 -0.43 -10.03
CA CYS A 964 32.65 0.18 -10.06
C CYS A 964 32.71 1.51 -10.80
N LEU A 965 31.62 1.89 -11.49
CA LEU A 965 31.47 3.23 -12.05
C LEU A 965 31.59 4.28 -10.94
N GLU A 966 32.12 5.46 -11.28
CA GLU A 966 32.15 6.59 -10.36
C GLU A 966 30.75 6.86 -9.78
N PRO A 967 30.62 7.16 -8.47
CA PRO A 967 29.35 7.53 -7.88
C PRO A 967 28.72 8.67 -8.69
N ASN A 968 27.44 8.50 -9.08
CA ASN A 968 26.63 9.42 -9.89
C ASN A 968 26.85 9.38 -11.41
N VAL A 969 27.58 8.39 -11.94
CA VAL A 969 27.67 8.16 -13.38
C VAL A 969 26.80 6.96 -13.76
N TYR A 970 25.93 7.15 -14.75
CA TYR A 970 25.02 6.12 -15.26
C TYR A 970 25.26 5.86 -16.75
N LEU A 971 24.94 4.64 -17.19
CA LEU A 971 24.99 4.27 -18.60
C LEU A 971 23.73 4.75 -19.31
N ARG A 972 23.85 5.40 -20.45
CA ARG A 972 22.69 5.70 -21.28
C ARG A 972 22.28 4.45 -22.06
N SER A 973 21.01 4.38 -22.47
CA SER A 973 20.50 3.28 -23.32
C SER A 973 21.10 3.26 -24.74
N LEU A 974 22.11 4.09 -25.02
CA LEU A 974 22.90 4.09 -26.25
C LEU A 974 23.97 3.00 -26.16
N MET A 975 23.74 1.92 -26.88
CA MET A 975 24.60 0.74 -26.92
C MET A 975 24.68 0.18 -28.33
N ASP A 976 25.81 -0.43 -28.66
CA ASP A 976 26.01 -1.19 -29.89
C ASP A 976 26.88 -2.42 -29.61
N MET A 977 26.84 -3.40 -30.50
CA MET A 977 27.62 -4.62 -30.41
C MET A 977 28.35 -4.85 -31.72
N THR A 978 29.65 -5.13 -31.60
CA THR A 978 30.49 -5.57 -32.71
C THR A 978 29.86 -6.72 -33.49
N ARG A 979 30.09 -6.77 -34.81
CA ARG A 979 29.47 -7.77 -35.69
C ARG A 979 29.77 -9.22 -35.27
N GLU A 980 30.98 -9.46 -34.77
CA GLU A 980 31.43 -10.77 -34.27
C GLU A 980 30.94 -11.07 -32.85
N ARG A 981 30.20 -10.14 -32.22
CA ARG A 981 29.65 -10.23 -30.86
C ARG A 981 30.75 -10.42 -29.80
N THR A 982 31.93 -9.86 -30.05
CA THR A 982 33.14 -9.94 -29.22
C THR A 982 33.26 -8.83 -28.20
N GLN A 983 32.57 -7.70 -28.42
CA GLN A 983 32.60 -6.52 -27.57
C GLN A 983 31.28 -5.75 -27.64
N LEU A 984 30.78 -5.32 -26.48
CA LEU A 984 29.62 -4.47 -26.32
C LEU A 984 30.09 -3.06 -25.95
N LEU A 985 29.55 -2.06 -26.62
CA LEU A 985 29.86 -0.65 -26.39
C LEU A 985 28.65 0.03 -25.76
N ALA A 986 28.89 0.83 -24.73
CA ALA A 986 27.87 1.66 -24.08
C ALA A 986 28.43 3.07 -23.84
N VAL A 987 27.56 4.06 -23.70
CA VAL A 987 27.97 5.45 -23.41
C VAL A 987 27.44 5.87 -22.04
N ASP A 988 28.24 6.54 -21.23
CA ASP A 988 27.80 7.07 -19.93
C ASP A 988 27.32 8.53 -19.97
N SER A 989 26.84 9.01 -18.83
CA SER A 989 26.35 10.39 -18.65
C SER A 989 27.43 11.47 -18.72
N LYS A 990 28.71 11.09 -18.71
CA LYS A 990 29.86 11.97 -18.95
C LYS A 990 30.37 11.84 -20.39
N GLU A 991 29.59 11.19 -21.27
CA GLU A 991 29.92 10.95 -22.68
C GLU A 991 31.21 10.13 -22.86
N ARG A 992 31.55 9.29 -21.88
CA ARG A 992 32.64 8.29 -21.97
C ARG A 992 32.08 7.00 -22.55
N ILE A 993 32.88 6.36 -23.39
CA ILE A 993 32.52 5.10 -24.03
C ILE A 993 33.07 3.95 -23.19
N HIS A 994 32.18 3.04 -22.84
CA HIS A 994 32.43 1.84 -22.07
C HIS A 994 32.55 0.65 -23.01
N LEU A 995 33.74 0.07 -23.01
CA LEU A 995 34.07 -1.15 -23.73
C LEU A 995 33.88 -2.32 -22.77
N ILE A 996 32.88 -3.14 -23.04
CA ILE A 996 32.46 -4.26 -22.20
C ILE A 996 32.76 -5.54 -22.95
N LYS A 997 33.71 -6.33 -22.44
CA LYS A 997 34.03 -7.61 -23.06
C LYS A 997 33.08 -8.70 -22.54
N PRO A 998 32.29 -9.37 -23.40
CA PRO A 998 31.54 -10.58 -23.06
C PRO A 998 32.47 -11.60 -22.42
N ALA A 999 32.19 -11.95 -21.17
CA ALA A 999 33.11 -12.70 -20.35
C ALA A 999 32.99 -14.21 -20.60
N ILE A 1000 34.12 -14.91 -20.66
CA ILE A 1000 34.20 -16.38 -20.53
C ILE A 1000 34.16 -16.80 -19.04
N SER A 1001 34.33 -15.85 -18.12
CA SER A 1001 34.37 -16.02 -16.65
C SER A 1001 33.39 -15.08 -15.94
N ARG A 1002 33.06 -15.33 -14.66
CA ARG A 1002 32.00 -14.62 -13.87
C ARG A 1002 32.07 -13.07 -13.81
N ILE A 1003 33.10 -12.42 -14.33
CA ILE A 1003 33.35 -10.98 -14.25
C ILE A 1003 33.70 -10.45 -15.65
N SER A 1004 32.87 -9.58 -16.22
CA SER A 1004 33.18 -8.87 -17.48
C SER A 1004 34.29 -7.85 -17.27
N GLU A 1005 35.32 -7.89 -18.13
CA GLU A 1005 36.35 -6.85 -18.19
C GLU A 1005 35.75 -5.57 -18.77
N TRP A 1006 36.06 -4.45 -18.11
CA TRP A 1006 35.45 -3.15 -18.34
C TRP A 1006 36.55 -2.11 -18.52
N SER A 1007 36.56 -1.42 -19.67
CA SER A 1007 37.48 -0.31 -19.93
C SER A 1007 36.73 0.91 -20.43
N THR A 1008 37.23 2.10 -20.09
CA THR A 1008 36.62 3.38 -20.46
C THR A 1008 37.54 4.16 -21.39
N ILE A 1009 36.99 4.72 -22.46
CA ILE A 1009 37.68 5.65 -23.36
C ILE A 1009 36.90 6.96 -23.42
N THR A 1010 37.60 8.08 -23.49
CA THR A 1010 37.00 9.41 -23.58
C THR A 1010 37.57 10.10 -24.81
N PRO A 1011 36.81 10.14 -25.93
CA PRO A 1011 37.25 10.83 -27.15
C PRO A 1011 37.52 12.32 -26.88
N THR A 1012 38.44 12.94 -27.61
CA THR A 1012 38.80 14.35 -27.37
C THR A 1012 37.62 15.32 -27.56
N HIS A 1013 36.71 15.04 -28.48
CA HIS A 1013 35.54 15.89 -28.73
C HIS A 1013 34.46 15.74 -27.65
N ALA A 1014 34.32 14.57 -27.03
CA ALA A 1014 33.43 14.41 -25.88
C ALA A 1014 33.90 15.28 -24.70
N ALA A 1015 35.20 15.53 -24.56
CA ALA A 1015 35.76 16.45 -23.56
C ALA A 1015 35.37 17.94 -23.79
N SER A 1016 34.77 18.28 -24.94
CA SER A 1016 34.18 19.60 -25.20
C SER A 1016 32.73 19.76 -24.69
N ASN A 1017 32.21 18.74 -23.99
CA ASN A 1017 30.83 18.64 -23.49
C ASN A 1017 29.76 18.48 -24.59
N CYS A 1018 30.15 18.04 -25.79
CA CYS A 1018 29.21 17.64 -26.83
C CYS A 1018 28.66 16.23 -26.56
N LYS A 1019 27.33 16.09 -26.56
CA LYS A 1019 26.62 14.83 -26.32
C LYS A 1019 26.75 13.88 -27.52
N ILE A 1020 27.06 12.61 -27.26
CA ILE A 1020 27.05 11.54 -28.26
C ILE A 1020 25.59 11.15 -28.51
N ASN A 1021 25.14 11.08 -29.76
CA ASN A 1021 23.77 10.64 -30.07
C ASN A 1021 23.72 9.28 -30.75
N ALA A 1022 24.77 8.91 -31.50
CA ALA A 1022 24.84 7.64 -32.20
C ALA A 1022 26.22 6.99 -32.02
N ILE A 1023 26.26 5.67 -31.97
CA ILE A 1023 27.48 4.86 -31.90
C ILE A 1023 27.35 3.69 -32.86
N SER A 1024 28.43 3.36 -33.56
CA SER A 1024 28.51 2.19 -34.42
C SER A 1024 29.86 1.50 -34.30
N ALA A 1025 29.85 0.18 -34.19
CA ALA A 1025 31.06 -0.63 -34.20
C ALA A 1025 30.94 -1.78 -35.22
N PHE A 1026 31.86 -1.82 -36.19
CA PHE A 1026 31.91 -2.94 -37.14
C PHE A 1026 32.69 -4.13 -36.55
N ASN A 1027 33.88 -3.84 -36.00
CA ASN A 1027 34.76 -4.77 -35.30
C ASN A 1027 35.43 -4.04 -34.12
N ASP A 1028 36.30 -4.74 -33.38
CA ASP A 1028 37.00 -4.19 -32.21
C ASP A 1028 37.92 -2.99 -32.55
N GLU A 1029 38.27 -2.78 -33.83
CA GLU A 1029 39.19 -1.72 -34.29
C GLU A 1029 38.51 -0.55 -35.02
N GLN A 1030 37.23 -0.69 -35.39
CA GLN A 1030 36.48 0.28 -36.18
C GLN A 1030 35.24 0.70 -35.41
N ILE A 1031 35.39 1.76 -34.61
CA ILE A 1031 34.35 2.32 -33.76
C ILE A 1031 34.16 3.79 -34.13
N PHE A 1032 32.95 4.13 -34.55
CA PHE A 1032 32.57 5.50 -34.89
C PHE A 1032 31.47 6.01 -33.95
N VAL A 1033 31.55 7.28 -33.59
CA VAL A 1033 30.52 7.98 -32.81
C VAL A 1033 30.08 9.26 -33.52
N GLY A 1034 28.79 9.56 -33.45
CA GLY A 1034 28.16 10.77 -33.96
C GLY A 1034 27.64 11.64 -32.82
N TYR A 1035 27.91 12.94 -32.90
CA TYR A 1035 27.57 13.92 -31.86
C TYR A 1035 26.37 14.80 -32.27
N VAL A 1036 25.80 15.52 -31.29
CA VAL A 1036 24.68 16.47 -31.48
C VAL A 1036 25.02 17.62 -32.43
N ASP A 1037 26.28 18.01 -32.51
CA ASP A 1037 26.79 19.07 -33.39
C ASP A 1037 27.13 18.58 -34.81
N GLY A 1038 26.75 17.34 -35.15
CA GLY A 1038 26.98 16.74 -36.46
C GLY A 1038 28.37 16.13 -36.65
N VAL A 1039 29.28 16.24 -35.67
CA VAL A 1039 30.65 15.70 -35.80
C VAL A 1039 30.63 14.17 -35.74
N ILE A 1040 31.41 13.51 -36.60
CA ILE A 1040 31.65 12.05 -36.55
C ILE A 1040 33.13 11.81 -36.25
N ILE A 1041 33.40 10.96 -35.27
CA ILE A 1041 34.77 10.64 -34.84
C ILE A 1041 35.02 9.14 -34.90
N ASP A 1042 36.17 8.76 -35.47
CA ASP A 1042 36.79 7.47 -35.23
C ASP A 1042 37.38 7.47 -33.83
N VAL A 1043 36.83 6.65 -32.94
CA VAL A 1043 37.13 6.65 -31.52
C VAL A 1043 38.55 6.14 -31.22
N ILE A 1044 39.07 5.22 -32.04
CA ILE A 1044 40.37 4.58 -31.78
C ILE A 1044 41.50 5.46 -32.29
N HIS A 1045 41.32 6.08 -33.45
CA HIS A 1045 42.29 7.01 -34.02
C HIS A 1045 42.11 8.45 -33.51
N ASP A 1046 40.99 8.73 -32.85
CA ASP A 1046 40.58 10.05 -32.36
C ASP A 1046 40.61 11.12 -33.47
N THR A 1047 40.16 10.72 -34.68
CA THR A 1047 40.13 11.57 -35.88
C THR A 1047 38.70 11.89 -36.28
N ALA A 1048 38.42 13.19 -36.51
CA ALA A 1048 37.13 13.65 -37.03
C ALA A 1048 37.04 13.47 -38.56
N LEU A 1049 35.90 12.95 -39.03
CA LEU A 1049 35.56 12.93 -40.45
C LEU A 1049 35.20 14.36 -40.95
N PRO A 1050 35.20 14.61 -42.27
CA PRO A 1050 34.96 15.95 -42.81
C PRO A 1050 33.56 16.49 -42.44
N GLN A 1051 33.52 17.60 -41.71
CA GLN A 1051 32.28 18.25 -41.25
C GLN A 1051 31.42 18.89 -42.37
N GLN A 1052 31.97 19.03 -43.58
CA GLN A 1052 31.35 19.81 -44.67
C GLN A 1052 30.02 19.23 -45.17
N PHE A 1053 29.68 18.00 -44.76
CA PHE A 1053 28.57 17.23 -45.33
C PHE A 1053 27.37 17.08 -44.39
N ILE A 1054 27.57 17.23 -43.07
CA ILE A 1054 26.50 17.15 -42.08
C ILE A 1054 26.87 18.02 -40.87
N GLU A 1055 26.03 19.01 -40.56
CA GLU A 1055 26.19 19.92 -39.41
C GLU A 1055 25.08 19.70 -38.37
N GLU A 1056 24.06 18.94 -38.75
CA GLU A 1056 22.88 18.63 -37.96
C GLU A 1056 23.12 17.40 -37.08
N PRO A 1057 22.36 17.25 -35.96
CA PRO A 1057 22.54 16.15 -35.02
C PRO A 1057 22.41 14.80 -35.70
N ILE A 1058 23.36 13.91 -35.42
CA ILE A 1058 23.38 12.56 -35.99
C ILE A 1058 22.50 11.66 -35.14
N ASP A 1059 21.37 11.23 -35.70
CA ASP A 1059 20.41 10.36 -35.03
C ASP A 1059 20.66 8.88 -35.35
N TYR A 1060 21.25 8.61 -36.52
CA TYR A 1060 21.57 7.26 -36.97
C TYR A 1060 22.99 7.19 -37.53
N LEU A 1061 23.74 6.18 -37.10
CA LEU A 1061 25.09 5.89 -37.56
C LEU A 1061 25.25 4.38 -37.68
N LYS A 1062 25.67 3.88 -38.84
CA LYS A 1062 25.97 2.45 -39.02
C LYS A 1062 27.04 2.19 -40.05
N GLN A 1063 28.05 1.42 -39.67
CA GLN A 1063 29.04 0.90 -40.60
C GLN A 1063 28.52 -0.41 -41.22
N VAL A 1064 28.11 -0.37 -42.49
CA VAL A 1064 27.48 -1.51 -43.19
C VAL A 1064 28.49 -2.47 -43.81
N SER A 1065 29.71 -2.00 -44.05
CA SER A 1065 30.86 -2.78 -44.50
C SER A 1065 32.14 -2.13 -43.94
N PRO A 1066 33.31 -2.83 -43.97
CA PRO A 1066 34.56 -2.28 -43.43
C PRO A 1066 34.93 -0.89 -43.98
N ASN A 1067 34.44 -0.57 -45.17
CA ASN A 1067 34.75 0.65 -45.91
C ASN A 1067 33.56 1.61 -46.10
N ILE A 1068 32.34 1.29 -45.62
CA ILE A 1068 31.15 2.14 -45.85
C ILE A 1068 30.46 2.46 -44.53
N LEU A 1069 30.36 3.76 -44.22
CA LEU A 1069 29.68 4.30 -43.05
C LEU A 1069 28.49 5.15 -43.51
N VAL A 1070 27.31 4.87 -42.97
CA VAL A 1070 26.09 5.63 -43.23
C VAL A 1070 25.77 6.46 -42.00
N ALA A 1071 25.64 7.78 -42.17
CA ALA A 1071 25.22 8.72 -41.13
C ALA A 1071 23.94 9.44 -41.58
N SER A 1072 23.01 9.68 -40.66
CA SER A 1072 21.78 10.42 -40.97
C SER A 1072 21.35 11.35 -39.84
N ALA A 1073 20.87 12.52 -40.25
CA ALA A 1073 20.18 13.49 -39.42
C ALA A 1073 18.69 13.45 -39.76
N HIS A 1074 17.87 13.03 -38.79
CA HIS A 1074 16.44 12.84 -38.98
C HIS A 1074 15.72 14.18 -39.13
N SER A 1075 16.10 15.18 -38.32
CA SER A 1075 15.52 16.53 -38.32
C SER A 1075 15.67 17.27 -39.65
N ALA A 1076 16.78 17.04 -40.35
CA ALA A 1076 17.07 17.66 -41.64
C ALA A 1076 16.68 16.76 -42.84
N GLN A 1077 16.22 15.53 -42.59
CA GLN A 1077 16.01 14.49 -43.60
C GLN A 1077 17.23 14.29 -44.51
N LYS A 1078 18.43 14.23 -43.92
CA LYS A 1078 19.69 14.04 -44.66
C LYS A 1078 20.35 12.72 -44.31
N THR A 1079 20.88 12.03 -45.31
CA THR A 1079 21.74 10.85 -45.14
C THR A 1079 23.02 11.05 -45.95
N VAL A 1080 24.15 10.82 -45.30
CA VAL A 1080 25.48 10.88 -45.90
C VAL A 1080 26.13 9.51 -45.82
N ILE A 1081 26.62 9.01 -46.95
CA ILE A 1081 27.33 7.74 -47.04
C ILE A 1081 28.81 8.04 -47.31
N PHE A 1082 29.65 7.69 -46.34
CA PHE A 1082 31.09 7.84 -46.39
C PHE A 1082 31.75 6.54 -46.86
N GLN A 1083 32.79 6.68 -47.68
CA GLN A 1083 33.67 5.58 -48.06
C GLN A 1083 35.05 5.76 -47.43
N LEU A 1084 35.36 4.94 -46.41
CA LEU A 1084 36.46 5.15 -45.47
C LEU A 1084 37.87 4.85 -46.04
N GLU A 1085 38.00 3.92 -47.00
CA GLU A 1085 39.31 3.38 -47.43
C GLU A 1085 39.78 3.73 -48.87
N LYS A 1086 39.15 4.70 -49.56
CA LYS A 1086 39.58 5.06 -50.94
C LYS A 1086 39.89 6.55 -51.12
N ILE A 1087 40.80 7.08 -50.32
CA ILE A 1087 41.53 8.30 -50.71
C ILE A 1087 42.88 7.85 -51.23
N ASP A 1088 42.94 7.42 -52.50
CA ASP A 1088 44.18 7.54 -53.25
C ASP A 1088 44.39 9.05 -53.44
N PRO A 1089 45.40 9.68 -52.83
CA PRO A 1089 45.59 11.13 -52.90
C PRO A 1089 45.91 11.63 -54.33
N LEU A 1090 46.02 10.71 -55.30
CA LEU A 1090 46.30 10.97 -56.70
C LEU A 1090 45.05 10.95 -57.59
N GLN A 1091 43.91 10.42 -57.12
CA GLN A 1091 42.62 10.45 -57.83
C GLN A 1091 41.47 10.57 -56.81
N PRO A 1092 41.09 11.79 -56.37
CA PRO A 1092 39.88 11.95 -55.57
C PRO A 1092 38.68 11.47 -56.41
N ASN A 1093 37.95 10.49 -55.90
CA ASN A 1093 36.70 10.09 -56.51
C ASN A 1093 35.64 11.16 -56.17
N ASP A 1094 35.42 12.11 -57.08
CA ASP A 1094 34.50 13.26 -56.90
C ASP A 1094 33.05 12.87 -56.55
N GLN A 1095 32.69 11.59 -56.64
CA GLN A 1095 31.35 11.10 -56.33
C GLN A 1095 31.12 10.78 -54.83
N TRP A 1096 32.17 10.81 -53.99
CA TRP A 1096 32.08 10.44 -52.57
C TRP A 1096 32.57 11.57 -51.65
N PRO A 1097 31.95 11.77 -50.46
CA PRO A 1097 30.80 11.04 -49.90
C PRO A 1097 29.47 11.36 -50.64
N LEU A 1098 28.53 10.42 -50.60
CA LEU A 1098 27.20 10.60 -51.20
C LEU A 1098 26.25 11.28 -50.21
N MET A 1099 25.60 12.36 -50.64
CA MET A 1099 24.57 13.06 -49.86
C MET A 1099 23.18 12.81 -50.46
N MET A 1100 22.22 12.56 -49.60
CA MET A 1100 20.86 12.16 -49.96
C MET A 1100 19.84 12.93 -49.11
N ASP A 1101 18.85 13.54 -49.75
CA ASP A 1101 17.74 14.25 -49.08
C ASP A 1101 16.65 13.26 -48.64
N VAL A 1102 17.06 12.26 -47.85
CA VAL A 1102 16.18 11.30 -47.18
C VAL A 1102 16.73 10.97 -45.81
N SER A 1103 15.88 10.91 -44.79
CA SER A 1103 16.26 10.38 -43.47
C SER A 1103 16.37 8.87 -43.52
N THR A 1104 17.35 8.30 -42.83
CA THR A 1104 17.50 6.85 -42.72
C THR A 1104 17.44 6.37 -41.27
N LYS A 1105 16.59 5.37 -41.04
CA LYS A 1105 16.46 4.65 -39.76
C LYS A 1105 17.30 3.38 -39.72
N TYR A 1106 17.51 2.76 -40.88
CA TYR A 1106 18.27 1.53 -41.00
C TYR A 1106 18.86 1.39 -42.39
N ALA A 1107 20.05 0.81 -42.44
CA ALA A 1107 20.78 0.52 -43.66
C ALA A 1107 21.27 -0.93 -43.65
N SER A 1108 21.16 -1.58 -44.80
CA SER A 1108 21.61 -2.95 -45.02
C SER A 1108 22.31 -3.06 -46.37
N LEU A 1109 23.46 -3.73 -46.39
CA LEU A 1109 24.20 -4.05 -47.61
C LEU A 1109 23.77 -5.43 -48.10
N GLN A 1110 23.27 -5.50 -49.33
CA GLN A 1110 22.85 -6.74 -49.99
C GLN A 1110 23.79 -7.07 -51.16
N GLU A 1111 24.22 -8.34 -51.23
CA GLU A 1111 25.12 -8.89 -52.25
C GLU A 1111 26.45 -8.13 -52.44
N GLY A 1112 26.82 -7.23 -51.53
CA GLY A 1112 27.99 -6.37 -51.67
C GLY A 1112 27.86 -5.28 -52.75
N GLN A 1113 26.69 -5.15 -53.40
CA GLN A 1113 26.45 -4.20 -54.50
C GLN A 1113 25.38 -3.17 -54.16
N TYR A 1114 24.30 -3.54 -53.46
CA TYR A 1114 23.16 -2.66 -53.22
C TYR A 1114 23.04 -2.30 -51.74
N ILE A 1115 22.95 -1.01 -51.42
CA ILE A 1115 22.58 -0.51 -50.09
C ILE A 1115 21.08 -0.24 -50.08
N ILE A 1116 20.36 -0.91 -49.18
CA ILE A 1116 18.94 -0.65 -48.92
C ILE A 1116 18.84 0.27 -47.71
N LEU A 1117 18.09 1.35 -47.86
CA LEU A 1117 17.89 2.40 -46.86
C LEU A 1117 16.42 2.47 -46.49
N PHE A 1118 16.11 2.33 -45.21
CA PHE A 1118 14.76 2.49 -44.68
C PHE A 1118 14.56 3.93 -44.22
N SER A 1119 13.55 4.59 -44.79
CA SER A 1119 13.09 5.91 -44.40
C SER A 1119 11.68 5.81 -43.85
N ASP A 1120 11.27 6.82 -43.08
CA ASP A 1120 9.92 6.94 -42.55
C ASP A 1120 8.84 6.91 -43.66
N HIS A 1121 9.19 7.36 -44.87
CA HIS A 1121 8.28 7.44 -46.01
C HIS A 1121 8.40 6.25 -46.98
N GLY A 1122 9.28 5.28 -46.74
CA GLY A 1122 9.49 4.19 -47.69
C GLY A 1122 10.89 3.59 -47.70
N VAL A 1123 11.07 2.58 -48.55
CA VAL A 1123 12.36 1.92 -48.78
C VAL A 1123 13.05 2.52 -50.00
N CYS A 1124 14.30 2.92 -49.82
CA CYS A 1124 15.18 3.37 -50.88
C CYS A 1124 16.24 2.29 -51.17
N HIS A 1125 16.79 2.27 -52.38
CA HIS A 1125 17.99 1.49 -52.67
C HIS A 1125 18.99 2.28 -53.50
N LEU A 1126 20.26 2.00 -53.27
CA LEU A 1126 21.40 2.62 -53.92
C LEU A 1126 22.34 1.52 -54.44
N ASP A 1127 22.73 1.61 -55.70
CA ASP A 1127 23.80 0.78 -56.27
C ASP A 1127 25.16 1.43 -56.00
N ILE A 1128 26.06 0.72 -55.30
CA ILE A 1128 27.41 1.20 -54.98
C ILE A 1128 28.25 1.37 -56.25
N ALA A 1129 28.04 0.52 -57.26
CA ALA A 1129 28.77 0.58 -58.52
C ALA A 1129 28.28 1.72 -59.44
N ASN A 1130 27.04 2.16 -59.26
CA ASN A 1130 26.47 3.30 -59.96
C ASN A 1130 25.66 4.18 -58.99
N PRO A 1131 26.32 5.08 -58.23
CA PRO A 1131 25.66 5.93 -57.24
C PRO A 1131 24.55 6.82 -57.82
N SER A 1132 24.53 7.03 -59.14
CA SER A 1132 23.49 7.79 -59.83
C SER A 1132 22.16 7.02 -59.90
N ALA A 1133 22.16 5.71 -59.69
CA ALA A 1133 20.99 4.83 -59.71
C ALA A 1133 20.32 4.72 -58.33
N PHE A 1134 20.22 5.85 -57.62
CA PHE A 1134 19.42 5.94 -56.39
C PHE A 1134 17.92 5.95 -56.73
N VAL A 1135 17.16 5.06 -56.10
CA VAL A 1135 15.69 5.06 -56.21
C VAL A 1135 15.10 5.61 -54.92
N LYS A 1136 14.53 6.81 -55.02
CA LYS A 1136 13.78 7.45 -53.93
C LYS A 1136 12.43 6.74 -53.73
N PRO A 1137 11.94 6.59 -52.49
CA PRO A 1137 10.59 6.11 -52.23
C PRO A 1137 9.55 7.01 -52.91
N LYS A 1138 8.41 6.42 -53.28
CA LYS A 1138 7.24 7.22 -53.66
C LYS A 1138 6.73 7.89 -52.39
N ASP A 1139 6.37 9.16 -52.46
CA ASP A 1139 5.81 9.89 -51.34
C ASP A 1139 4.49 9.21 -50.91
N SER A 1140 4.54 8.36 -49.87
CA SER A 1140 3.35 7.80 -49.22
C SER A 1140 2.95 8.69 -48.05
N GLU A 1141 1.64 8.89 -47.87
CA GLU A 1141 1.10 9.58 -46.68
C GLU A 1141 1.32 8.77 -45.39
N GLU A 1142 1.54 7.46 -45.53
CA GLU A 1142 1.66 6.52 -44.42
C GLU A 1142 3.12 6.27 -44.05
N TYR A 1143 3.41 6.39 -42.75
CA TYR A 1143 4.74 6.18 -42.21
C TYR A 1143 5.02 4.69 -41.96
N ILE A 1144 6.24 4.25 -42.29
CA ILE A 1144 6.74 2.93 -41.92
C ILE A 1144 7.04 2.93 -40.42
N VAL A 1145 6.38 2.03 -39.69
CA VAL A 1145 6.55 1.85 -38.23
C VAL A 1145 7.37 0.60 -37.89
N GLY A 1146 7.40 -0.40 -38.78
CA GLY A 1146 8.21 -1.61 -38.60
C GLY A 1146 8.70 -2.17 -39.93
N PHE A 1147 9.88 -2.79 -39.92
CA PHE A 1147 10.45 -3.42 -41.11
C PHE A 1147 11.41 -4.55 -40.75
N ASP A 1148 11.57 -5.52 -41.65
CA ASP A 1148 12.63 -6.53 -41.56
C ASP A 1148 13.06 -6.99 -42.97
N LEU A 1149 14.29 -7.49 -43.08
CA LEU A 1149 14.88 -8.06 -44.29
C LEU A 1149 15.50 -9.42 -43.96
N LYS A 1150 14.82 -10.50 -44.36
CA LYS A 1150 15.22 -11.89 -44.10
C LYS A 1150 14.99 -12.75 -45.34
N ASN A 1151 15.97 -13.59 -45.70
CA ASN A 1151 15.87 -14.50 -46.85
C ASN A 1151 15.39 -13.84 -48.17
N SER A 1152 15.93 -12.66 -48.50
CA SER A 1152 15.50 -11.86 -49.66
C SER A 1152 14.01 -11.49 -49.66
N LEU A 1153 13.35 -11.52 -48.51
CA LEU A 1153 12.02 -10.98 -48.28
C LEU A 1153 12.13 -9.70 -47.47
N LEU A 1154 11.33 -8.71 -47.86
CA LEU A 1154 11.21 -7.39 -47.25
C LEU A 1154 9.83 -7.30 -46.64
N PHE A 1155 9.77 -7.17 -45.32
CA PHE A 1155 8.55 -6.99 -44.56
C PHE A 1155 8.43 -5.50 -44.21
N LEU A 1156 7.27 -4.90 -44.47
CA LEU A 1156 6.95 -3.51 -44.14
C LEU A 1156 5.63 -3.46 -43.38
N ALA A 1157 5.62 -2.71 -42.29
CA ALA A 1157 4.43 -2.39 -41.51
C ALA A 1157 4.23 -0.88 -41.48
N TYR A 1158 3.01 -0.44 -41.78
CA TYR A 1158 2.61 0.96 -41.82
C TYR A 1158 1.75 1.34 -40.60
N GLU A 1159 1.69 2.63 -40.30
CA GLU A 1159 0.93 3.18 -39.16
C GLU A 1159 -0.57 2.83 -39.19
N ASN A 1160 -1.14 2.61 -40.38
CA ASN A 1160 -2.54 2.23 -40.57
C ASN A 1160 -2.80 0.72 -40.39
N ASN A 1161 -1.90 0.01 -39.72
CA ASN A 1161 -2.03 -1.43 -39.46
C ASN A 1161 -2.11 -2.27 -40.74
N ILE A 1162 -1.42 -1.82 -41.79
CA ILE A 1162 -1.22 -2.56 -43.04
C ILE A 1162 0.17 -3.17 -43.03
N ILE A 1163 0.27 -4.43 -43.45
CA ILE A 1163 1.53 -5.15 -43.63
C ILE A 1163 1.71 -5.54 -45.09
N ASP A 1164 2.85 -5.18 -45.65
CA ASP A 1164 3.30 -5.58 -46.97
C ASP A 1164 4.50 -6.52 -46.87
N VAL A 1165 4.48 -7.57 -47.68
CA VAL A 1165 5.64 -8.46 -47.86
C VAL A 1165 6.06 -8.45 -49.32
N PHE A 1166 7.30 -8.04 -49.57
CA PHE A 1166 7.93 -8.03 -50.88
C PHE A 1166 9.04 -9.07 -50.98
N ARG A 1167 9.28 -9.60 -52.17
CA ARG A 1167 10.47 -10.38 -52.51
C ARG A 1167 11.45 -9.51 -53.28
N LEU A 1168 12.70 -9.52 -52.85
CA LEU A 1168 13.80 -8.88 -53.56
C LEU A 1168 14.31 -9.80 -54.65
N ILE A 1169 14.36 -9.25 -55.86
CA ILE A 1169 14.89 -9.92 -57.04
C ILE A 1169 16.08 -9.10 -57.54
N PHE A 1170 17.28 -9.66 -57.41
CA PHE A 1170 18.51 -9.10 -57.93
C PHE A 1170 18.69 -9.56 -59.39
N SER A 1171 18.70 -8.61 -60.32
CA SER A 1171 19.05 -8.86 -61.73
C SER A 1171 20.32 -8.08 -62.05
N CYS A 1172 21.17 -8.57 -62.98
CA CYS A 1172 22.54 -8.06 -63.21
C CYS A 1172 22.70 -6.52 -63.28
N ASN A 1173 21.62 -5.76 -63.57
CA ASN A 1173 21.67 -4.30 -63.65
C ASN A 1173 20.58 -3.57 -62.80
N GLN A 1174 19.67 -4.27 -62.11
CA GLN A 1174 18.54 -3.64 -61.39
C GLN A 1174 18.04 -4.49 -60.21
N LEU A 1175 17.74 -3.83 -59.08
CA LEU A 1175 16.96 -4.40 -57.97
C LEU A 1175 15.46 -4.22 -58.25
N ARG A 1176 14.66 -5.28 -58.11
CA ARG A 1176 13.19 -5.23 -58.25
C ARG A 1176 12.50 -5.79 -57.00
N TYR A 1177 11.32 -5.23 -56.69
CA TYR A 1177 10.44 -5.67 -55.60
C TYR A 1177 9.21 -6.36 -56.20
N GLU A 1178 8.96 -7.61 -55.81
CA GLU A 1178 7.72 -8.34 -56.15
C GLU A 1178 6.83 -8.44 -54.90
N GLN A 1179 5.65 -7.80 -54.91
CA GLN A 1179 4.71 -7.87 -53.79
C GLN A 1179 4.12 -9.29 -53.68
N ILE A 1180 4.33 -9.94 -52.53
CA ILE A 1180 3.78 -11.26 -52.21
C ILE A 1180 2.38 -11.12 -51.63
N CYS A 1181 2.20 -10.27 -50.63
CA CYS A 1181 0.92 -10.04 -49.96
C CYS A 1181 0.85 -8.65 -49.32
N GLU A 1182 -0.39 -8.16 -49.19
CA GLU A 1182 -0.80 -6.95 -48.47
C GLU A 1182 -1.99 -7.33 -47.62
N GLU A 1183 -1.88 -7.12 -46.31
CA GLU A 1183 -2.95 -7.44 -45.38
C GLU A 1183 -3.14 -6.35 -44.33
N GLU A 1184 -4.39 -6.09 -43.99
CA GLU A 1184 -4.78 -5.20 -42.89
C GLU A 1184 -5.04 -6.06 -41.66
N ILE A 1185 -4.31 -5.81 -40.57
CA ILE A 1185 -4.47 -6.55 -39.31
C ILE A 1185 -5.66 -6.01 -38.52
N ALA A 1186 -6.31 -6.88 -37.75
CA ALA A 1186 -7.53 -6.53 -37.03
C ALA A 1186 -7.30 -5.67 -35.76
N GLN A 1187 -6.06 -5.60 -35.28
CA GLN A 1187 -5.72 -4.89 -34.04
C GLN A 1187 -5.91 -3.38 -34.21
N LYS A 1188 -6.37 -2.70 -33.15
CA LYS A 1188 -6.64 -1.25 -33.19
C LYS A 1188 -5.48 -0.38 -32.75
N ALA A 1189 -4.62 -0.93 -31.89
CA ALA A 1189 -3.43 -0.26 -31.42
C ALA A 1189 -2.42 -0.13 -32.57
N LYS A 1190 -1.60 0.93 -32.56
CA LYS A 1190 -0.57 1.12 -33.57
C LYS A 1190 0.55 0.09 -33.40
N ILE A 1191 1.04 -0.41 -34.54
CA ILE A 1191 2.22 -1.29 -34.57
C ILE A 1191 3.45 -0.49 -34.13
N SER A 1192 4.22 -1.04 -33.19
CA SER A 1192 5.45 -0.44 -32.69
C SER A 1192 6.71 -1.09 -33.25
N TYR A 1193 6.67 -2.40 -33.53
CA TYR A 1193 7.83 -3.15 -33.99
C TYR A 1193 7.40 -4.40 -34.78
N LEU A 1194 8.21 -4.81 -35.75
CA LEU A 1194 8.00 -6.02 -36.56
C LEU A 1194 9.32 -6.77 -36.70
N VAL A 1195 9.27 -8.10 -36.60
CA VAL A 1195 10.41 -8.98 -36.87
C VAL A 1195 9.94 -10.25 -37.58
N ALA A 1196 10.74 -10.76 -38.51
CA ALA A 1196 10.50 -12.01 -39.22
C ALA A 1196 11.50 -13.10 -38.79
N THR A 1197 11.12 -14.36 -38.96
CA THR A 1197 12.06 -15.48 -38.82
C THR A 1197 13.08 -15.47 -39.96
N ASP A 1198 14.23 -16.13 -39.75
CA ASP A 1198 15.36 -16.09 -40.69
C ASP A 1198 15.01 -16.65 -42.09
N ASP A 1199 14.07 -17.58 -42.17
CA ASP A 1199 13.52 -18.14 -43.41
C ASP A 1199 12.32 -17.35 -43.98
N GLY A 1200 11.77 -16.42 -43.21
CA GLY A 1200 10.62 -15.59 -43.57
C GLY A 1200 9.25 -16.30 -43.52
N THR A 1201 9.14 -17.43 -42.82
CA THR A 1201 7.87 -18.19 -42.72
C THR A 1201 6.93 -17.68 -41.63
N MET A 1202 7.45 -16.98 -40.61
CA MET A 1202 6.67 -16.41 -39.52
C MET A 1202 7.11 -14.97 -39.27
N LEU A 1203 6.19 -14.15 -38.78
CA LEU A 1203 6.48 -12.80 -38.32
C LEU A 1203 5.81 -12.54 -36.97
N ALA A 1204 6.44 -11.74 -36.13
CA ALA A 1204 5.89 -11.27 -34.88
C ALA A 1204 5.76 -9.74 -34.89
N MET A 1205 4.70 -9.24 -34.26
CA MET A 1205 4.35 -7.83 -34.22
C MET A 1205 4.13 -7.40 -32.78
N GLY A 1206 4.77 -6.31 -32.38
CA GLY A 1206 4.51 -5.63 -31.12
C GLY A 1206 3.67 -4.39 -31.34
N PHE A 1207 2.83 -4.06 -30.36
CA PHE A 1207 1.95 -2.90 -30.39
C PHE A 1207 2.26 -1.91 -29.28
N GLU A 1208 1.80 -0.66 -29.46
CA GLU A 1208 2.01 0.43 -28.50
C GLU A 1208 1.38 0.19 -27.11
N ASN A 1209 0.35 -0.65 -27.05
CA ASN A 1209 -0.37 -1.02 -25.83
C ASN A 1209 0.19 -2.28 -25.14
N GLY A 1210 1.33 -2.81 -25.60
CA GLY A 1210 1.96 -4.02 -25.04
C GLY A 1210 1.42 -5.35 -25.58
N THR A 1211 0.45 -5.35 -26.49
CA THR A 1211 0.01 -6.58 -27.15
C THR A 1211 1.12 -7.14 -28.04
N LEU A 1212 1.23 -8.47 -28.11
CA LEU A 1212 2.08 -9.19 -29.05
C LEU A 1212 1.23 -10.12 -29.92
N GLU A 1213 1.42 -10.06 -31.23
CA GLU A 1213 0.79 -11.01 -32.17
C GLU A 1213 1.84 -11.77 -32.97
N LEU A 1214 1.59 -13.08 -33.15
CA LEU A 1214 2.42 -13.97 -33.95
C LEU A 1214 1.64 -14.43 -35.18
N PHE A 1215 2.24 -14.29 -36.35
CA PHE A 1215 1.63 -14.63 -37.63
C PHE A 1215 2.46 -15.63 -38.43
N ALA A 1216 1.77 -16.45 -39.23
CA ALA A 1216 2.34 -17.31 -40.27
C ALA A 1216 2.22 -16.63 -41.63
N VAL A 1217 3.24 -16.76 -42.47
CA VAL A 1217 3.25 -16.28 -43.85
C VAL A 1217 3.13 -17.48 -44.77
N GLU A 1218 1.89 -17.86 -45.10
CA GLU A 1218 1.60 -19.00 -45.95
C GLU A 1218 0.66 -18.61 -47.10
N ASN A 1219 0.94 -19.11 -48.30
CA ASN A 1219 0.07 -18.96 -49.48
C ASN A 1219 -0.24 -17.51 -49.87
N ARG A 1220 0.75 -16.60 -49.79
CA ARG A 1220 0.57 -15.16 -50.07
C ARG A 1220 -0.47 -14.49 -49.16
N LYS A 1221 -0.57 -14.98 -47.93
CA LYS A 1221 -1.40 -14.42 -46.88
C LYS A 1221 -0.67 -14.45 -45.56
N VAL A 1222 -1.00 -13.52 -44.69
CA VAL A 1222 -0.54 -13.49 -43.31
C VAL A 1222 -1.68 -14.01 -42.44
N GLN A 1223 -1.38 -14.92 -41.52
CA GLN A 1223 -2.42 -15.58 -40.72
C GLN A 1223 -2.04 -15.51 -39.26
N LEU A 1224 -2.90 -14.90 -38.45
CA LEU A 1224 -2.71 -14.84 -37.01
C LEU A 1224 -2.70 -16.27 -36.44
N ILE A 1225 -1.60 -16.61 -35.76
CA ILE A 1225 -1.40 -17.89 -35.06
C ILE A 1225 -1.87 -17.73 -33.62
N TYR A 1226 -1.38 -16.69 -32.95
CA TYR A 1226 -1.53 -16.49 -31.51
C TYR A 1226 -1.46 -14.99 -31.16
N SER A 1227 -2.15 -14.58 -30.11
CA SER A 1227 -2.11 -13.23 -29.57
C SER A 1227 -1.90 -13.28 -28.05
N ILE A 1228 -1.00 -12.44 -27.53
CA ILE A 1228 -0.68 -12.33 -26.11
C ILE A 1228 -1.07 -10.93 -25.64
N GLU A 1229 -1.97 -10.89 -24.66
CA GLU A 1229 -2.41 -9.67 -23.98
C GLU A 1229 -2.01 -9.72 -22.49
N GLU A 1230 -1.92 -8.55 -21.85
CA GLU A 1230 -1.73 -8.36 -20.40
C GLU A 1230 -0.35 -8.74 -19.81
N VAL A 1231 0.64 -9.09 -20.64
CA VAL A 1231 2.01 -9.29 -20.15
C VAL A 1231 2.77 -7.97 -20.14
N HIS A 1232 2.85 -7.29 -21.28
CA HIS A 1232 3.43 -5.95 -21.35
C HIS A 1232 2.38 -4.86 -21.10
N GLU A 1233 2.75 -3.85 -20.32
CA GLU A 1233 1.95 -2.63 -20.13
C GLU A 1233 2.42 -1.48 -21.04
N HIS A 1234 3.69 -1.49 -21.46
CA HIS A 1234 4.26 -0.45 -22.29
C HIS A 1234 4.47 -0.89 -23.74
N CYS A 1235 4.78 0.09 -24.59
CA CYS A 1235 5.06 -0.09 -26.01
C CYS A 1235 6.26 -1.05 -26.22
N ILE A 1236 6.07 -2.08 -27.06
CA ILE A 1236 7.13 -3.04 -27.35
C ILE A 1236 8.18 -2.38 -28.26
N ARG A 1237 9.43 -2.33 -27.80
CA ARG A 1237 10.51 -1.58 -28.46
C ARG A 1237 11.44 -2.43 -29.31
N GLN A 1238 11.54 -3.72 -29.02
CA GLN A 1238 12.31 -4.66 -29.83
C GLN A 1238 11.77 -6.08 -29.68
N LEU A 1239 11.78 -6.82 -30.78
CA LEU A 1239 11.55 -8.26 -30.80
C LEU A 1239 12.71 -8.98 -31.50
N LEU A 1240 13.00 -10.21 -31.07
CA LEU A 1240 14.02 -11.04 -31.71
C LEU A 1240 13.63 -12.53 -31.69
N PHE A 1241 13.65 -13.16 -32.86
CA PHE A 1241 13.58 -14.62 -32.95
C PHE A 1241 14.94 -15.26 -32.72
N SER A 1242 14.91 -16.42 -32.06
CA SER A 1242 16.04 -17.35 -32.08
C SER A 1242 16.28 -17.94 -33.47
N PRO A 1243 17.52 -18.25 -33.85
CA PRO A 1243 17.84 -18.84 -35.16
C PRO A 1243 17.23 -20.23 -35.34
N CYS A 1244 16.88 -20.91 -34.25
CA CYS A 1244 16.19 -22.20 -34.28
C CYS A 1244 14.65 -22.09 -34.31
N LYS A 1245 14.08 -20.88 -34.30
CA LYS A 1245 12.62 -20.60 -34.32
C LYS A 1245 11.82 -21.15 -33.14
N LEU A 1246 12.50 -21.56 -32.06
CA LEU A 1246 11.86 -22.13 -30.87
C LEU A 1246 11.46 -21.05 -29.85
N LEU A 1247 12.24 -19.96 -29.83
CA LEU A 1247 12.14 -18.86 -28.87
C LEU A 1247 11.92 -17.53 -29.60
N LEU A 1248 11.04 -16.70 -29.05
CA LEU A 1248 10.87 -15.29 -29.39
C LEU A 1248 11.08 -14.47 -28.11
N ILE A 1249 11.74 -13.32 -28.22
CA ILE A 1249 12.04 -12.44 -27.10
C ILE A 1249 11.45 -11.06 -27.38
N SER A 1250 10.86 -10.43 -26.38
CA SER A 1250 10.51 -9.00 -26.42
C SER A 1250 11.16 -8.19 -25.33
N CYS A 1251 11.31 -6.91 -25.65
CA CYS A 1251 11.80 -5.88 -24.77
C CYS A 1251 10.83 -4.69 -24.73
N ALA A 1252 10.38 -4.37 -23.51
CA ALA A 1252 9.62 -3.16 -23.18
C ALA A 1252 9.99 -2.75 -21.74
N GLU A 1253 9.03 -2.76 -20.80
CA GLU A 1253 9.29 -2.56 -19.37
C GLU A 1253 9.91 -3.77 -18.66
N GLN A 1254 9.94 -4.90 -19.34
CA GLN A 1254 10.54 -6.17 -18.91
C GLN A 1254 11.02 -6.94 -20.13
N LEU A 1255 11.86 -7.95 -19.91
CA LEU A 1255 12.36 -8.85 -20.94
C LEU A 1255 11.62 -10.19 -20.84
N CYS A 1256 10.83 -10.53 -21.87
CA CYS A 1256 10.03 -11.75 -21.89
C CYS A 1256 10.58 -12.77 -22.89
N PHE A 1257 10.53 -14.05 -22.51
CA PHE A 1257 11.00 -15.19 -23.30
C PHE A 1257 9.82 -16.10 -23.62
N TRP A 1258 9.46 -16.24 -24.89
CA TRP A 1258 8.25 -16.93 -25.31
C TRP A 1258 8.50 -18.23 -26.07
N ASN A 1259 7.67 -19.23 -25.79
CA ASN A 1259 7.68 -20.52 -26.43
C ASN A 1259 6.88 -20.50 -27.75
N VAL A 1260 7.59 -20.29 -28.86
CA VAL A 1260 6.99 -20.24 -30.20
C VAL A 1260 6.35 -21.58 -30.57
N THR A 1261 6.90 -22.70 -30.13
CA THR A 1261 6.34 -24.03 -30.41
C THR A 1261 4.98 -24.22 -29.73
N HIS A 1262 4.83 -23.75 -28.49
CA HIS A 1262 3.55 -23.76 -27.78
C HIS A 1262 2.51 -22.90 -28.49
N MET A 1263 2.89 -21.66 -28.85
CA MET A 1263 2.00 -20.72 -29.55
C MET A 1263 1.51 -21.31 -30.88
N ARG A 1264 2.38 -21.98 -31.63
CA ARG A 1264 2.03 -22.58 -32.92
C ARG A 1264 1.17 -23.82 -32.81
N ASN A 1265 1.37 -24.63 -31.77
CA ASN A 1265 0.59 -25.85 -31.56
C ASN A 1265 -0.80 -25.56 -30.99
N ASN A 1266 -1.00 -24.42 -30.34
CA ASN A 1266 -2.26 -24.00 -29.73
C ASN A 1266 -2.87 -22.78 -30.44
N GLN A 1267 -3.07 -22.88 -31.75
CA GLN A 1267 -3.68 -21.80 -32.54
C GLN A 1267 -5.09 -21.46 -32.05
N LEU A 1268 -5.43 -20.17 -32.07
CA LEU A 1268 -6.80 -19.70 -31.84
C LEU A 1268 -7.75 -20.43 -32.80
N GLU A 1269 -8.69 -21.23 -32.26
CA GLU A 1269 -9.66 -21.96 -33.09
C GLU A 1269 -10.40 -20.97 -33.99
N ARG A 1270 -10.13 -21.03 -35.31
CA ARG A 1270 -10.96 -20.35 -36.31
C ARG A 1270 -12.41 -20.66 -35.99
N GLU A 1271 -13.29 -19.66 -36.01
CA GLU A 1271 -14.74 -19.84 -35.99
C GLU A 1271 -15.19 -20.71 -37.18
N GLN A 1272 -14.96 -22.02 -37.10
CA GLN A 1272 -15.53 -22.99 -38.01
C GLN A 1272 -17.00 -23.04 -37.66
N LYS A 1273 -17.80 -22.33 -38.47
CA LYS A 1273 -19.26 -22.44 -38.64
C LYS A 1273 -19.81 -23.65 -37.89
N ARG A 1274 -20.35 -23.39 -36.69
CA ARG A 1274 -21.09 -24.32 -35.83
C ARG A 1274 -21.76 -25.44 -36.63
N ARG A 1275 -21.12 -26.60 -36.73
CA ARG A 1275 -21.82 -27.84 -37.06
C ARG A 1275 -22.59 -28.25 -35.82
N ARG A 1276 -23.91 -28.15 -35.92
CA ARG A 1276 -24.90 -28.56 -34.93
C ARG A 1276 -24.62 -29.98 -34.44
N SER A 1277 -24.12 -30.13 -33.22
CA SER A 1277 -24.50 -31.26 -32.37
C SER A 1277 -24.82 -30.75 -30.97
N ARG A 1278 -26.07 -31.03 -30.55
CA ARG A 1278 -26.65 -30.65 -29.27
C ARG A 1278 -26.40 -31.78 -28.28
N ARG A 1279 -25.90 -31.42 -27.09
CA ARG A 1279 -25.96 -32.11 -25.78
C ARG A 1279 -24.57 -32.26 -25.17
N HIS A 1280 -24.08 -31.24 -24.49
CA HIS A 1280 -23.55 -31.39 -23.12
C HIS A 1280 -23.59 -30.01 -22.44
N LYS A 1281 -23.96 -30.02 -21.16
CA LYS A 1281 -24.29 -28.85 -20.34
C LYS A 1281 -23.04 -28.04 -20.03
N GLN A 1282 -23.11 -26.72 -20.20
CA GLN A 1282 -22.18 -25.77 -19.60
C GLN A 1282 -22.29 -25.84 -18.07
N HIS A 1283 -21.32 -26.45 -17.42
CA HIS A 1283 -20.89 -26.02 -16.10
C HIS A 1283 -19.81 -24.97 -16.32
N SER A 1284 -20.10 -23.72 -15.97
CA SER A 1284 -19.10 -22.67 -15.80
C SER A 1284 -18.28 -23.04 -14.56
N VAL A 1285 -17.08 -23.59 -14.77
CA VAL A 1285 -16.09 -23.77 -13.70
C VAL A 1285 -15.19 -22.53 -13.76
N THR A 1286 -15.19 -21.74 -12.69
CA THR A 1286 -14.33 -20.56 -12.47
C THR A 1286 -13.00 -20.94 -11.80
N GLN A 1287 -12.50 -22.13 -12.08
CA GLN A 1287 -11.18 -22.61 -11.66
C GLN A 1287 -10.62 -23.40 -12.85
N GLU A 1288 -9.63 -22.82 -13.52
CA GLU A 1288 -8.86 -23.53 -14.53
C GLU A 1288 -8.03 -24.60 -13.79
N ASP A 1289 -8.40 -25.86 -13.97
CA ASP A 1289 -7.57 -26.98 -13.53
C ASP A 1289 -6.24 -26.88 -14.29
N ALA A 1290 -5.16 -26.58 -13.57
CA ALA A 1290 -3.81 -26.50 -14.10
C ALA A 1290 -3.42 -27.84 -14.78
N VAL A 1291 -3.22 -27.82 -16.10
CA VAL A 1291 -2.76 -28.98 -16.87
C VAL A 1291 -1.31 -28.74 -17.27
N ASP A 1292 -0.45 -29.74 -17.09
CA ASP A 1292 0.99 -29.66 -17.41
C ASP A 1292 1.22 -29.15 -18.85
N ALA A 1293 1.95 -28.04 -18.95
CA ALA A 1293 2.39 -27.45 -20.22
C ALA A 1293 3.40 -28.37 -20.94
N ALA A 1294 3.15 -28.68 -22.21
CA ALA A 1294 4.02 -29.58 -22.97
C ALA A 1294 5.43 -28.97 -23.20
N PRO A 1295 6.52 -29.75 -23.03
CA PRO A 1295 7.90 -29.31 -23.26
C PRO A 1295 8.17 -28.94 -24.73
N ILE A 1296 9.16 -28.06 -24.98
CA ILE A 1296 9.62 -27.71 -26.34
C ILE A 1296 10.13 -28.96 -27.08
N ALA A 1297 9.42 -29.38 -28.13
CA ALA A 1297 9.80 -30.45 -29.04
C ALA A 1297 10.23 -29.88 -30.41
N ALA A 1298 11.23 -30.49 -31.05
CA ALA A 1298 11.59 -30.16 -32.42
C ALA A 1298 10.61 -30.85 -33.39
N ASP A 1299 10.15 -30.12 -34.41
CA ASP A 1299 9.36 -30.71 -35.49
C ASP A 1299 10.16 -31.80 -36.19
N ILE A 1300 9.77 -33.03 -35.93
CA ILE A 1300 10.05 -34.16 -36.78
C ILE A 1300 8.67 -34.70 -37.16
N ASP A 1301 8.38 -34.66 -38.47
CA ASP A 1301 7.20 -35.19 -39.19
C ASP A 1301 6.06 -34.23 -39.54
N VAL A 1302 6.17 -33.56 -40.71
CA VAL A 1302 5.10 -33.50 -41.72
C VAL A 1302 5.69 -33.52 -43.14
N ASP A 1303 5.29 -34.57 -43.89
CA ASP A 1303 5.37 -34.88 -45.33
C ASP A 1303 6.63 -34.58 -46.19
N VAL A 1304 7.26 -35.70 -46.58
CA VAL A 1304 8.33 -35.84 -47.57
C VAL A 1304 7.78 -35.68 -48.99
N THR A 1305 7.51 -34.46 -49.43
CA THR A 1305 7.55 -34.10 -50.86
C THR A 1305 7.66 -32.59 -50.99
N PHE A 1306 8.86 -32.06 -51.21
CA PHE A 1306 9.22 -31.02 -52.19
C PHE A 1306 10.63 -30.47 -51.86
N VAL A 1307 11.57 -30.82 -52.73
CA VAL A 1307 12.92 -30.25 -52.94
C VAL A 1307 13.82 -30.15 -51.71
N ALA A 1308 14.64 -31.18 -51.54
CA ALA A 1308 15.89 -31.10 -50.83
C ALA A 1308 16.89 -30.29 -51.68
N ASP A 1309 17.20 -29.07 -51.26
CA ASP A 1309 18.49 -28.44 -51.50
C ASP A 1309 18.89 -27.65 -50.23
N GLU A 1310 20.03 -28.07 -49.67
CA GLU A 1310 20.95 -27.34 -48.78
C GLU A 1310 20.40 -26.67 -47.50
N PHE A 1311 20.22 -27.45 -46.41
CA PHE A 1311 20.34 -26.93 -45.04
C PHE A 1311 21.75 -27.18 -44.49
N HIS A 1312 22.52 -26.11 -44.29
CA HIS A 1312 23.81 -26.15 -43.59
C HIS A 1312 23.67 -26.59 -42.12
N PRO A 1313 24.57 -27.44 -41.58
CA PRO A 1313 24.43 -28.06 -40.26
C PRO A 1313 25.07 -27.24 -39.12
N VAL A 1314 24.78 -25.95 -38.99
CA VAL A 1314 25.51 -25.06 -38.05
C VAL A 1314 24.82 -24.83 -36.69
N ASN A 1315 23.52 -25.13 -36.52
CA ASN A 1315 22.75 -24.70 -35.33
C ASN A 1315 22.31 -25.80 -34.33
N ARG A 1316 22.94 -26.99 -34.29
CA ARG A 1316 22.51 -28.05 -33.33
C ARG A 1316 22.66 -27.64 -31.87
N GLY A 1317 23.73 -26.92 -31.50
CA GLY A 1317 24.00 -26.56 -30.11
C GLY A 1317 22.98 -25.60 -29.49
N THR A 1318 22.44 -24.66 -30.26
CA THR A 1318 21.47 -23.66 -29.76
C THR A 1318 20.10 -24.28 -29.49
N ALA A 1319 19.67 -25.22 -30.34
CA ALA A 1319 18.40 -25.92 -30.17
C ALA A 1319 18.41 -26.87 -28.95
N GLU A 1320 19.57 -27.39 -28.54
CA GLU A 1320 19.69 -28.27 -27.36
C GLU A 1320 19.46 -27.52 -26.03
N LEU A 1321 19.93 -26.26 -25.93
CA LEU A 1321 19.83 -25.44 -24.70
C LEU A 1321 18.38 -25.14 -24.28
N TRP A 1322 17.51 -24.96 -25.26
CA TRP A 1322 16.11 -24.56 -25.04
C TRP A 1322 15.13 -25.74 -25.16
N ARG A 1323 15.61 -26.92 -25.56
CA ARG A 1323 14.77 -28.12 -25.69
C ARG A 1323 14.27 -28.54 -24.31
N ASN A 1324 13.03 -29.03 -24.25
CA ASN A 1324 12.35 -29.47 -23.03
C ASN A 1324 12.05 -28.38 -21.99
N LYS A 1325 12.36 -27.11 -22.26
CA LYS A 1325 12.01 -26.03 -21.33
C LYS A 1325 10.50 -25.74 -21.37
N ARG A 1326 9.88 -25.40 -20.24
CA ARG A 1326 8.44 -25.10 -20.12
C ARG A 1326 8.13 -23.82 -19.35
N GLY A 1327 7.03 -23.16 -19.73
CA GLY A 1327 6.48 -21.96 -19.08
C GLY A 1327 5.47 -22.30 -17.97
N ASN A 1328 5.16 -21.32 -17.12
CA ASN A 1328 4.26 -21.47 -15.96
C ASN A 1328 2.94 -22.15 -16.36
N ALA A 1329 2.31 -22.95 -15.49
CA ALA A 1329 1.00 -23.56 -15.73
C ALA A 1329 -0.11 -22.53 -16.13
N ILE A 1330 -0.08 -21.31 -15.59
CA ILE A 1330 -1.03 -20.23 -15.92
C ILE A 1330 -0.72 -19.61 -17.29
N ARG A 1331 0.57 -19.52 -17.66
CA ARG A 1331 1.06 -18.91 -18.91
C ARG A 1331 2.12 -19.83 -19.53
N PRO A 1332 1.71 -20.96 -20.12
CA PRO A 1332 2.62 -21.97 -20.65
C PRO A 1332 3.51 -21.47 -21.79
N GLU A 1333 3.04 -20.44 -22.50
CA GLU A 1333 3.77 -19.72 -23.54
C GLU A 1333 4.91 -18.84 -23.00
N LEU A 1334 4.90 -18.44 -21.72
CA LEU A 1334 5.92 -17.58 -21.11
C LEU A 1334 6.96 -18.44 -20.36
N LEU A 1335 8.14 -18.60 -20.94
CA LEU A 1335 9.24 -19.40 -20.38
C LEU A 1335 9.97 -18.70 -19.23
N ALA A 1336 10.15 -17.39 -19.36
CA ALA A 1336 10.80 -16.55 -18.36
C ALA A 1336 10.41 -15.09 -18.56
N CYS A 1337 10.38 -14.34 -17.46
CA CYS A 1337 10.23 -12.89 -17.45
C CYS A 1337 11.30 -12.28 -16.53
N VAL A 1338 11.91 -11.18 -16.96
CA VAL A 1338 12.85 -10.39 -16.15
C VAL A 1338 12.39 -8.93 -16.15
N LYS A 1339 11.86 -8.46 -15.03
CA LYS A 1339 11.50 -7.05 -14.84
C LYS A 1339 12.76 -6.19 -14.72
N PHE A 1340 12.82 -5.11 -15.50
CA PHE A 1340 13.85 -4.09 -15.36
C PHE A 1340 13.56 -3.23 -14.12
N VAL A 1341 14.63 -2.67 -13.54
CA VAL A 1341 14.56 -1.73 -12.42
C VAL A 1341 14.04 -0.40 -12.94
N GLY A 1342 14.51 0.00 -14.12
CA GLY A 1342 13.93 1.07 -14.89
C GLY A 1342 12.56 0.79 -15.48
N ASN A 1343 11.95 1.82 -16.05
CA ASN A 1343 10.64 1.73 -16.66
C ASN A 1343 10.69 0.98 -17.98
N GLU A 1344 11.80 1.04 -18.71
CA GLU A 1344 11.94 0.38 -20.01
C GLU A 1344 13.38 0.20 -20.47
N ALA A 1345 13.61 -0.78 -21.35
CA ALA A 1345 14.82 -0.86 -22.14
C ALA A 1345 14.49 -0.67 -23.63
N ARG A 1346 15.29 0.15 -24.31
CA ARG A 1346 15.10 0.44 -25.74
C ARG A 1346 15.56 -0.70 -26.64
N GLN A 1347 16.61 -1.39 -26.21
CA GLN A 1347 17.24 -2.43 -27.00
C GLN A 1347 17.95 -3.47 -26.13
N PHE A 1348 18.13 -4.66 -26.70
CA PHE A 1348 18.91 -5.75 -26.15
C PHE A 1348 19.71 -6.46 -27.25
N PHE A 1349 20.81 -7.09 -26.85
CA PHE A 1349 21.63 -7.93 -27.70
C PHE A 1349 21.77 -9.34 -27.14
N THR A 1350 22.13 -10.28 -28.01
CA THR A 1350 22.36 -11.68 -27.65
C THR A 1350 23.70 -12.16 -28.18
N ASP A 1351 24.29 -13.17 -27.55
CA ASP A 1351 25.40 -13.90 -28.16
C ASP A 1351 24.92 -14.80 -29.31
N ALA A 1352 25.86 -15.29 -30.13
CA ALA A 1352 25.53 -16.14 -31.28
C ALA A 1352 24.79 -17.44 -30.87
N HIS A 1353 24.99 -17.91 -29.64
CA HIS A 1353 24.40 -19.14 -29.12
C HIS A 1353 23.03 -18.95 -28.44
N PHE A 1354 22.54 -17.72 -28.28
CA PHE A 1354 21.32 -17.44 -27.51
C PHE A 1354 21.38 -17.99 -26.07
N SER A 1355 22.53 -17.82 -25.43
CA SER A 1355 22.81 -18.20 -24.05
C SER A 1355 23.13 -17.00 -23.15
N HIS A 1356 23.52 -15.86 -23.75
CA HIS A 1356 23.79 -14.61 -23.05
C HIS A 1356 22.94 -13.48 -23.64
N PHE A 1357 22.35 -12.66 -22.77
CA PHE A 1357 21.50 -11.53 -23.13
C PHE A 1357 22.00 -10.27 -22.43
N TYR A 1358 22.07 -9.17 -23.17
CA TYR A 1358 22.62 -7.89 -22.70
C TYR A 1358 21.60 -6.78 -22.93
N ALA A 1359 21.29 -6.01 -21.89
CA ALA A 1359 20.38 -4.86 -21.99
C ALA A 1359 20.83 -3.74 -21.06
N ILE A 1360 20.50 -2.50 -21.41
CA ILE A 1360 20.63 -1.33 -20.54
C ILE A 1360 19.26 -0.67 -20.48
N ASP A 1361 18.71 -0.54 -19.27
CA ASP A 1361 17.44 0.15 -19.07
C ASP A 1361 17.61 1.68 -19.15
N ASP A 1362 16.50 2.38 -19.00
CA ASP A 1362 16.44 3.84 -19.01
C ASP A 1362 16.98 4.51 -17.74
N GLU A 1363 17.30 3.73 -16.71
CA GLU A 1363 17.98 4.17 -15.49
C GLU A 1363 19.50 3.89 -15.50
N GLY A 1364 19.99 3.24 -16.56
CA GLY A 1364 21.39 2.91 -16.78
C GLY A 1364 21.88 1.66 -16.06
N VAL A 1365 20.97 0.77 -15.67
CA VAL A 1365 21.29 -0.54 -15.12
C VAL A 1365 21.66 -1.47 -16.28
N TYR A 1366 22.90 -1.99 -16.25
CA TYR A 1366 23.41 -2.92 -17.26
C TYR A 1366 23.15 -4.37 -16.88
N TYR A 1367 22.19 -5.01 -17.54
CA TYR A 1367 21.83 -6.42 -17.39
C TYR A 1367 22.70 -7.31 -18.26
N HIS A 1368 23.30 -8.33 -17.65
CA HIS A 1368 23.94 -9.44 -18.34
C HIS A 1368 23.32 -10.74 -17.86
N LEU A 1369 22.36 -11.29 -18.61
CA LEU A 1369 21.67 -12.52 -18.25
C LEU A 1369 22.38 -13.71 -18.91
N GLN A 1370 22.88 -14.62 -18.09
CA GLN A 1370 23.51 -15.87 -18.55
C GLN A 1370 22.59 -17.06 -18.24
N LEU A 1371 22.26 -17.85 -19.27
CA LEU A 1371 21.44 -19.05 -19.13
C LEU A 1371 22.19 -20.10 -18.28
N LEU A 1372 21.52 -20.63 -17.26
CA LEU A 1372 22.06 -21.70 -16.41
C LEU A 1372 21.84 -23.07 -17.05
N GLU A 1373 22.92 -23.78 -17.39
CA GLU A 1373 22.90 -25.18 -17.81
C GLU A 1373 23.08 -26.11 -16.60
N LEU A 1374 21.99 -26.71 -16.11
CA LEU A 1374 22.04 -27.65 -14.98
C LEU A 1374 22.59 -29.03 -15.41
N SER A 1375 22.48 -29.39 -16.69
CA SER A 1375 22.81 -30.73 -17.21
C SER A 1375 24.32 -31.05 -17.30
N ARG A 1376 25.21 -30.09 -16.98
CA ARG A 1376 26.67 -30.29 -16.96
C ARG A 1376 27.26 -30.57 -15.57
N LEU A 1377 26.45 -30.52 -14.52
CA LEU A 1377 26.91 -30.82 -13.17
C LEU A 1377 26.75 -32.32 -12.94
N GLN A 1378 27.86 -33.04 -12.88
CA GLN A 1378 27.88 -34.36 -12.25
C GLN A 1378 27.22 -34.23 -10.87
N PRO A 1379 26.35 -35.17 -10.46
CA PRO A 1379 25.90 -35.17 -9.08
C PRO A 1379 27.15 -35.20 -8.20
N PRO A 1380 27.17 -34.52 -7.05
CA PRO A 1380 28.24 -34.76 -6.09
C PRO A 1380 28.29 -36.28 -5.91
N PRO A 1381 29.49 -36.91 -5.94
CA PRO A 1381 29.56 -38.35 -5.78
C PRO A 1381 28.77 -38.71 -4.53
N ASP A 1382 27.91 -39.73 -4.64
CA ASP A 1382 27.16 -40.29 -3.51
C ASP A 1382 28.05 -40.24 -2.27
N PRO A 1383 27.53 -39.80 -1.10
CA PRO A 1383 28.34 -39.75 0.09
C PRO A 1383 28.93 -41.14 0.26
N VAL A 1384 30.25 -41.23 -0.02
CA VAL A 1384 31.02 -42.44 0.21
C VAL A 1384 30.67 -42.82 1.62
N THR A 1385 30.20 -44.05 1.77
CA THR A 1385 29.94 -44.69 3.06
C THR A 1385 31.22 -44.53 3.86
N LEU A 1386 31.31 -43.45 4.62
CA LEU A 1386 32.39 -43.18 5.54
C LEU A 1386 32.14 -44.18 6.65
N ASP A 1387 32.82 -45.32 6.55
CA ASP A 1387 33.04 -46.23 7.66
C ASP A 1387 33.38 -45.38 8.90
N ILE A 1388 32.46 -45.37 9.85
CA ILE A 1388 32.53 -44.65 11.13
C ILE A 1388 33.52 -45.39 12.04
N ALA A 1389 34.76 -45.59 11.57
CA ALA A 1389 35.72 -46.41 12.28
C ALA A 1389 37.13 -45.82 12.44
N ASN A 1390 37.58 -44.80 11.70
CA ASN A 1390 39.02 -44.46 11.72
C ASN A 1390 39.43 -42.98 11.58
N GLN A 1391 38.70 -42.02 12.16
CA GLN A 1391 39.21 -40.64 12.32
C GLN A 1391 38.86 -40.05 13.70
N TYR A 1392 39.53 -40.58 14.72
CA TYR A 1392 39.58 -40.02 16.08
C TYR A 1392 41.04 -39.73 16.47
N GLU A 1393 41.84 -39.17 15.58
CA GLU A 1393 43.24 -38.83 15.86
C GLU A 1393 43.68 -37.74 14.87
N ASP A 1394 43.35 -36.46 15.13
CA ASP A 1394 44.14 -35.26 14.72
C ASP A 1394 43.41 -33.91 14.94
N LEU A 1395 42.97 -33.63 16.18
CA LEU A 1395 42.71 -32.24 16.64
C LEU A 1395 43.15 -32.00 18.10
N LYS A 1396 44.05 -32.85 18.61
CA LYS A 1396 44.86 -32.53 19.80
C LYS A 1396 46.09 -31.75 19.33
N ASN A 1397 45.99 -30.42 19.20
CA ASN A 1397 47.11 -29.47 19.31
C ASN A 1397 46.67 -28.05 18.92
N LEU A 1398 45.79 -27.42 19.71
CA LEU A 1398 45.70 -25.96 19.85
C LEU A 1398 45.23 -25.65 21.28
N ARG A 1399 46.11 -25.93 22.24
CA ARG A 1399 46.11 -25.34 23.59
C ARG A 1399 47.41 -24.57 23.74
N ILE A 1400 47.33 -23.25 23.73
CA ILE A 1400 48.29 -22.39 24.43
C ILE A 1400 47.57 -21.91 25.69
N LEU A 1401 47.91 -22.61 26.77
CA LEU A 1401 47.96 -22.21 28.18
C LEU A 1401 48.76 -20.89 28.30
N ASP A 1402 48.59 -19.95 29.23
CA ASP A 1402 48.20 -19.98 30.64
C ASP A 1402 47.82 -18.54 31.10
N SER A 1403 46.94 -18.45 32.10
CA SER A 1403 46.86 -17.31 33.03
C SER A 1403 47.90 -17.48 34.15
N PRO A 1404 48.40 -16.41 34.81
CA PRO A 1404 48.00 -16.28 36.22
C PRO A 1404 47.91 -14.84 36.79
N LEU A 1405 47.11 -14.77 37.86
CA LEU A 1405 46.89 -13.73 38.87
C LEU A 1405 48.13 -12.97 39.40
N MET A 1406 47.97 -11.70 39.82
CA MET A 1406 47.97 -11.24 41.24
C MET A 1406 47.86 -9.71 41.43
N GLN A 1407 47.05 -9.30 42.43
CA GLN A 1407 47.16 -8.17 43.39
C GLN A 1407 46.98 -6.71 42.91
N ASP A 1408 45.88 -6.03 43.27
CA ASP A 1408 45.62 -5.17 44.46
C ASP A 1408 45.66 -3.70 43.96
N SER A 1409 44.77 -2.73 44.25
CA SER A 1409 44.03 -2.39 45.46
C SER A 1409 42.94 -1.31 45.18
N ASP A 1410 41.92 -1.27 46.03
CA ASP A 1410 41.12 -0.11 46.51
C ASP A 1410 40.13 0.64 45.60
N SER A 1411 38.82 0.39 45.79
CA SER A 1411 37.93 1.33 46.50
C SER A 1411 36.50 0.78 46.71
N GLU A 1412 36.03 1.03 47.92
CA GLU A 1412 34.77 0.67 48.58
C GLU A 1412 33.52 1.25 47.86
N GLY A 1413 32.29 0.76 48.01
CA GLY A 1413 31.75 0.05 49.17
C GLY A 1413 30.48 -0.78 48.92
N ALA A 1414 30.20 -1.58 49.94
CA ALA A 1414 29.17 -2.61 50.06
C ALA A 1414 28.00 -2.16 50.96
N ASP A 1415 26.84 -2.80 50.79
CA ASP A 1415 26.04 -3.42 51.87
C ASP A 1415 24.75 -4.01 51.27
N VAL A 1416 24.14 -5.13 51.69
CA VAL A 1416 24.51 -6.41 52.31
C VAL A 1416 23.20 -7.20 52.37
N VAL A 1417 23.25 -8.51 52.11
CA VAL A 1417 22.24 -9.48 52.57
C VAL A 1417 22.96 -10.44 53.54
N GLY A 1418 22.47 -10.56 54.77
CA GLY A 1418 22.77 -11.65 55.72
C GLY A 1418 21.46 -12.35 56.10
N ASN A 1419 21.37 -13.65 56.36
CA ASN A 1419 22.35 -14.55 56.97
C ASN A 1419 22.15 -16.01 56.52
N LEU A 1420 23.21 -16.79 56.75
CA LEU A 1420 23.41 -18.21 56.44
C LEU A 1420 24.05 -18.86 57.70
N VAL A 1421 23.66 -20.07 58.10
CA VAL A 1421 24.44 -21.04 58.91
C VAL A 1421 23.91 -22.46 58.55
N LEU A 1422 24.62 -23.27 57.73
CA LEU A 1422 25.54 -24.41 58.05
C LEU A 1422 24.85 -25.58 58.82
N GLU A 1423 24.96 -26.87 58.48
CA GLU A 1423 26.12 -27.71 58.11
C GLU A 1423 25.75 -28.98 57.28
N LYS A 1424 26.78 -29.57 56.64
CA LYS A 1424 26.84 -30.90 56.00
C LYS A 1424 27.07 -32.03 57.02
N ASN A 1425 26.53 -33.24 56.79
CA ASN A 1425 27.28 -34.52 56.85
C ASN A 1425 26.45 -35.78 56.51
N GLY A 1426 27.05 -36.66 55.68
CA GLY A 1426 26.79 -38.12 55.53
C GLY A 1426 25.50 -38.52 54.80
N GLY A 1427 25.44 -39.47 53.87
CA GLY A 1427 26.36 -40.51 53.41
C GLY A 1427 25.67 -41.33 52.30
N VAL A 1428 26.42 -42.23 51.69
CA VAL A 1428 26.30 -42.74 50.31
C VAL A 1428 25.61 -44.12 50.21
N ALA A 1429 24.96 -44.36 49.05
CA ALA A 1429 24.66 -45.63 48.36
C ALA A 1429 23.58 -46.60 48.88
N ARG A 1430 22.61 -46.95 48.01
CA ARG A 1430 22.68 -48.10 47.10
C ARG A 1430 21.48 -48.15 46.14
N ALA A 1431 21.68 -48.88 45.05
CA ALA A 1431 20.90 -48.91 43.82
C ALA A 1431 19.80 -50.01 43.81
N THR A 1432 18.69 -49.72 43.10
CA THR A 1432 17.96 -50.60 42.13
C THR A 1432 17.29 -51.92 42.60
N PRO A 1433 16.33 -52.51 41.84
CA PRO A 1433 14.91 -52.14 41.80
C PRO A 1433 13.96 -53.38 41.87
N ILE A 1434 12.68 -53.19 41.52
CA ILE A 1434 11.73 -54.14 40.88
C ILE A 1434 10.58 -54.73 41.75
N LEU A 1435 9.40 -54.69 41.12
CA LEU A 1435 8.16 -55.49 41.26
C LEU A 1435 7.05 -55.04 42.24
N GLU A 1436 6.04 -54.43 41.60
CA GLU A 1436 4.64 -54.87 41.51
C GLU A 1436 3.67 -54.81 42.72
N GLU A 1437 2.57 -54.14 42.38
CA GLU A 1437 1.16 -54.45 42.65
C GLU A 1437 0.41 -53.82 43.84
N ALA A 1438 -0.64 -53.10 43.42
CA ALA A 1438 -1.99 -53.03 44.00
C ALA A 1438 -2.21 -52.10 45.21
N SER A 1439 -2.45 -50.82 44.93
CA SER A 1439 -3.77 -50.18 45.17
C SER A 1439 -3.73 -48.71 44.72
N SER A 1440 -4.80 -48.31 44.01
CA SER A 1440 -5.14 -47.00 43.42
C SER A 1440 -4.35 -46.53 42.21
#